data_AF-A0A8C4SEB6-F1
#
_entry.id   AF-A0A8C4SEB6-F1
#
_cell.length_a   1.000
_cell.length_b   1.000
_cell.length_c   1.000
_cell.angle_alpha   90.00
_cell.angle_beta   90.00
_cell.angle_gamma   90.00
#
_symmetry.space_group_name_H-M   'P 1'
#
loop_
_entity.id
_entity.type
_entity.pdbx_description
1 polymer ?
#
loop_
_entity_poly.entity_id
_entity_poly.type
_entity_poly.pdbx_seq_one_letter_code
_entity_poly.pdbx_strand_id
1 'polypeptide(L)'
;HLTQSQTSGTQRFSEENQQNNKHRCKTSPDCLTSFNFDLQFVFRLCLFFLKRNFRFATCRDVLLMVTGGFCALVHGAASPLMLLVYGMMTDTFVAYELELIWGARSVCGKGDLSPLSPQIAFWVTAAAHQVQQIRKTYFRKVMRMEIGWFDCNSVGELNTRISDDINKINNAIADQVSIFIERISTFCFGFMVGFMGSWKLTLVVIAVSPLIGLGAGLMFVAKLTGQELKAYAKAGAVADEVLSAIRTVAAFGGEKKEVERYDQNLVEAQNWGIRKGAIMGLFQGYLWCIIFLCYALAFWYGSKLVIEDRELSAGGLIQVFFGVLFAAMNLGQASPCLEAFASGRGAAKLIFETIDRQPEIDCLSEEGYKLDKVKGDIEFHNITFYYPSRPEVKILDQINMVIETGKTTAFVGPSGTGKSTALQLIQRFYEPQEGTVTLDGHDIRGLNIRWLRSLIGIVEQEPVLFATTIAENIQYGREDATMEEIIQAAKEANAYNFIMDLPEKFDTLVGKGGSQMSGGQKQRIAIARALLRNPRILLLDMATSALDNKSEALVQDALNKVRSGRTTISIAHRLSTIRNADVIIGFDHGQAVERGTHDQLLKKKGVYFTLVTLQNEGGTAMLDKTIIMENLANVLFYSLCRNSIRARSRSQLSNIFPATISGNTDTSFIDNTVSNEQTEKVEHPASVIRILKYNSPEWLYMLFGTLAAAANGAVNPVYAILFSQILGTFSIPNLDEQTRQINGICVLFTVVAGMSFVTQFLQGYTFGKSGELLTRRLRKMGFQAMMNQEVSWFDDPKNCPGALTTRLATDASQVQGATGTQIGMIVNSLTNVGASIIIAFYFSWKLSLLVLCFLPLIGLSGAFQAKMLTGFANQDKEALEAAGQVSSEALNNIRTIAGLAKEDSFVQLYEQQLELPYKAATKKAKVYGVFFAFAKCVIFMAYAASFRLGGFLVSSEGIHYSVVFRVISAIVISGTALGRASSFTPDYAKAKVAAAQLFKLFDRIPKISLQSDQGEVWDSFRGELEFINCKFTYPTRPDVQILRGLQISVKPGQTLAFVGSSGCGKSTSIQLLERFYDPEEGQVLIDGYSSKDINVSFLRSKIGIVSQEPVLFDSSIAENIKYGDNTRDVSMEEVVDAARKAYLHDFVMALPNKYETHVGSQGSQLSRGEKQRIAIARAIVRNPKILLLDEATSALDTESEKIVQAALDEARQGRTCIVIAHRLSTIQNADVIAVMSQGVIIEKGTHEELMGRRGAYYNLVTSGAPLS
;
A
#
# COMPACT_ATOMS: atom_id res chain seq x y z
N HIS A 1 50.09 11.73 38.11
CA HIS A 1 51.18 12.05 37.18
C HIS A 1 50.53 12.46 35.86
N LEU A 2 50.18 13.74 35.68
CA LEU A 2 51.01 14.83 35.09
C LEU A 2 51.49 14.41 33.68
N THR A 3 51.20 15.10 32.57
CA THR A 3 51.03 16.55 32.33
C THR A 3 50.64 16.81 30.86
N GLN A 4 49.82 17.86 30.63
CA GLN A 4 49.92 18.92 29.57
C GLN A 4 49.99 18.55 28.06
N SER A 5 49.60 19.35 27.07
CA SER A 5 48.77 20.56 26.87
C SER A 5 48.97 21.01 25.40
N GLN A 6 48.11 21.92 24.90
CA GLN A 6 48.26 22.79 23.69
C GLN A 6 47.86 22.19 22.33
N THR A 7 46.73 22.57 21.71
CA THR A 7 46.25 23.84 21.08
C THR A 7 46.68 24.06 19.63
N SER A 8 45.64 24.16 18.78
CA SER A 8 45.47 25.00 17.57
C SER A 8 46.31 24.78 16.31
N GLY A 9 45.61 24.57 15.18
CA GLY A 9 45.86 25.35 13.96
C GLY A 9 45.99 24.61 12.63
N THR A 10 45.03 24.90 11.72
CA THR A 10 45.17 25.04 10.25
C THR A 10 45.21 23.82 9.31
N GLN A 11 44.07 23.58 8.67
CA GLN A 11 43.82 23.47 7.21
C GLN A 11 44.95 23.04 6.25
N ARG A 12 44.77 21.89 5.56
CA ARG A 12 44.51 21.73 4.09
C ARG A 12 44.99 20.36 3.54
N PHE A 13 44.08 19.72 2.80
CA PHE A 13 44.27 18.84 1.62
C PHE A 13 45.27 17.67 1.68
N SER A 14 44.74 16.45 1.51
CA SER A 14 44.83 15.74 0.22
C SER A 14 44.02 14.44 0.23
N GLU A 15 43.28 14.25 -0.86
CA GLU A 15 42.58 13.04 -1.28
C GLU A 15 43.55 11.85 -1.37
N GLU A 16 43.16 10.68 -0.86
CA GLU A 16 43.42 9.36 -1.46
C GLU A 16 42.85 8.24 -0.56
N ASN A 17 42.39 7.15 -1.18
CA ASN A 17 41.87 5.90 -0.59
C ASN A 17 40.37 5.81 -0.29
N GLN A 18 39.55 6.05 -1.32
CA GLN A 18 38.26 5.37 -1.49
C GLN A 18 38.21 4.64 -2.84
N GLN A 19 38.95 3.53 -2.97
CA GLN A 19 38.71 2.54 -4.03
C GLN A 19 39.43 1.23 -3.69
N ASN A 20 38.75 0.36 -2.92
CA ASN A 20 38.82 -1.11 -3.06
C ASN A 20 38.08 -1.77 -1.91
N ASN A 21 36.82 -2.18 -2.14
CA ASN A 21 36.27 -3.40 -1.57
C ASN A 21 34.92 -3.73 -2.24
N LYS A 22 35.01 -4.28 -3.46
CA LYS A 22 33.97 -5.10 -4.07
C LYS A 22 34.56 -6.50 -4.30
N HIS A 23 33.78 -7.51 -3.92
CA HIS A 23 33.99 -8.95 -4.16
C HIS A 23 35.03 -9.68 -3.29
N ARG A 24 34.55 -10.25 -2.17
CA ARG A 24 34.87 -11.64 -1.74
C ARG A 24 33.93 -12.06 -0.60
N CYS A 25 32.72 -12.52 -0.94
CA CYS A 25 32.00 -13.45 -0.06
C CYS A 25 32.61 -14.83 -0.25
N LYS A 26 33.57 -15.19 0.61
CA LYS A 26 33.97 -16.59 0.80
C LYS A 26 33.36 -17.08 2.11
N THR A 27 32.65 -18.18 1.97
CA THR A 27 32.24 -19.14 2.99
C THR A 27 33.35 -19.41 4.03
N SER A 28 33.10 -19.08 5.30
CA SER A 28 33.78 -19.67 6.45
C SER A 28 32.80 -19.90 7.63
N PRO A 29 32.99 -20.95 8.44
CA PRO A 29 32.03 -21.41 9.44
C PRO A 29 32.35 -20.83 10.83
N ASP A 30 32.34 -19.51 11.00
CA ASP A 30 32.63 -18.88 12.31
C ASP A 30 31.41 -18.15 12.92
N CYS A 31 30.21 -18.37 12.38
CA CYS A 31 28.98 -17.72 12.85
C CYS A 31 28.25 -18.50 13.97
N LEU A 32 28.88 -19.52 14.56
CA LEU A 32 28.23 -20.44 15.51
C LEU A 32 28.59 -20.23 17.00
N THR A 33 29.41 -19.22 17.34
CA THR A 33 29.90 -19.03 18.72
C THR A 33 29.77 -17.60 19.28
N SER A 34 28.90 -16.74 18.72
CA SER A 34 28.60 -15.43 19.31
C SER A 34 27.12 -15.27 19.70
N PHE A 35 26.63 -16.12 20.59
CA PHE A 35 25.38 -15.90 21.32
C PHE A 35 25.65 -15.93 22.83
N ASN A 36 26.47 -15.00 23.30
CA ASN A 36 26.43 -14.61 24.71
C ASN A 36 25.23 -13.69 24.91
N PHE A 37 24.25 -14.18 25.66
CA PHE A 37 23.04 -13.47 26.04
C PHE A 37 23.41 -12.36 27.02
N ASP A 38 23.87 -11.23 26.49
CA ASP A 38 24.39 -10.14 27.28
C ASP A 38 23.21 -9.31 27.86
N LEU A 39 22.67 -9.78 28.99
CA LEU A 39 21.54 -9.16 29.70
C LEU A 39 21.82 -7.68 30.04
N GLN A 40 23.10 -7.33 30.20
CA GLN A 40 23.59 -5.98 30.46
C GLN A 40 23.52 -5.08 29.21
N PHE A 41 23.70 -5.65 28.01
CA PHE A 41 23.47 -4.96 26.74
C PHE A 41 21.98 -4.68 26.56
N VAL A 42 21.10 -5.66 26.81
CA VAL A 42 19.64 -5.47 26.74
C VAL A 42 19.16 -4.40 27.73
N PHE A 43 19.69 -4.37 28.95
CA PHE A 43 19.35 -3.36 29.95
C PHE A 43 19.84 -1.96 29.57
N ARG A 44 21.09 -1.80 29.09
CA ARG A 44 21.59 -0.51 28.58
C ARG A 44 20.82 -0.06 27.34
N LEU A 45 20.43 -0.98 26.47
CA LEU A 45 19.60 -0.72 25.29
C LEU A 45 18.17 -0.31 25.68
N CYS A 46 17.58 -0.91 26.72
CA CYS A 46 16.27 -0.53 27.28
C CYS A 46 16.28 0.84 27.95
N LEU A 47 17.33 1.16 28.70
CA LEU A 47 17.53 2.49 29.30
C LEU A 47 17.76 3.58 28.23
N PHE A 48 18.50 3.26 27.17
CA PHE A 48 18.68 4.16 26.02
C PHE A 48 17.40 4.30 25.18
N PHE A 49 16.63 3.20 25.05
CA PHE A 49 15.29 3.14 24.42
C PHE A 49 14.28 4.03 25.15
N LEU A 50 14.29 4.03 26.49
CA LEU A 50 13.43 4.88 27.30
C LEU A 50 13.74 6.38 27.12
N LYS A 51 15.01 6.76 26.95
CA LYS A 51 15.39 8.18 26.94
C LYS A 51 15.09 8.91 25.61
N ARG A 52 15.22 8.23 24.47
CA ARG A 52 15.02 8.86 23.14
C ARG A 52 13.57 8.80 22.66
N ASN A 53 12.86 7.69 22.91
CA ASN A 53 11.47 7.53 22.46
C ASN A 53 10.47 8.32 23.31
N PHE A 54 10.71 8.48 24.61
CA PHE A 54 9.82 9.21 25.52
C PHE A 54 10.17 10.71 25.65
N ARG A 55 10.91 11.28 24.71
CA ARG A 55 11.32 12.70 24.76
C ARG A 55 10.16 13.70 24.74
N PHE A 56 9.00 13.27 24.24
CA PHE A 56 7.76 14.07 24.17
C PHE A 56 6.85 13.86 25.40
N ALA A 57 7.28 13.09 26.40
CA ALA A 57 6.51 12.86 27.62
C ALA A 57 6.55 14.10 28.53
N THR A 58 5.38 14.62 28.88
CA THR A 58 5.25 15.69 29.88
C THR A 58 5.41 15.15 31.31
N CYS A 59 5.56 16.03 32.31
CA CYS A 59 5.62 15.60 33.72
C CYS A 59 4.39 14.76 34.13
N ARG A 60 3.21 15.09 33.59
CA ARG A 60 1.98 14.32 33.80
C ARG A 60 2.08 12.92 33.17
N ASP A 61 2.61 12.82 31.96
CA ASP A 61 2.79 11.54 31.27
C ASP A 61 3.81 10.67 32.03
N VAL A 62 4.90 11.25 32.51
CA VAL A 62 5.89 10.56 33.34
C VAL A 62 5.26 10.03 34.63
N LEU A 63 4.45 10.84 35.31
CA LEU A 63 3.71 10.40 36.50
C LEU A 63 2.77 9.22 36.19
N LEU A 64 2.01 9.30 35.09
CA LEU A 64 1.12 8.22 34.65
C LEU A 64 1.91 6.94 34.32
N MET A 65 3.03 7.05 33.62
CA MET A 65 3.88 5.89 33.29
C MET A 65 4.52 5.25 34.52
N VAL A 66 4.99 6.07 35.48
CA VAL A 66 5.59 5.57 36.74
C VAL A 66 4.54 4.84 37.58
N THR A 67 3.36 5.44 37.75
CA THR A 67 2.25 4.80 38.49
C THR A 67 1.77 3.53 37.79
N GLY A 68 1.60 3.56 36.46
CA GLY A 68 1.23 2.39 35.66
C GLY A 68 2.28 1.28 35.71
N GLY A 69 3.57 1.63 35.67
CA GLY A 69 4.68 0.68 35.81
C GLY A 69 4.73 0.04 37.20
N PHE A 70 4.51 0.80 38.27
CA PHE A 70 4.39 0.26 39.62
C PHE A 70 3.20 -0.70 39.75
N CYS A 71 2.04 -0.33 39.21
CA CYS A 71 0.88 -1.21 39.13
C CYS A 71 1.17 -2.52 38.37
N ALA A 72 1.92 -2.45 37.27
CA ALA A 72 2.32 -3.63 36.49
C ALA A 72 3.29 -4.55 37.26
N LEU A 73 4.22 -3.97 38.02
CA LEU A 73 5.10 -4.74 38.90
C LEU A 73 4.31 -5.50 39.96
N VAL A 74 3.38 -4.82 40.65
CA VAL A 74 2.51 -5.42 41.68
C VAL A 74 1.64 -6.51 41.08
N HIS A 75 1.04 -6.27 39.91
CA HIS A 75 0.22 -7.26 39.22
C HIS A 75 1.04 -8.50 38.82
N GLY A 76 2.26 -8.29 38.32
CA GLY A 76 3.16 -9.39 37.96
C GLY A 76 3.61 -10.23 39.16
N ALA A 77 3.74 -9.63 40.35
CA ALA A 77 4.07 -10.31 41.61
C ALA A 77 2.90 -11.10 42.21
N ALA A 78 1.65 -10.70 41.93
CA ALA A 78 0.45 -11.35 42.48
C ALA A 78 0.33 -12.82 42.04
N SER A 79 0.68 -13.14 40.79
CA SER A 79 0.55 -14.52 40.27
C SER A 79 1.50 -15.51 40.96
N PRO A 80 2.81 -15.21 41.14
CA PRO A 80 3.70 -16.06 41.94
C PRO A 80 3.36 -16.10 43.43
N LEU A 81 2.87 -14.99 44.01
CA LEU A 81 2.48 -14.96 45.42
C LEU A 81 1.29 -15.88 45.69
N MET A 82 0.35 -16.00 44.75
CA MET A 82 -0.75 -16.96 44.81
C MET A 82 -0.24 -18.41 44.84
N LEU A 83 0.91 -18.72 44.23
CA LEU A 83 1.51 -20.07 44.29
C LEU A 83 2.04 -20.43 45.67
N LEU A 84 2.51 -19.46 46.47
CA LEU A 84 2.86 -19.69 47.88
C LEU A 84 1.63 -20.12 48.67
N VAL A 85 0.51 -19.42 48.47
CA VAL A 85 -0.77 -19.75 49.11
C VAL A 85 -1.23 -21.14 48.66
N TYR A 86 -1.12 -21.44 47.37
CA TYR A 86 -1.45 -22.75 46.81
C TYR A 86 -0.62 -23.89 47.44
N GLY A 87 0.69 -23.68 47.62
CA GLY A 87 1.59 -24.62 48.28
C GLY A 87 1.21 -24.87 49.73
N MET A 88 1.02 -23.79 50.52
CA MET A 88 0.59 -23.89 51.92
C MET A 88 -0.75 -24.60 52.07
N MET A 89 -1.74 -24.28 51.21
CA MET A 89 -3.03 -24.96 51.22
C MET A 89 -2.87 -26.46 50.95
N THR A 90 -2.00 -26.83 50.02
CA THR A 90 -1.72 -28.23 49.70
C THR A 90 -1.14 -28.96 50.91
N ASP A 91 -0.17 -28.37 51.60
CA ASP A 91 0.41 -28.95 52.82
C ASP A 91 -0.65 -29.14 53.92
N THR A 92 -1.56 -28.18 54.11
CA THR A 92 -2.67 -28.33 55.07
C THR A 92 -3.66 -29.44 54.69
N PHE A 93 -3.94 -29.62 53.39
CA PHE A 93 -4.80 -30.72 52.92
C PHE A 93 -4.14 -32.10 53.09
N VAL A 94 -2.81 -32.16 53.03
CA VAL A 94 -2.05 -33.40 53.25
C VAL A 94 -1.92 -33.72 54.74
N ALA A 95 -1.76 -32.71 55.61
CA ALA A 95 -1.51 -32.89 57.04
C ALA A 95 -2.76 -33.23 57.90
N TYR A 96 -3.98 -32.96 57.41
CA TYR A 96 -5.26 -33.29 58.06
C TYR A 96 -5.34 -33.04 59.58
N GLU A 97 -5.08 -31.81 60.03
CA GLU A 97 -5.52 -31.30 61.34
C GLU A 97 -6.60 -30.22 61.20
N LEU A 98 -7.42 -30.10 62.24
CA LEU A 98 -8.68 -29.33 62.36
C LEU A 98 -8.56 -27.78 62.21
N GLU A 99 -7.49 -27.25 61.64
CA GLU A 99 -7.29 -25.79 61.40
C GLU A 99 -7.92 -25.27 60.09
N LEU A 100 -8.86 -26.03 59.51
CA LEU A 100 -9.54 -25.77 58.23
C LEU A 100 -10.30 -24.43 58.16
N ILE A 101 -10.55 -23.76 59.30
CA ILE A 101 -11.41 -22.57 59.38
C ILE A 101 -10.62 -21.25 59.37
N TRP A 102 -9.37 -21.22 59.85
CA TRP A 102 -8.59 -19.98 59.92
C TRP A 102 -7.80 -19.69 58.63
N GLY A 103 -7.19 -20.70 58.01
CA GLY A 103 -6.45 -20.54 56.74
C GLY A 103 -7.34 -20.10 55.58
N ALA A 104 -8.52 -20.73 55.42
CA ALA A 104 -9.47 -20.38 54.36
C ALA A 104 -10.12 -18.99 54.56
N ARG A 105 -10.24 -18.51 55.81
CA ARG A 105 -10.82 -17.18 56.13
C ARG A 105 -9.81 -16.05 55.94
N SER A 106 -8.52 -16.32 56.17
CA SER A 106 -7.40 -15.42 55.85
C SER A 106 -7.26 -15.17 54.33
N VAL A 107 -7.39 -16.23 53.53
CA VAL A 107 -7.24 -16.19 52.06
C VAL A 107 -8.44 -15.51 51.35
N CYS A 108 -9.65 -15.63 51.89
CA CYS A 108 -10.85 -14.98 51.32
C CYS A 108 -11.14 -13.57 51.86
N GLY A 109 -10.65 -13.20 53.05
CA GLY A 109 -11.04 -11.97 53.75
C GLY A 109 -10.24 -10.71 53.38
N LYS A 110 -9.00 -10.87 52.93
CA LYS A 110 -8.21 -9.79 52.33
C LYS A 110 -8.28 -9.95 50.82
N GLY A 111 -9.43 -9.58 50.25
CA GLY A 111 -9.61 -9.53 48.81
C GLY A 111 -8.43 -8.80 48.19
N ASP A 112 -7.62 -9.55 47.44
CA ASP A 112 -6.44 -9.05 46.76
C ASP A 112 -6.93 -7.99 45.76
N LEU A 113 -6.86 -6.71 46.15
CA LEU A 113 -7.25 -5.57 45.33
C LEU A 113 -6.23 -5.32 44.19
N SER A 114 -5.16 -6.12 44.13
CA SER A 114 -4.08 -6.05 43.15
C SER A 114 -4.47 -6.20 41.66
N PRO A 115 -5.56 -6.92 41.25
CA PRO A 115 -5.95 -7.02 39.85
C PRO A 115 -6.82 -5.86 39.36
N LEU A 116 -7.28 -4.95 40.23
CA LEU A 116 -8.02 -3.74 39.83
C LEU A 116 -7.09 -2.56 39.47
N SER A 117 -5.87 -2.86 39.05
CA SER A 117 -4.86 -1.82 38.80
C SER A 117 -5.12 -1.12 37.46
N PRO A 118 -5.18 0.23 37.41
CA PRO A 118 -5.40 0.99 36.17
C PRO A 118 -4.16 1.02 35.24
N GLN A 119 -3.31 -0.02 35.27
CA GLN A 119 -2.01 -0.04 34.61
C GLN A 119 -2.10 0.31 33.11
N ILE A 120 -3.00 -0.35 32.38
CA ILE A 120 -3.17 -0.15 30.94
C ILE A 120 -3.78 1.22 30.64
N ALA A 121 -4.72 1.68 31.46
CA ALA A 121 -5.37 2.97 31.26
C ALA A 121 -4.35 4.11 31.34
N PHE A 122 -3.40 4.06 32.27
CA PHE A 122 -2.35 5.06 32.42
C PHE A 122 -1.36 5.03 31.25
N TRP A 123 -0.87 3.85 30.85
CA TRP A 123 0.06 3.71 29.73
C TRP A 123 -0.56 4.14 28.39
N VAL A 124 -1.77 3.70 28.08
CA VAL A 124 -2.44 4.05 26.82
C VAL A 124 -2.80 5.55 26.78
N THR A 125 -3.17 6.15 27.90
CA THR A 125 -3.43 7.61 27.97
C THR A 125 -2.16 8.43 27.74
N ALA A 126 -1.04 8.05 28.38
CA ALA A 126 0.25 8.71 28.19
C ALA A 126 0.77 8.53 26.75
N ALA A 127 0.59 7.34 26.16
CA ALA A 127 0.95 7.07 24.77
C ALA A 127 0.11 7.88 23.78
N ALA A 128 -1.21 7.99 23.99
CA ALA A 128 -2.09 8.78 23.12
C ALA A 128 -1.66 10.26 23.06
N HIS A 129 -1.26 10.84 24.20
CA HIS A 129 -0.74 12.19 24.24
C HIS A 129 0.60 12.32 23.50
N GLN A 130 1.56 11.43 23.76
CA GLN A 130 2.88 11.44 23.09
C GLN A 130 2.76 11.24 21.57
N VAL A 131 1.91 10.32 21.11
CA VAL A 131 1.69 10.06 19.68
C VAL A 131 1.08 11.28 18.99
N GLN A 132 0.13 11.97 19.65
CA GLN A 132 -0.40 13.22 19.12
C GLN A 132 0.72 14.27 18.97
N GLN A 133 1.57 14.46 19.98
CA GLN A 133 2.69 15.40 19.92
C GLN A 133 3.72 15.01 18.84
N ILE A 134 4.00 13.72 18.65
CA ILE A 134 4.86 13.22 17.58
C ILE A 134 4.25 13.54 16.22
N ARG A 135 2.96 13.29 16.00
CA ARG A 135 2.26 13.62 14.73
C ARG A 135 2.32 15.11 14.43
N LYS A 136 2.02 15.97 15.42
CA LYS A 136 2.08 17.43 15.28
C LYS A 136 3.50 17.90 14.95
N THR A 137 4.49 17.48 15.73
CA THR A 137 5.89 17.90 15.57
C THR A 137 6.47 17.40 14.26
N TYR A 138 6.20 16.14 13.88
CA TYR A 138 6.67 15.56 12.63
C TYR A 138 6.07 16.28 11.42
N PHE A 139 4.75 16.45 11.37
CA PHE A 139 4.11 17.14 10.25
C PHE A 139 4.59 18.59 10.12
N ARG A 140 4.64 19.33 11.24
CA ARG A 140 5.20 20.69 11.28
C ARG A 140 6.64 20.72 10.76
N LYS A 141 7.46 19.74 11.11
CA LYS A 141 8.86 19.69 10.66
C LYS A 141 8.99 19.31 9.19
N VAL A 142 8.18 18.38 8.68
CA VAL A 142 8.15 18.04 7.24
C VAL A 142 7.73 19.26 6.41
N MET A 143 6.75 20.04 6.85
CA MET A 143 6.34 21.29 6.20
C MET A 143 7.42 22.39 6.23
N ARG A 144 8.43 22.28 7.12
CA ARG A 144 9.60 23.18 7.16
C ARG A 144 10.75 22.75 6.25
N MET A 145 10.72 21.55 5.68
CA MET A 145 11.82 21.04 4.86
C MET A 145 11.90 21.77 3.52
N GLU A 146 13.12 21.92 3.01
CA GLU A 146 13.36 22.49 1.68
C GLU A 146 12.83 21.60 0.56
N ILE A 147 12.54 22.18 -0.61
CA ILE A 147 11.98 21.39 -1.72
C ILE A 147 12.98 20.36 -2.27
N GLY A 148 14.28 20.63 -2.16
CA GLY A 148 15.33 19.66 -2.54
C GLY A 148 15.26 18.37 -1.74
N TRP A 149 14.78 18.42 -0.49
CA TRP A 149 14.55 17.21 0.30
C TRP A 149 13.37 16.39 -0.22
N PHE A 150 12.31 17.04 -0.69
CA PHE A 150 11.16 16.37 -1.32
C PHE A 150 11.48 15.79 -2.71
N ASP A 151 12.51 16.31 -3.39
CA ASP A 151 13.01 15.70 -4.62
C ASP A 151 13.72 14.35 -4.37
N CYS A 152 14.32 14.17 -3.18
CA CYS A 152 15.00 12.95 -2.77
C CYS A 152 14.09 11.96 -2.02
N ASN A 153 13.01 12.41 -1.39
CA ASN A 153 12.10 11.59 -0.61
C ASN A 153 10.73 11.47 -1.30
N SER A 154 10.25 10.25 -1.49
CA SER A 154 8.96 10.04 -2.15
C SER A 154 7.79 10.46 -1.25
N VAL A 155 6.83 11.22 -1.78
CA VAL A 155 5.64 11.68 -1.05
C VAL A 155 4.81 10.51 -0.50
N GLY A 156 4.72 9.41 -1.25
CA GLY A 156 4.03 8.19 -0.80
C GLY A 156 4.66 7.60 0.46
N GLU A 157 6.00 7.53 0.52
CA GLU A 157 6.71 7.06 1.72
C GLU A 157 6.52 8.01 2.92
N LEU A 158 6.44 9.32 2.68
CA LEU A 158 6.16 10.27 3.76
C LEU A 158 4.76 10.08 4.35
N ASN A 159 3.76 9.85 3.49
CA ASN A 159 2.39 9.54 3.93
C ASN A 159 2.32 8.23 4.72
N THR A 160 3.00 7.18 4.27
CA THR A 160 3.06 5.91 5.03
C THR A 160 3.82 6.06 6.35
N ARG A 161 4.86 6.89 6.41
CA ARG A 161 5.54 7.21 7.68
C ARG A 161 4.61 7.91 8.67
N ILE A 162 3.79 8.87 8.22
CA ILE A 162 2.81 9.57 9.08
C ILE A 162 1.76 8.58 9.59
N SER A 163 1.24 7.70 8.74
CA SER A 163 0.17 6.79 9.13
C SER A 163 0.70 5.56 9.87
N ASP A 164 1.51 4.73 9.22
CA ASP A 164 1.89 3.39 9.68
C ASP A 164 3.05 3.40 10.67
N ASP A 165 4.12 4.15 10.40
CA ASP A 165 5.30 4.12 11.28
C ASP A 165 5.03 4.78 12.63
N ILE A 166 4.26 5.87 12.66
CA ILE A 166 3.79 6.45 13.93
C ILE A 166 2.87 5.47 14.68
N ASN A 167 2.04 4.69 13.97
CA ASN A 167 1.21 3.65 14.61
C ASN A 167 2.06 2.50 15.17
N LYS A 168 3.17 2.11 14.53
CA LYS A 168 4.13 1.16 15.11
C LYS A 168 4.76 1.69 16.40
N ILE A 169 5.07 2.99 16.47
CA ILE A 169 5.52 3.63 17.71
C ILE A 169 4.43 3.56 18.77
N ASN A 170 3.18 3.90 18.44
CA ASN A 170 2.04 3.82 19.36
C ASN A 170 1.90 2.41 19.95
N ASN A 171 1.92 1.38 19.11
CA ASN A 171 1.85 -0.02 19.55
C ASN A 171 3.02 -0.38 20.47
N ALA A 172 4.21 0.17 20.24
CA ALA A 172 5.37 -0.10 21.09
C ALA A 172 5.29 0.61 22.45
N ILE A 173 4.78 1.85 22.53
CA ILE A 173 4.81 2.66 23.76
C ILE A 173 3.52 2.56 24.60
N ALA A 174 2.41 2.10 24.02
CA ALA A 174 1.11 2.02 24.69
C ALA A 174 1.05 0.84 25.67
N ASP A 175 0.31 -0.22 25.36
CA ASP A 175 0.05 -1.32 26.28
C ASP A 175 1.23 -2.31 26.42
N GLN A 176 2.07 -2.45 25.39
CA GLN A 176 3.15 -3.43 25.36
C GLN A 176 4.21 -3.21 26.45
N VAL A 177 4.50 -1.96 26.84
CA VAL A 177 5.43 -1.67 27.95
C VAL A 177 4.87 -2.17 29.28
N SER A 178 3.60 -1.90 29.55
CA SER A 178 2.92 -2.38 30.75
C SER A 178 2.91 -3.91 30.81
N ILE A 179 2.56 -4.57 29.71
CA ILE A 179 2.51 -6.03 29.62
C ILE A 179 3.91 -6.62 29.77
N PHE A 180 4.94 -6.01 29.18
CA PHE A 180 6.32 -6.46 29.33
C PHE A 180 6.79 -6.40 30.78
N ILE A 181 6.53 -5.29 31.49
CA ILE A 181 6.87 -5.14 32.91
C ILE A 181 6.15 -6.19 33.76
N GLU A 182 4.86 -6.43 33.50
CA GLU A 182 4.10 -7.50 34.16
C GLU A 182 4.76 -8.88 33.94
N ARG A 183 5.06 -9.23 32.68
CA ARG A 183 5.62 -10.54 32.32
C ARG A 183 7.02 -10.77 32.93
N ILE A 184 7.88 -9.75 32.89
CA ILE A 184 9.21 -9.81 33.50
C ILE A 184 9.12 -9.86 35.03
N SER A 185 8.19 -9.11 35.63
CA SER A 185 7.93 -9.19 37.07
C SER A 185 7.53 -10.61 37.47
N THR A 186 6.56 -11.22 36.78
CA THR A 186 6.16 -12.61 37.02
C THR A 186 7.30 -13.60 36.81
N PHE A 187 8.18 -13.38 35.83
CA PHE A 187 9.39 -14.18 35.64
C PHE A 187 10.33 -14.09 36.85
N CYS A 188 10.68 -12.89 37.30
CA CYS A 188 11.58 -12.69 38.44
C CYS A 188 10.99 -13.25 39.74
N PHE A 189 9.74 -12.91 40.05
CA PHE A 189 9.07 -13.37 41.27
C PHE A 189 8.78 -14.88 41.22
N GLY A 190 8.49 -15.46 40.04
CA GLY A 190 8.29 -16.90 39.88
C GLY A 190 9.55 -17.72 40.15
N PHE A 191 10.71 -17.29 39.62
CA PHE A 191 11.99 -17.91 39.97
C PHE A 191 12.39 -17.68 41.42
N MET A 192 12.11 -16.50 41.98
CA MET A 192 12.35 -16.22 43.39
C MET A 192 11.59 -17.20 44.29
N VAL A 193 10.30 -17.42 44.02
CA VAL A 193 9.46 -18.41 44.72
C VAL A 193 10.02 -19.84 44.55
N GLY A 194 10.53 -20.17 43.36
CA GLY A 194 11.18 -21.45 43.09
C GLY A 194 12.45 -21.68 43.90
N PHE A 195 13.38 -20.72 43.89
CA PHE A 195 14.64 -20.81 44.64
C PHE A 195 14.44 -20.78 46.16
N MET A 196 13.46 -20.01 46.64
CA MET A 196 13.09 -19.99 48.06
C MET A 196 12.49 -21.32 48.53
N GLY A 197 11.73 -22.02 47.67
CA GLY A 197 11.16 -23.33 48.01
C GLY A 197 12.18 -24.46 47.94
N SER A 198 12.83 -24.65 46.80
CA SER A 198 13.89 -25.66 46.62
C SER A 198 14.81 -25.29 45.47
N TRP A 199 16.04 -24.90 45.80
CA TRP A 199 17.05 -24.58 44.81
C TRP A 199 17.49 -25.81 44.00
N LYS A 200 17.53 -27.01 44.61
CA LYS A 200 17.90 -28.27 43.94
C LYS A 200 16.93 -28.60 42.79
N LEU A 201 15.63 -28.60 43.07
CA LEU A 201 14.60 -28.90 42.06
C LEU A 201 14.56 -27.80 40.98
N THR A 202 14.68 -26.54 41.38
CA THR A 202 14.71 -25.40 40.44
C THR A 202 15.84 -25.53 39.44
N LEU A 203 17.06 -25.92 39.87
CA LEU A 203 18.18 -26.14 38.97
C LEU A 203 17.95 -27.27 37.96
N VAL A 204 17.27 -28.35 38.36
CA VAL A 204 16.93 -29.47 37.44
C VAL A 204 16.00 -29.00 36.32
N VAL A 205 14.98 -28.20 36.65
CA VAL A 205 14.05 -27.65 35.65
C VAL A 205 14.75 -26.63 34.74
N ILE A 206 15.64 -25.80 35.31
CA ILE A 206 16.46 -24.86 34.54
C ILE A 206 17.39 -25.62 33.58
N ALA A 207 17.96 -26.76 33.97
CA ALA A 207 18.84 -27.56 33.12
C ALA A 207 18.14 -28.09 31.85
N VAL A 208 16.82 -28.25 31.86
CA VAL A 208 16.01 -28.62 30.68
C VAL A 208 15.69 -27.42 29.79
N SER A 209 15.77 -26.20 30.31
CA SER A 209 15.39 -24.97 29.59
C SER A 209 16.24 -24.68 28.33
N PRO A 210 17.57 -24.96 28.29
CA PRO A 210 18.35 -24.87 27.05
C PRO A 210 17.84 -25.74 25.90
N LEU A 211 17.24 -26.91 26.19
CA LEU A 211 16.66 -27.78 25.15
C LEU A 211 15.41 -27.15 24.52
N ILE A 212 14.59 -26.46 25.33
CA ILE A 212 13.45 -25.67 24.86
C ILE A 212 13.95 -24.52 23.98
N GLY A 213 15.01 -23.82 24.43
CA GLY A 213 15.64 -22.72 23.70
C GLY A 213 16.29 -23.15 22.38
N LEU A 214 16.92 -24.33 22.32
CA LEU A 214 17.53 -24.88 21.12
C LEU A 214 16.50 -25.19 20.04
N GLY A 215 15.32 -25.69 20.42
CA GLY A 215 14.19 -25.78 19.52
C GLY A 215 13.83 -24.42 18.93
N ALA A 216 13.67 -23.41 19.78
CA ALA A 216 13.26 -22.07 19.34
C ALA A 216 14.31 -21.41 18.42
N GLY A 217 15.59 -21.62 18.69
CA GLY A 217 16.71 -21.09 17.88
C GLY A 217 16.85 -21.75 16.51
N LEU A 218 16.44 -23.01 16.35
CA LEU A 218 16.44 -23.74 15.06
C LEU A 218 15.25 -23.36 14.16
N MET A 219 14.33 -22.51 14.63
CA MET A 219 13.14 -22.14 13.88
C MET A 219 13.47 -21.15 12.73
N PHE A 220 13.71 -21.68 11.53
CA PHE A 220 13.91 -20.88 10.30
C PHE A 220 12.59 -20.36 9.67
N VAL A 221 11.53 -20.13 10.46
CA VAL A 221 10.21 -19.73 9.93
C VAL A 221 10.27 -18.39 9.19
N ALA A 222 11.03 -17.41 9.69
CA ALA A 222 11.19 -16.12 9.01
C ALA A 222 11.81 -16.28 7.60
N LYS A 223 12.78 -17.18 7.45
CA LYS A 223 13.44 -17.47 6.16
C LYS A 223 12.48 -18.16 5.19
N LEU A 224 11.68 -19.10 5.68
CA LEU A 224 10.68 -19.82 4.87
C LEU A 224 9.55 -18.89 4.42
N THR A 225 9.03 -18.04 5.31
CA THR A 225 8.04 -17.01 4.96
C THR A 225 8.59 -16.04 3.90
N GLY A 226 9.87 -15.64 4.00
CA GLY A 226 10.51 -14.81 2.98
C GLY A 226 10.62 -15.51 1.62
N GLN A 227 10.89 -16.82 1.59
CA GLN A 227 10.94 -17.60 0.35
C GLN A 227 9.55 -17.81 -0.26
N GLU A 228 8.53 -18.06 0.56
CA GLU A 228 7.12 -18.15 0.16
C GLU A 228 6.64 -16.84 -0.50
N LEU A 229 6.88 -15.70 0.16
CA LEU A 229 6.54 -14.37 -0.37
C LEU A 229 7.28 -14.08 -1.69
N LYS A 230 8.56 -14.46 -1.78
CA LYS A 230 9.35 -14.29 -3.01
C LYS A 230 8.86 -15.17 -4.16
N ALA A 231 8.42 -16.40 -3.87
CA ALA A 231 7.83 -17.28 -4.87
C ALA A 231 6.48 -16.73 -5.36
N TYR A 232 5.63 -16.26 -4.44
CA TYR A 232 4.36 -15.63 -4.80
C TYR A 232 4.54 -14.33 -5.58
N ALA A 233 5.56 -13.52 -5.29
CA ALA A 233 5.82 -12.27 -5.99
C ALA A 233 6.00 -12.46 -7.52
N LYS A 234 6.53 -13.61 -7.97
CA LYS A 234 6.57 -13.95 -9.40
C LYS A 234 5.17 -14.12 -10.00
N ALA A 235 4.30 -14.87 -9.32
CA ALA A 235 2.91 -15.06 -9.75
C ALA A 235 2.12 -13.75 -9.70
N GLY A 236 2.33 -12.95 -8.64
CA GLY A 236 1.72 -11.63 -8.50
C GLY A 236 2.13 -10.65 -9.60
N ALA A 237 3.40 -10.69 -10.05
CA ALA A 237 3.86 -9.88 -11.17
C ALA A 237 3.16 -10.25 -12.49
N VAL A 238 2.94 -11.54 -12.75
CA VAL A 238 2.17 -12.01 -13.91
C VAL A 238 0.72 -11.53 -13.82
N ALA A 239 0.08 -11.64 -12.65
CA ALA A 239 -1.28 -11.16 -12.46
C ALA A 239 -1.39 -9.64 -12.70
N ASP A 240 -0.47 -8.86 -12.16
CA ASP A 240 -0.46 -7.40 -12.31
C ASP A 240 -0.25 -6.96 -13.76
N GLU A 241 0.67 -7.61 -14.46
CA GLU A 241 0.94 -7.42 -15.88
C GLU A 241 -0.32 -7.68 -16.73
N VAL A 242 -0.95 -8.84 -16.54
CA VAL A 242 -2.09 -9.29 -17.34
C VAL A 242 -3.33 -8.43 -17.06
N LEU A 243 -3.60 -8.12 -15.79
CA LEU A 243 -4.75 -7.29 -15.40
C LEU A 243 -4.59 -5.85 -15.88
N SER A 244 -3.37 -5.31 -15.86
CA SER A 244 -3.08 -3.97 -16.42
C SER A 244 -3.21 -3.96 -17.95
N ALA A 245 -2.92 -5.08 -18.60
CA ALA A 245 -2.98 -5.26 -20.05
C ALA A 245 -4.28 -5.92 -20.54
N ILE A 246 -5.35 -5.95 -19.73
CA ILE A 246 -6.52 -6.80 -19.97
C ILE A 246 -7.17 -6.60 -21.34
N ARG A 247 -7.23 -5.36 -21.84
CA ARG A 247 -7.77 -5.06 -23.19
C ARG A 247 -6.95 -5.72 -24.30
N THR A 248 -5.63 -5.76 -24.14
CA THR A 248 -4.73 -6.45 -25.09
C THR A 248 -4.93 -7.97 -25.00
N VAL A 249 -5.01 -8.52 -23.78
CA VAL A 249 -5.22 -9.96 -23.57
C VAL A 249 -6.55 -10.42 -24.16
N ALA A 250 -7.61 -9.63 -23.95
CA ALA A 250 -8.95 -9.89 -24.45
C ALA A 250 -9.05 -9.81 -25.98
N ALA A 251 -8.34 -8.87 -26.62
CA ALA A 251 -8.32 -8.73 -28.09
C ALA A 251 -7.65 -9.92 -28.80
N PHE A 252 -6.58 -10.47 -28.19
CA PHE A 252 -5.83 -11.59 -28.77
C PHE A 252 -6.28 -12.97 -28.25
N GLY A 253 -7.32 -13.05 -27.40
CA GLY A 253 -7.86 -14.32 -26.88
C GLY A 253 -6.87 -15.12 -26.04
N GLY A 254 -6.02 -14.43 -25.27
CA GLY A 254 -4.93 -15.04 -24.49
C GLY A 254 -5.32 -15.48 -23.07
N GLU A 255 -6.59 -15.45 -22.70
CA GLU A 255 -7.05 -15.63 -21.32
C GLU A 255 -6.66 -17.00 -20.74
N LYS A 256 -6.84 -18.08 -21.51
CA LYS A 256 -6.49 -19.45 -21.08
C LYS A 256 -4.97 -19.60 -20.89
N LYS A 257 -4.18 -18.98 -21.77
CA LYS A 257 -2.72 -19.03 -21.74
C LYS A 257 -2.15 -18.33 -20.49
N GLU A 258 -2.70 -17.16 -20.15
CA GLU A 258 -2.28 -16.42 -18.96
C GLU A 258 -2.73 -17.11 -17.65
N VAL A 259 -3.89 -17.77 -17.62
CA VAL A 259 -4.32 -18.56 -16.46
C VAL A 259 -3.35 -19.72 -16.19
N GLU A 260 -2.85 -20.38 -17.24
CA GLU A 260 -1.87 -21.45 -17.10
C GLU A 260 -0.49 -20.93 -16.67
N ARG A 261 -0.03 -19.81 -17.26
CA ARG A 261 1.20 -19.11 -16.84
C ARG A 261 1.15 -18.70 -15.37
N TYR A 262 -0.01 -18.25 -14.89
CA TYR A 262 -0.20 -17.93 -13.48
C TYR A 262 -0.20 -19.20 -12.58
N ASP A 263 -0.88 -20.28 -12.96
CA ASP A 263 -0.93 -21.51 -12.17
C ASP A 263 0.45 -22.18 -12.03
N GLN A 264 1.27 -22.17 -13.08
CA GLN A 264 2.64 -22.70 -13.03
C GLN A 264 3.50 -21.98 -11.97
N ASN A 265 3.39 -20.66 -11.88
CA ASN A 265 4.10 -19.87 -10.87
C ASN A 265 3.52 -20.06 -9.46
N LEU A 266 2.23 -20.38 -9.32
CA LEU A 266 1.61 -20.68 -8.02
C LEU A 266 2.10 -21.99 -7.40
N VAL A 267 2.52 -22.98 -8.21
CA VAL A 267 3.04 -24.27 -7.72
C VAL A 267 4.28 -24.08 -6.84
N GLU A 268 5.18 -23.17 -7.23
CA GLU A 268 6.38 -22.86 -6.44
C GLU A 268 6.01 -22.33 -5.05
N ALA A 269 5.06 -21.38 -4.99
CA ALA A 269 4.59 -20.80 -3.75
C ALA A 269 3.91 -21.84 -2.83
N GLN A 270 3.06 -22.68 -3.41
CA GLN A 270 2.38 -23.79 -2.71
C GLN A 270 3.39 -24.75 -2.05
N ASN A 271 4.45 -25.13 -2.76
CA ASN A 271 5.46 -26.07 -2.24
C ASN A 271 6.22 -25.49 -1.03
N TRP A 272 6.55 -24.20 -1.07
CA TRP A 272 7.16 -23.52 0.08
C TRP A 272 6.19 -23.38 1.26
N GLY A 273 4.91 -23.09 1.00
CA GLY A 273 3.86 -23.06 2.02
C GLY A 273 3.68 -24.40 2.73
N ILE A 274 3.65 -25.53 1.99
CA ILE A 274 3.52 -26.87 2.57
C ILE A 274 4.73 -27.21 3.47
N ARG A 275 5.95 -26.89 3.01
CA ARG A 275 7.18 -27.10 3.81
C ARG A 275 7.16 -26.27 5.09
N LYS A 276 6.72 -25.01 5.01
CA LYS A 276 6.53 -24.15 6.19
C LYS A 276 5.54 -24.76 7.18
N GLY A 277 4.38 -25.22 6.72
CA GLY A 277 3.39 -25.89 7.57
C GLY A 277 3.93 -27.14 8.26
N ALA A 278 4.69 -27.98 7.55
CA ALA A 278 5.32 -29.18 8.11
C ALA A 278 6.36 -28.85 9.20
N ILE A 279 7.24 -27.89 8.94
CA ILE A 279 8.28 -27.46 9.88
C ILE A 279 7.65 -26.80 11.12
N MET A 280 6.61 -25.98 10.94
CA MET A 280 5.88 -25.35 12.04
C MET A 280 5.16 -26.40 12.91
N GLY A 281 4.54 -27.41 12.30
CA GLY A 281 3.92 -28.53 13.02
C GLY A 281 4.94 -29.37 13.81
N LEU A 282 6.09 -29.68 13.20
CA LEU A 282 7.18 -30.43 13.84
C LEU A 282 7.71 -29.68 15.07
N PHE A 283 7.96 -28.38 14.91
CA PHE A 283 8.45 -27.53 15.97
C PHE A 283 7.47 -27.43 17.14
N GLN A 284 6.19 -27.22 16.84
CA GLN A 284 5.16 -27.16 17.86
C GLN A 284 5.07 -28.49 18.62
N GLY A 285 5.14 -29.63 17.93
CA GLY A 285 5.18 -30.95 18.56
C GLY A 285 6.42 -31.12 19.45
N TYR A 286 7.60 -30.72 18.98
CA TYR A 286 8.86 -30.79 19.72
C TYR A 286 8.80 -30.00 21.03
N LEU A 287 8.29 -28.76 21.00
CA LEU A 287 8.15 -27.93 22.19
C LEU A 287 7.25 -28.58 23.25
N TRP A 288 6.06 -29.04 22.86
CA TRP A 288 5.12 -29.67 23.79
C TRP A 288 5.65 -31.01 24.34
N CYS A 289 6.40 -31.76 23.53
CA CYS A 289 7.08 -32.97 23.97
C CYS A 289 8.06 -32.68 25.10
N ILE A 290 8.95 -31.69 24.93
CA ILE A 290 9.93 -31.32 25.97
C ILE A 290 9.25 -30.80 27.23
N ILE A 291 8.16 -30.05 27.11
CA ILE A 291 7.40 -29.57 28.27
C ILE A 291 6.89 -30.74 29.12
N PHE A 292 6.27 -31.75 28.51
CA PHE A 292 5.79 -32.93 29.26
C PHE A 292 6.93 -33.81 29.80
N LEU A 293 8.05 -33.93 29.08
CA LEU A 293 9.24 -34.61 29.58
C LEU A 293 9.85 -33.87 30.78
N CYS A 294 9.86 -32.54 30.75
CA CYS A 294 10.27 -31.70 31.87
C CYS A 294 9.36 -31.94 33.09
N TYR A 295 8.05 -32.10 32.89
CA TYR A 295 7.12 -32.44 33.97
C TYR A 295 7.41 -33.80 34.57
N ALA A 296 7.63 -34.82 33.73
CA ALA A 296 8.00 -36.16 34.19
C ALA A 296 9.28 -36.13 35.03
N LEU A 297 10.31 -35.42 34.56
CA LEU A 297 11.59 -35.30 35.27
C LEU A 297 11.44 -34.54 36.59
N ALA A 298 10.70 -33.42 36.58
CA ALA A 298 10.50 -32.58 37.76
C ALA A 298 9.73 -33.33 38.86
N PHE A 299 8.68 -34.08 38.50
CA PHE A 299 7.93 -34.88 39.47
C PHE A 299 8.69 -36.11 39.93
N TRP A 300 9.44 -36.79 39.05
CA TRP A 300 10.26 -37.93 39.42
C TRP A 300 11.34 -37.53 40.45
N TYR A 301 12.17 -36.52 40.12
CA TYR A 301 13.21 -36.04 41.03
C TYR A 301 12.62 -35.36 42.28
N GLY A 302 11.54 -34.59 42.10
CA GLY A 302 10.84 -33.94 43.20
C GLY A 302 10.24 -34.92 44.20
N SER A 303 9.68 -36.04 43.73
CA SER A 303 9.18 -37.10 44.63
C SER A 303 10.29 -37.76 45.43
N LYS A 304 11.48 -37.93 44.85
CA LYS A 304 12.67 -38.45 45.54
C LYS A 304 13.10 -37.54 46.69
N LEU A 305 13.12 -36.22 46.45
CA LEU A 305 13.42 -35.20 47.48
C LEU A 305 12.40 -35.18 48.62
N VAL A 306 11.14 -35.49 48.34
CA VAL A 306 10.06 -35.55 49.34
C VAL A 306 10.12 -36.85 50.15
N ILE A 307 10.37 -37.98 49.50
CA ILE A 307 10.25 -39.33 50.09
C ILE A 307 11.57 -39.80 50.74
N GLU A 308 12.68 -39.74 50.01
CA GLU A 308 13.99 -40.26 50.45
C GLU A 308 14.74 -39.24 51.31
N ASP A 309 14.88 -38.00 50.82
CA ASP A 309 15.69 -36.97 51.49
C ASP A 309 14.90 -36.19 52.56
N ARG A 310 13.57 -36.23 52.55
CA ARG A 310 12.63 -35.46 53.42
C ARG A 310 12.95 -33.96 53.52
N GLU A 311 13.62 -33.40 52.51
CA GLU A 311 14.02 -31.99 52.47
C GLU A 311 12.89 -31.05 52.02
N LEU A 312 11.84 -31.61 51.40
CA LEU A 312 10.77 -30.84 50.74
C LEU A 312 9.38 -31.40 51.10
N SER A 313 8.41 -30.52 51.38
CA SER A 313 7.00 -30.91 51.52
C SER A 313 6.33 -31.11 50.16
N ALA A 314 5.20 -31.84 50.12
CA ALA A 314 4.43 -32.04 48.89
C ALA A 314 3.89 -30.71 48.31
N GLY A 315 3.48 -29.77 49.16
CA GLY A 315 3.10 -28.41 48.78
C GLY A 315 4.30 -27.58 48.30
N GLY A 316 5.46 -27.73 48.93
CA GLY A 316 6.72 -27.11 48.50
C GLY A 316 7.16 -27.56 47.10
N LEU A 317 7.01 -28.85 46.78
CA LEU A 317 7.26 -29.40 45.44
C LEU A 317 6.40 -28.70 44.37
N ILE A 318 5.10 -28.57 44.63
CA ILE A 318 4.15 -27.96 43.71
C ILE A 318 4.42 -26.45 43.55
N GLN A 319 4.69 -25.75 44.65
CA GLN A 319 5.04 -24.34 44.65
C GLN A 319 6.26 -24.08 43.75
N VAL A 320 7.33 -24.86 43.92
CA VAL A 320 8.57 -24.72 43.13
C VAL A 320 8.32 -25.04 41.66
N PHE A 321 7.62 -26.13 41.38
CA PHE A 321 7.29 -26.55 40.02
C PHE A 321 6.49 -25.48 39.25
N PHE A 322 5.36 -25.01 39.82
CA PHE A 322 4.56 -23.97 39.17
C PHE A 322 5.27 -22.62 39.15
N GLY A 323 6.08 -22.29 40.17
CA GLY A 323 6.86 -21.05 40.19
C GLY A 323 7.81 -20.95 39.00
N VAL A 324 8.58 -22.02 38.75
CA VAL A 324 9.51 -22.09 37.62
C VAL A 324 8.78 -22.16 36.27
N LEU A 325 7.69 -22.93 36.19
CA LEU A 325 6.90 -23.04 34.96
C LEU A 325 6.25 -21.70 34.56
N PHE A 326 5.61 -21.01 35.50
CA PHE A 326 5.02 -19.69 35.26
C PHE A 326 6.10 -18.69 34.87
N ALA A 327 7.28 -18.75 35.49
CA ALA A 327 8.37 -17.88 35.11
C ALA A 327 8.81 -18.12 33.66
N ALA A 328 9.10 -19.37 33.29
CA ALA A 328 9.52 -19.74 31.94
C ALA A 328 8.47 -19.37 30.87
N MET A 329 7.19 -19.62 31.14
CA MET A 329 6.11 -19.26 30.21
C MET A 329 5.97 -17.75 30.03
N ASN A 330 6.04 -16.96 31.12
CA ASN A 330 5.93 -15.50 31.02
C ASN A 330 7.12 -14.87 30.31
N LEU A 331 8.32 -15.47 30.41
CA LEU A 331 9.47 -15.05 29.60
C LEU A 331 9.21 -15.27 28.11
N GLY A 332 8.67 -16.42 27.71
CA GLY A 332 8.27 -16.68 26.32
C GLY A 332 7.22 -15.69 25.82
N GLN A 333 6.22 -15.38 26.66
CA GLN A 333 5.17 -14.40 26.35
C GLN A 333 5.66 -12.94 26.35
N ALA A 334 6.88 -12.65 26.82
CA ALA A 334 7.49 -11.33 26.69
C ALA A 334 8.09 -11.10 25.28
N SER A 335 8.27 -12.16 24.47
CA SER A 335 8.88 -12.07 23.13
C SER A 335 8.10 -11.16 22.16
N PRO A 336 6.76 -11.22 22.04
CA PRO A 336 6.01 -10.32 21.15
C PRO A 336 6.16 -8.84 21.53
N CYS A 337 6.28 -8.54 22.83
CA CYS A 337 6.53 -7.18 23.29
C CYS A 337 7.92 -6.67 22.85
N LEU A 338 8.95 -7.54 22.90
CA LEU A 338 10.29 -7.20 22.41
C LEU A 338 10.30 -6.95 20.90
N GLU A 339 9.55 -7.73 20.12
CA GLU A 339 9.38 -7.51 18.69
C GLU A 339 8.70 -6.17 18.40
N ALA A 340 7.62 -5.84 19.14
CA ALA A 340 6.96 -4.54 19.03
C ALA A 340 7.91 -3.38 19.34
N PHE A 341 8.75 -3.50 20.38
CA PHE A 341 9.77 -2.49 20.70
C PHE A 341 10.83 -2.36 19.61
N ALA A 342 11.27 -3.46 19.00
CA ALA A 342 12.24 -3.44 17.91
C ALA A 342 11.65 -2.76 16.66
N SER A 343 10.43 -3.12 16.29
CA SER A 343 9.68 -2.52 15.17
C SER A 343 9.41 -1.02 15.40
N GLY A 344 8.92 -0.66 16.58
CA GLY A 344 8.67 0.74 16.96
C GLY A 344 9.96 1.57 16.98
N ARG A 345 11.10 0.99 17.39
CA ARG A 345 12.41 1.67 17.33
C ARG A 345 12.89 1.90 15.90
N GLY A 346 12.71 0.92 15.02
CA GLY A 346 13.03 1.06 13.60
C GLY A 346 12.28 2.23 12.98
N ALA A 347 10.98 2.31 13.22
CA ALA A 347 10.12 3.41 12.80
C ALA A 347 10.52 4.76 13.44
N ALA A 348 10.75 4.78 14.76
CA ALA A 348 11.14 5.99 15.49
C ALA A 348 12.48 6.57 15.03
N LYS A 349 13.45 5.74 14.61
CA LYS A 349 14.74 6.22 14.10
C LYS A 349 14.55 7.15 12.90
N LEU A 350 13.80 6.73 11.90
CA LEU A 350 13.55 7.49 10.66
C LEU A 350 12.77 8.77 10.92
N ILE A 351 11.74 8.68 11.77
CA ILE A 351 10.90 9.82 12.16
C ILE A 351 11.73 10.84 12.93
N PHE A 352 12.49 10.43 13.95
CA PHE A 352 13.30 11.34 14.75
C PHE A 352 14.48 11.91 13.98
N GLU A 353 15.09 11.15 13.06
CA GLU A 353 16.11 11.69 12.15
C GLU A 353 15.54 12.84 11.31
N THR A 354 14.29 12.73 10.85
CA THR A 354 13.60 13.82 10.14
C THR A 354 13.24 14.98 11.06
N ILE A 355 12.79 14.69 12.30
CA ILE A 355 12.47 15.74 13.28
C ILE A 355 13.71 16.55 13.67
N ASP A 356 14.84 15.88 13.87
CA ASP A 356 16.08 16.45 14.38
C ASP A 356 16.90 17.13 13.29
N ARG A 357 16.67 16.80 12.01
CA ARG A 357 17.30 17.45 10.85
C ARG A 357 16.98 18.94 10.84
N GLN A 358 17.99 19.79 10.72
CA GLN A 358 17.79 21.22 10.48
C GLN A 358 17.71 21.45 8.96
N PRO A 359 16.66 22.09 8.42
CA PRO A 359 16.60 22.45 7.01
C PRO A 359 17.62 23.55 6.71
N GLU A 360 18.19 23.56 5.51
CA GLU A 360 19.08 24.65 5.07
C GLU A 360 18.24 25.92 4.80
N ILE A 361 17.04 25.73 4.25
CA ILE A 361 16.06 26.77 3.98
C ILE A 361 14.83 26.58 4.89
N ASP A 362 14.74 27.30 6.02
CA ASP A 362 13.56 27.24 6.91
C ASP A 362 12.48 28.25 6.49
N CYS A 363 11.43 27.77 5.82
CA CYS A 363 10.29 28.57 5.36
C CYS A 363 9.47 29.20 6.50
N LEU A 364 9.49 28.62 7.71
CA LEU A 364 8.73 29.09 8.88
C LEU A 364 9.58 29.90 9.85
N SER A 365 10.85 30.19 9.51
CA SER A 365 11.68 31.10 10.28
C SER A 365 11.26 32.55 10.05
N GLU A 366 11.26 33.35 11.12
CA GLU A 366 11.06 34.80 11.05
C GLU A 366 12.36 35.56 10.77
N GLU A 367 13.48 34.84 10.66
CA GLU A 367 14.79 35.42 10.34
C GLU A 367 14.84 35.97 8.91
N GLY A 368 15.76 36.92 8.69
CA GLY A 368 15.97 37.59 7.41
C GLY A 368 15.38 39.00 7.33
N TYR A 369 15.95 39.82 6.46
CA TYR A 369 15.56 41.21 6.27
C TYR A 369 14.27 41.33 5.44
N LYS A 370 13.42 42.31 5.78
CA LYS A 370 12.22 42.69 5.01
C LYS A 370 12.46 44.10 4.46
N LEU A 371 12.37 44.28 3.15
CA LEU A 371 12.56 45.59 2.53
C LEU A 371 11.28 46.44 2.68
N ASP A 372 11.42 47.71 3.03
CA ASP A 372 10.27 48.63 3.17
C ASP A 372 9.62 48.97 1.82
N LYS A 373 10.42 49.03 0.76
CA LYS A 373 9.96 49.33 -0.61
C LYS A 373 10.68 48.42 -1.61
N VAL A 374 9.89 47.74 -2.44
CA VAL A 374 10.39 46.82 -3.47
C VAL A 374 10.03 47.36 -4.85
N LYS A 375 11.04 47.57 -5.69
CA LYS A 375 10.90 47.95 -7.11
C LYS A 375 10.71 46.71 -7.98
N GLY A 376 11.36 45.61 -7.65
CA GLY A 376 11.24 44.33 -8.36
C GLY A 376 12.26 44.15 -9.49
N ASP A 377 13.49 44.61 -9.28
CA ASP A 377 14.64 44.38 -10.16
C ASP A 377 15.37 43.10 -9.72
N ILE A 378 15.64 42.17 -10.64
CA ILE A 378 16.22 40.86 -10.32
C ILE A 378 17.48 40.63 -11.15
N GLU A 379 18.59 40.29 -10.49
CA GLU A 379 19.86 39.99 -11.16
C GLU A 379 20.40 38.61 -10.78
N PHE A 380 20.98 37.94 -11.77
CA PHE A 380 21.68 36.67 -11.64
C PHE A 380 23.16 36.93 -11.87
N HIS A 381 23.99 36.57 -10.89
CA HIS A 381 25.45 36.73 -10.99
C HIS A 381 26.14 35.37 -10.95
N ASN A 382 26.73 34.99 -12.08
CA ASN A 382 27.56 33.80 -12.28
C ASN A 382 26.99 32.51 -11.66
N ILE A 383 25.74 32.19 -11.98
CA ILE A 383 25.02 31.11 -11.31
C ILE A 383 25.36 29.74 -11.90
N THR A 384 25.85 28.86 -11.04
CA THR A 384 25.99 27.42 -11.32
C THR A 384 25.00 26.65 -10.44
N PHE A 385 24.23 25.73 -11.03
CA PHE A 385 23.23 24.94 -10.29
C PHE A 385 23.17 23.45 -10.65
N TYR A 386 23.04 22.62 -9.62
CA TYR A 386 22.81 21.18 -9.66
C TYR A 386 21.59 20.80 -8.81
N TYR A 387 20.72 19.92 -9.31
CA TYR A 387 19.62 19.37 -8.50
C TYR A 387 20.15 18.35 -7.48
N PRO A 388 19.67 18.35 -6.22
CA PRO A 388 20.10 17.38 -5.20
C PRO A 388 19.88 15.92 -5.58
N SER A 389 18.84 15.65 -6.39
CA SER A 389 18.54 14.29 -6.87
C SER A 389 19.53 13.76 -7.92
N ARG A 390 20.31 14.65 -8.57
CA ARG A 390 21.30 14.35 -9.62
C ARG A 390 22.49 15.32 -9.53
N PRO A 391 23.34 15.19 -8.49
CA PRO A 391 24.45 16.11 -8.27
C PRO A 391 25.48 16.10 -9.41
N GLU A 392 25.52 15.05 -10.23
CA GLU A 392 26.45 14.90 -11.35
C GLU A 392 26.09 15.70 -12.61
N VAL A 393 24.83 16.13 -12.76
CA VAL A 393 24.36 16.83 -13.96
C VAL A 393 24.27 18.33 -13.70
N LYS A 394 25.12 19.09 -14.39
CA LYS A 394 25.08 20.56 -14.38
C LYS A 394 23.85 21.03 -15.17
N ILE A 395 22.97 21.81 -14.55
CA ILE A 395 21.76 22.34 -15.19
C ILE A 395 21.91 23.80 -15.61
N LEU A 396 22.45 24.63 -14.70
CA LEU A 396 22.80 26.01 -14.99
C LEU A 396 24.32 26.15 -14.91
N ASP A 397 24.88 26.89 -15.85
CA ASP A 397 26.32 27.07 -16.01
C ASP A 397 26.66 28.56 -16.15
N GLN A 398 27.23 29.15 -15.10
CA GLN A 398 27.72 30.54 -15.09
C GLN A 398 26.74 31.57 -15.68
N ILE A 399 25.44 31.44 -15.36
CA ILE A 399 24.42 32.33 -15.91
C ILE A 399 24.55 33.74 -15.33
N ASN A 400 24.52 34.73 -16.22
CA ASN A 400 24.43 36.15 -15.89
C ASN A 400 23.25 36.77 -16.65
N MET A 401 22.27 37.31 -15.94
CA MET A 401 21.13 38.00 -16.56
C MET A 401 20.49 39.02 -15.62
N VAL A 402 19.86 40.04 -16.22
CA VAL A 402 19.19 41.14 -15.52
C VAL A 402 17.74 41.24 -15.99
N ILE A 403 16.81 41.34 -15.06
CA ILE A 403 15.38 41.43 -15.27
C ILE A 403 14.90 42.76 -14.69
N GLU A 404 14.68 43.71 -15.59
CA GLU A 404 14.36 45.09 -15.25
C GLU A 404 12.95 45.24 -14.67
N THR A 405 12.80 46.14 -13.70
CA THR A 405 11.53 46.46 -13.05
C THR A 405 10.43 46.86 -14.05
N GLY A 406 9.23 46.31 -13.86
CA GLY A 406 8.02 46.65 -14.63
C GLY A 406 7.98 46.16 -16.07
N LYS A 407 9.04 45.50 -16.57
CA LYS A 407 9.09 44.89 -17.90
C LYS A 407 8.68 43.41 -17.87
N THR A 408 8.23 42.92 -19.03
CA THR A 408 7.97 41.50 -19.27
C THR A 408 9.19 40.86 -19.92
N THR A 409 9.87 39.98 -19.18
CA THR A 409 11.01 39.20 -19.68
C THR A 409 10.58 37.77 -20.01
N ALA A 410 10.85 37.30 -21.22
CA ALA A 410 10.51 35.95 -21.66
C ALA A 410 11.73 35.04 -21.76
N PHE A 411 11.63 33.80 -21.28
CA PHE A 411 12.69 32.79 -21.39
C PHE A 411 12.34 31.77 -22.48
N VAL A 412 13.28 31.54 -23.40
CA VAL A 412 13.12 30.66 -24.56
C VAL A 412 14.32 29.76 -24.69
N GLY A 413 14.13 28.52 -25.13
CA GLY A 413 15.24 27.59 -25.36
C GLY A 413 14.74 26.15 -25.45
N PRO A 414 15.54 25.21 -25.95
CA PRO A 414 15.22 23.78 -25.98
C PRO A 414 14.81 23.25 -24.60
N SER A 415 14.04 22.16 -24.54
CA SER A 415 13.69 21.50 -23.27
C SER A 415 14.95 21.03 -22.53
N GLY A 416 14.97 21.17 -21.20
CA GLY A 416 16.11 20.75 -20.37
C GLY A 416 17.21 21.80 -20.15
N THR A 417 17.10 23.00 -20.73
CA THR A 417 18.08 24.10 -20.60
C THR A 417 18.00 24.92 -19.30
N GLY A 418 17.19 24.50 -18.31
CA GLY A 418 17.14 25.16 -17.00
C GLY A 418 16.20 26.36 -16.85
N LYS A 419 15.29 26.62 -17.81
CA LYS A 419 14.33 27.74 -17.76
C LYS A 419 13.48 27.77 -16.46
N SER A 420 12.77 26.68 -16.16
CA SER A 420 11.95 26.59 -14.94
C SER A 420 12.82 26.57 -13.67
N THR A 421 14.06 26.10 -13.77
CA THR A 421 15.04 26.15 -12.67
C THR A 421 15.36 27.59 -12.27
N ALA A 422 15.46 28.52 -13.22
CA ALA A 422 15.65 29.94 -12.91
C ALA A 422 14.48 30.52 -12.08
N LEU A 423 13.22 30.16 -12.40
CA LEU A 423 12.06 30.58 -11.59
C LEU A 423 12.08 29.98 -10.18
N GLN A 424 12.56 28.74 -10.04
CA GLN A 424 12.68 28.07 -8.74
C GLN A 424 13.75 28.74 -7.86
N LEU A 425 14.84 29.24 -8.45
CA LEU A 425 15.85 30.00 -7.72
C LEU A 425 15.31 31.36 -7.23
N ILE A 426 14.49 32.05 -8.04
CA ILE A 426 13.86 33.32 -7.63
C ILE A 426 12.91 33.12 -6.43
N GLN A 427 12.19 32.01 -6.40
CA GLN A 427 11.32 31.63 -5.26
C GLN A 427 12.10 31.16 -4.03
N ARG A 428 13.42 31.05 -4.14
CA ARG A 428 14.31 30.46 -3.14
C ARG A 428 13.82 29.07 -2.71
N PHE A 429 13.51 28.25 -3.71
CA PHE A 429 13.25 26.82 -3.52
C PHE A 429 14.57 26.05 -3.39
N TYR A 430 15.58 26.49 -4.13
CA TYR A 430 16.95 25.99 -4.02
C TYR A 430 17.90 27.17 -3.85
N GLU A 431 19.06 26.91 -3.27
CA GLU A 431 20.18 27.85 -3.28
C GLU A 431 21.18 27.42 -4.37
N PRO A 432 21.75 28.38 -5.13
CA PRO A 432 22.79 28.07 -6.09
C PRO A 432 24.10 27.68 -5.38
N GLN A 433 24.86 26.73 -5.94
CA GLN A 433 26.15 26.32 -5.38
C GLN A 433 27.22 27.40 -5.59
N GLU A 434 27.19 28.08 -6.74
CA GLU A 434 28.05 29.22 -7.05
C GLU A 434 27.21 30.38 -7.57
N GLY A 435 27.66 31.60 -7.27
CA GLY A 435 26.96 32.82 -7.68
C GLY A 435 25.87 33.26 -6.70
N THR A 436 25.16 34.33 -7.04
CA THR A 436 24.12 34.93 -6.20
C THR A 436 22.96 35.46 -7.05
N VAL A 437 21.73 35.32 -6.53
CA VAL A 437 20.54 35.99 -7.07
C VAL A 437 20.24 37.18 -6.16
N THR A 438 20.05 38.37 -6.73
CA THR A 438 19.70 39.58 -5.97
C THR A 438 18.31 40.07 -6.35
N LEU A 439 17.62 40.67 -5.37
CA LEU A 439 16.39 41.44 -5.52
C LEU A 439 16.66 42.87 -5.07
N ASP A 440 16.49 43.85 -5.97
CA ASP A 440 16.80 45.26 -5.72
C ASP A 440 18.20 45.47 -5.10
N GLY A 441 19.20 44.73 -5.60
CA GLY A 441 20.59 44.76 -5.12
C GLY A 441 20.87 43.99 -3.82
N HIS A 442 19.86 43.39 -3.18
CA HIS A 442 20.02 42.58 -1.97
C HIS A 442 19.99 41.09 -2.31
N ASP A 443 20.92 40.32 -1.76
CA ASP A 443 20.94 38.86 -1.95
C ASP A 443 19.67 38.21 -1.34
N ILE A 444 18.99 37.38 -2.13
CA ILE A 444 17.77 36.67 -1.68
C ILE A 444 18.01 35.77 -0.46
N ARG A 445 19.27 35.36 -0.21
CA ARG A 445 19.65 34.56 0.96
C ARG A 445 19.48 35.31 2.28
N GLY A 446 19.66 36.63 2.26
CA GLY A 446 19.50 37.51 3.42
C GLY A 446 18.06 37.93 3.71
N LEU A 447 17.12 37.67 2.81
CA LEU A 447 15.72 38.09 2.92
C LEU A 447 14.86 37.04 3.64
N ASN A 448 13.81 37.50 4.34
CA ASN A 448 12.83 36.59 4.94
C ASN A 448 12.03 35.87 3.84
N ILE A 449 11.97 34.54 3.90
CA ILE A 449 11.39 33.69 2.84
C ILE A 449 9.88 33.90 2.70
N ARG A 450 9.14 33.91 3.82
CA ARG A 450 7.69 34.10 3.81
C ARG A 450 7.31 35.45 3.21
N TRP A 451 8.06 36.50 3.58
CA TRP A 451 7.92 37.84 3.01
C TRP A 451 8.31 37.88 1.53
N LEU A 452 9.44 37.29 1.13
CA LEU A 452 9.88 37.23 -0.27
C LEU A 452 8.80 36.57 -1.15
N ARG A 453 8.30 35.40 -0.74
CA ARG A 453 7.26 34.70 -1.48
C ARG A 453 5.93 35.44 -1.46
N SER A 454 5.63 36.22 -0.42
CA SER A 454 4.43 37.10 -0.39
C SER A 454 4.38 38.13 -1.53
N LEU A 455 5.55 38.55 -2.03
CA LEU A 455 5.67 39.50 -3.14
C LEU A 455 5.59 38.84 -4.53
N ILE A 456 5.63 37.51 -4.57
CA ILE A 456 5.68 36.71 -5.80
C ILE A 456 4.32 36.06 -6.04
N GLY A 457 3.76 36.29 -7.23
CA GLY A 457 2.61 35.54 -7.74
C GLY A 457 3.11 34.49 -8.72
N ILE A 458 2.72 33.24 -8.51
CA ILE A 458 3.08 32.14 -9.41
C ILE A 458 1.84 31.55 -10.09
N VAL A 459 1.97 31.31 -11.39
CA VAL A 459 1.04 30.50 -12.17
C VAL A 459 1.83 29.32 -12.73
N GLU A 460 1.61 28.14 -12.15
CA GLU A 460 2.27 26.90 -12.52
C GLU A 460 1.73 26.34 -13.85
N GLN A 461 2.50 25.45 -14.49
CA GLN A 461 2.13 24.80 -15.74
C GLN A 461 0.84 23.98 -15.59
N GLU A 462 0.74 23.20 -14.52
CA GLU A 462 -0.46 22.45 -14.15
C GLU A 462 -1.09 23.09 -12.91
N PRO A 463 -2.25 23.76 -13.02
CA PRO A 463 -2.86 24.48 -11.91
C PRO A 463 -3.43 23.51 -10.87
N VAL A 464 -2.93 23.62 -9.64
CA VAL A 464 -3.42 22.85 -8.49
C VAL A 464 -4.52 23.62 -7.74
N LEU A 465 -5.66 22.95 -7.56
CA LEU A 465 -6.76 23.35 -6.68
C LEU A 465 -6.84 22.37 -5.50
N PHE A 466 -7.00 22.93 -4.31
CA PHE A 466 -7.15 22.17 -3.08
C PHE A 466 -8.61 21.71 -2.89
N ALA A 467 -8.82 20.67 -2.06
CA ALA A 467 -10.09 20.02 -1.78
C ALA A 467 -11.00 20.86 -0.86
N THR A 468 -11.28 22.08 -1.30
CA THR A 468 -12.06 23.11 -0.61
C THR A 468 -12.98 23.82 -1.60
N THR A 469 -13.72 24.85 -1.15
CA THR A 469 -14.56 25.65 -2.05
C THR A 469 -13.71 26.48 -3.01
N ILE A 470 -14.31 26.99 -4.09
CA ILE A 470 -13.63 27.90 -5.02
C ILE A 470 -13.23 29.19 -4.30
N ALA A 471 -14.09 29.70 -3.41
CA ALA A 471 -13.80 30.88 -2.59
C ALA A 471 -12.53 30.68 -1.75
N GLU A 472 -12.44 29.58 -1.00
CA GLU A 472 -11.29 29.27 -0.15
C GLU A 472 -10.01 29.07 -0.96
N ASN A 473 -10.12 28.44 -2.14
CA ASN A 473 -8.99 28.27 -3.05
C ASN A 473 -8.40 29.62 -3.51
N ILE A 474 -9.25 30.60 -3.82
CA ILE A 474 -8.82 31.95 -4.20
C ILE A 474 -8.27 32.68 -2.97
N GLN A 475 -8.91 32.53 -1.81
CA GLN A 475 -8.51 33.12 -0.52
C GLN A 475 -7.12 32.65 -0.06
N TYR A 476 -6.60 31.49 -0.50
CA TYR A 476 -5.21 31.13 -0.23
C TYR A 476 -4.18 32.13 -0.77
N GLY A 477 -4.55 33.01 -1.72
CA GLY A 477 -3.71 34.13 -2.12
C GLY A 477 -3.50 35.15 -1.01
N ARG A 478 -4.55 35.42 -0.20
CA ARG A 478 -4.56 36.37 0.91
C ARG A 478 -5.69 36.02 1.90
N GLU A 479 -5.34 35.72 3.15
CA GLU A 479 -6.27 35.16 4.16
C GLU A 479 -7.33 36.18 4.63
N ASP A 480 -6.95 37.44 4.74
CA ASP A 480 -7.77 38.57 5.16
C ASP A 480 -8.67 39.14 4.06
N ALA A 481 -8.73 38.49 2.89
CA ALA A 481 -9.52 38.97 1.76
C ALA A 481 -11.02 38.85 2.00
N THR A 482 -11.77 39.91 1.65
CA THR A 482 -13.23 39.88 1.67
C THR A 482 -13.79 39.19 0.44
N MET A 483 -15.04 38.73 0.51
CA MET A 483 -15.71 38.09 -0.63
C MET A 483 -15.81 39.02 -1.85
N GLU A 484 -15.90 40.34 -1.64
CA GLU A 484 -15.93 41.32 -2.72
C GLU A 484 -14.60 41.35 -3.50
N GLU A 485 -13.47 41.26 -2.80
CA GLU A 485 -12.14 41.20 -3.42
C GLU A 485 -11.93 39.88 -4.16
N ILE A 486 -12.44 38.76 -3.62
CA ILE A 486 -12.43 37.45 -4.30
C ILE A 486 -13.21 37.52 -5.61
N ILE A 487 -14.40 38.13 -5.60
CA ILE A 487 -15.23 38.32 -6.80
C ILE A 487 -14.51 39.22 -7.82
N GLN A 488 -13.87 40.29 -7.36
CA GLN A 488 -13.13 41.20 -8.22
C GLN A 488 -11.94 40.50 -8.89
N ALA A 489 -11.14 39.75 -8.13
CA ALA A 489 -10.05 38.94 -8.66
C ALA A 489 -10.54 37.89 -9.68
N ALA A 490 -11.69 37.26 -9.42
CA ALA A 490 -12.31 36.30 -10.33
C ALA A 490 -12.80 36.97 -11.63
N LYS A 491 -13.29 38.22 -11.59
CA LYS A 491 -13.66 38.97 -12.80
C LYS A 491 -12.44 39.34 -13.63
N GLU A 492 -11.37 39.80 -13.00
CA GLU A 492 -10.11 40.14 -13.67
C GLU A 492 -9.46 38.93 -14.34
N ALA A 493 -9.57 37.75 -13.73
CA ALA A 493 -9.11 36.48 -14.28
C ALA A 493 -10.06 35.85 -15.33
N ASN A 494 -11.14 36.53 -15.72
CA ASN A 494 -12.21 36.01 -16.59
C ASN A 494 -12.81 34.68 -16.07
N ALA A 495 -12.83 34.47 -14.75
CA ALA A 495 -13.34 33.25 -14.10
C ALA A 495 -14.79 33.37 -13.62
N TYR A 496 -15.25 34.61 -13.35
CA TYR A 496 -16.56 34.87 -12.75
C TYR A 496 -17.74 34.23 -13.50
N ASN A 497 -17.79 34.36 -14.83
CA ASN A 497 -18.94 33.92 -15.62
C ASN A 497 -19.19 32.41 -15.48
N PHE A 498 -18.13 31.59 -15.64
CA PHE A 498 -18.30 30.14 -15.54
C PHE A 498 -18.51 29.67 -14.11
N ILE A 499 -17.96 30.39 -13.11
CA ILE A 499 -18.22 30.07 -11.70
C ILE A 499 -19.70 30.28 -11.39
N MET A 500 -20.32 31.33 -11.95
CA MET A 500 -21.76 31.59 -11.76
C MET A 500 -22.66 30.57 -12.47
N ASP A 501 -22.16 29.89 -13.50
CA ASP A 501 -22.86 28.80 -14.18
C ASP A 501 -22.85 27.49 -13.36
N LEU A 502 -22.04 27.41 -12.29
CA LEU A 502 -22.00 26.24 -11.40
C LEU A 502 -23.18 26.23 -10.40
N PRO A 503 -23.67 25.05 -9.98
CA PRO A 503 -24.84 24.93 -9.09
C PRO A 503 -24.69 25.70 -7.78
N GLU A 504 -23.53 25.59 -7.13
CA GLU A 504 -23.23 26.20 -5.82
C GLU A 504 -22.33 27.45 -5.95
N LYS A 505 -22.12 27.95 -7.17
CA LYS A 505 -21.30 29.14 -7.45
C LYS A 505 -19.92 29.07 -6.79
N PHE A 506 -19.56 30.03 -5.94
CA PHE A 506 -18.27 30.08 -5.24
C PHE A 506 -18.11 29.04 -4.12
N ASP A 507 -19.21 28.50 -3.60
CA ASP A 507 -19.21 27.47 -2.55
C ASP A 507 -19.01 26.06 -3.13
N THR A 508 -19.02 25.93 -4.46
CA THR A 508 -18.76 24.67 -5.16
C THR A 508 -17.44 24.06 -4.69
N LEU A 509 -17.48 22.81 -4.21
CA LEU A 509 -16.30 22.05 -3.84
C LEU A 509 -15.50 21.62 -5.07
N VAL A 510 -14.18 21.87 -5.04
CA VAL A 510 -13.22 21.48 -6.07
C VAL A 510 -12.16 20.54 -5.49
N GLY A 511 -11.25 20.03 -6.33
CA GLY A 511 -10.21 19.08 -5.91
C GLY A 511 -10.57 17.62 -6.19
N LYS A 512 -9.88 16.66 -5.52
CA LYS A 512 -10.02 15.21 -5.82
C LYS A 512 -11.41 14.63 -5.51
N GLY A 513 -12.21 15.28 -4.66
CA GLY A 513 -13.58 14.87 -4.31
C GLY A 513 -14.68 15.77 -4.88
N GLY A 514 -14.32 16.82 -5.64
CA GLY A 514 -15.25 17.83 -6.14
C GLY A 514 -15.54 17.74 -7.64
N SER A 515 -16.27 18.73 -8.16
CA SER A 515 -16.60 18.82 -9.59
C SER A 515 -15.33 18.93 -10.46
N GLN A 516 -15.18 18.06 -11.46
CA GLN A 516 -14.01 18.08 -12.34
C GLN A 516 -14.08 19.27 -13.30
N MET A 517 -13.19 20.25 -13.11
CA MET A 517 -13.04 21.42 -13.98
C MET A 517 -12.07 21.17 -15.13
N SER A 518 -12.27 21.89 -16.24
CA SER A 518 -11.32 21.89 -17.36
C SER A 518 -9.97 22.51 -16.98
N GLY A 519 -8.89 22.14 -17.67
CA GLY A 519 -7.56 22.72 -17.43
C GLY A 519 -7.58 24.25 -17.49
N GLY A 520 -8.28 24.83 -18.48
CA GLY A 520 -8.41 26.28 -18.63
C GLY A 520 -9.23 26.97 -17.54
N GLN A 521 -10.23 26.29 -16.98
CA GLN A 521 -10.98 26.79 -15.80
C GLN A 521 -10.09 26.81 -14.57
N LYS A 522 -9.36 25.71 -14.31
CA LYS A 522 -8.41 25.62 -13.18
C LYS A 522 -7.31 26.69 -13.29
N GLN A 523 -6.80 26.93 -14.51
CA GLN A 523 -5.79 27.97 -14.76
C GLN A 523 -6.30 29.35 -14.36
N ARG A 524 -7.55 29.69 -14.73
CA ARG A 524 -8.16 30.98 -14.40
C ARG A 524 -8.38 31.18 -12.90
N ILE A 525 -8.75 30.12 -12.17
CA ILE A 525 -8.84 30.18 -10.71
C ILE A 525 -7.45 30.39 -10.09
N ALA A 526 -6.42 29.71 -10.59
CA ALA A 526 -5.05 29.93 -10.14
C ALA A 526 -4.55 31.37 -10.44
N ILE A 527 -4.96 31.96 -11.57
CA ILE A 527 -4.69 33.37 -11.89
C ILE A 527 -5.42 34.30 -10.91
N ALA A 528 -6.69 34.04 -10.60
CA ALA A 528 -7.43 34.81 -9.60
C ALA A 528 -6.75 34.76 -8.22
N ARG A 529 -6.27 33.58 -7.81
CA ARG A 529 -5.47 33.39 -6.59
C ARG A 529 -4.18 34.21 -6.59
N ALA A 530 -3.46 34.24 -7.72
CA ALA A 530 -2.26 35.05 -7.86
C ALA A 530 -2.56 36.56 -7.87
N LEU A 531 -3.69 36.98 -8.46
CA LEU A 531 -4.14 38.37 -8.49
C LEU A 531 -4.54 38.90 -7.11
N LEU A 532 -5.28 38.11 -6.34
CA LEU A 532 -5.73 38.47 -4.99
C LEU A 532 -4.54 38.82 -4.07
N ARG A 533 -3.40 38.15 -4.27
CA ARG A 533 -2.15 38.42 -3.54
C ARG A 533 -1.54 39.79 -3.84
N ASN A 534 -1.91 40.40 -4.97
CA ASN A 534 -1.34 41.64 -5.51
C ASN A 534 0.20 41.68 -5.54
N PRO A 535 0.86 40.76 -6.28
CA PRO A 535 2.30 40.60 -6.27
C PRO A 535 3.03 41.71 -7.03
N ARG A 536 4.29 41.96 -6.66
CA ARG A 536 5.22 42.84 -7.39
C ARG A 536 5.94 42.11 -8.51
N ILE A 537 6.19 40.81 -8.31
CA ILE A 537 6.85 39.92 -9.26
C ILE A 537 5.86 38.83 -9.67
N LEU A 538 5.65 38.65 -10.97
CA LEU A 538 4.77 37.62 -11.52
C LEU A 538 5.58 36.58 -12.28
N LEU A 539 5.46 35.31 -11.89
CA LEU A 539 6.12 34.18 -12.53
C LEU A 539 5.08 33.33 -13.27
N LEU A 540 5.26 33.19 -14.58
CA LEU A 540 4.38 32.41 -15.45
C LEU A 540 5.18 31.24 -16.02
N ASP A 541 5.00 30.03 -15.47
CA ASP A 541 5.70 28.83 -15.94
C ASP A 541 4.82 28.05 -16.91
N MET A 542 4.97 28.29 -18.22
CA MET A 542 4.27 27.53 -19.28
C MET A 542 2.74 27.50 -19.14
N ALA A 543 2.15 28.59 -18.65
CA ALA A 543 0.75 28.70 -18.24
C ALA A 543 -0.30 28.43 -19.37
N THR A 544 0.11 28.33 -20.64
CA THR A 544 -0.80 28.02 -21.76
C THR A 544 -0.49 26.70 -22.48
N SER A 545 0.53 25.96 -22.04
CA SER A 545 1.05 24.81 -22.78
C SER A 545 0.09 23.61 -22.84
N ALA A 546 -0.69 23.40 -21.78
CA ALA A 546 -1.63 22.28 -21.64
C ALA A 546 -3.09 22.65 -22.01
N LEU A 547 -3.32 23.83 -22.59
CA LEU A 547 -4.66 24.35 -22.87
C LEU A 547 -5.07 24.16 -24.34
N ASP A 548 -6.37 24.01 -24.56
CA ASP A 548 -6.98 24.10 -25.88
C ASP A 548 -6.90 25.54 -26.41
N ASN A 549 -6.88 25.72 -27.73
CA ASN A 549 -6.67 27.02 -28.36
C ASN A 549 -7.73 28.09 -27.93
N LYS A 550 -8.97 27.68 -27.65
CA LYS A 550 -10.04 28.59 -27.21
C LYS A 550 -9.85 29.02 -25.75
N SER A 551 -9.58 28.08 -24.85
CA SER A 551 -9.26 28.43 -23.45
C SER A 551 -7.94 29.19 -23.34
N GLU A 552 -6.97 28.90 -24.20
CA GLU A 552 -5.70 29.63 -24.25
C GLU A 552 -5.92 31.12 -24.53
N ALA A 553 -6.74 31.47 -25.53
CA ALA A 553 -7.03 32.87 -25.82
C ALA A 553 -7.62 33.61 -24.61
N LEU A 554 -8.59 32.99 -23.92
CA LEU A 554 -9.22 33.56 -22.72
C LEU A 554 -8.25 33.72 -21.54
N VAL A 555 -7.35 32.74 -21.36
CA VAL A 555 -6.30 32.78 -20.34
C VAL A 555 -5.25 33.83 -20.69
N GLN A 556 -4.87 33.96 -21.96
CA GLN A 556 -3.92 34.95 -22.44
C GLN A 556 -4.45 36.38 -22.25
N ASP A 557 -5.74 36.61 -22.50
CA ASP A 557 -6.39 37.89 -22.24
C ASP A 557 -6.36 38.23 -20.74
N ALA A 558 -6.60 37.26 -19.87
CA ALA A 558 -6.45 37.45 -18.42
C ALA A 558 -4.99 37.77 -18.05
N LEU A 559 -4.02 37.01 -18.56
CA LEU A 559 -2.59 37.23 -18.30
C LEU A 559 -2.11 38.61 -18.80
N ASN A 560 -2.60 39.08 -19.95
CA ASN A 560 -2.26 40.40 -20.47
C ASN A 560 -2.75 41.52 -19.53
N LYS A 561 -3.94 41.38 -18.93
CA LYS A 561 -4.43 42.32 -17.90
C LYS A 561 -3.57 42.28 -16.64
N VAL A 562 -3.13 41.08 -16.22
CA VAL A 562 -2.32 40.87 -15.00
C VAL A 562 -0.91 41.45 -15.13
N ARG A 563 -0.31 41.42 -16.33
CA ARG A 563 1.07 41.88 -16.60
C ARG A 563 1.28 43.38 -16.33
N SER A 564 0.26 44.20 -16.50
CA SER A 564 0.35 45.66 -16.40
C SER A 564 0.80 46.10 -15.00
N GLY A 565 1.93 46.82 -14.93
CA GLY A 565 2.46 47.42 -13.69
C GLY A 565 3.23 46.47 -12.78
N ARG A 566 3.64 45.29 -13.26
CA ARG A 566 4.38 44.26 -12.48
C ARG A 566 5.59 43.75 -13.25
N THR A 567 6.69 43.45 -12.56
CA THR A 567 7.82 42.74 -13.17
C THR A 567 7.37 41.32 -13.49
N THR A 568 7.32 40.95 -14.78
CA THR A 568 6.78 39.64 -15.19
C THR A 568 7.86 38.81 -15.87
N ILE A 569 7.98 37.55 -15.44
CA ILE A 569 8.84 36.55 -16.07
C ILE A 569 7.95 35.47 -16.66
N SER A 570 8.06 35.26 -17.97
CA SER A 570 7.21 34.32 -18.70
C SER A 570 8.05 33.25 -19.39
N ILE A 571 7.83 31.99 -19.05
CA ILE A 571 8.35 30.85 -19.80
C ILE A 571 7.24 30.39 -20.75
N ALA A 572 7.54 30.32 -22.04
CA ALA A 572 6.57 29.81 -23.01
C ALA A 572 7.16 28.74 -23.90
N HIS A 573 6.32 27.75 -24.22
CA HIS A 573 6.57 26.80 -25.30
C HIS A 573 6.10 27.33 -26.65
N ARG A 574 5.02 28.13 -26.66
CA ARG A 574 4.44 28.73 -27.87
C ARG A 574 5.01 30.13 -28.06
N LEU A 575 5.77 30.31 -29.14
CA LEU A 575 6.47 31.57 -29.43
C LEU A 575 5.51 32.76 -29.66
N SER A 576 4.24 32.50 -29.99
CA SER A 576 3.19 33.51 -30.13
C SER A 576 2.93 34.32 -28.85
N THR A 577 3.00 33.67 -27.68
CA THR A 577 2.68 34.30 -26.37
C THR A 577 3.77 35.24 -25.86
N ILE A 578 4.99 35.09 -26.36
CA ILE A 578 6.19 35.85 -25.95
C ILE A 578 6.64 36.86 -27.00
N ARG A 579 5.97 36.92 -28.16
CA ARG A 579 6.27 37.90 -29.21
C ARG A 579 6.17 39.34 -28.71
N ASN A 580 5.21 39.59 -27.82
CA ASN A 580 4.95 40.89 -27.21
C ASN A 580 5.76 41.14 -25.92
N ALA A 581 6.76 40.32 -25.62
CA ALA A 581 7.62 40.55 -24.46
C ALA A 581 8.61 41.68 -24.74
N ASP A 582 8.90 42.50 -23.72
CA ASP A 582 9.84 43.63 -23.83
C ASP A 582 11.26 43.15 -24.06
N VAL A 583 11.63 42.04 -23.41
CA VAL A 583 12.95 41.40 -23.51
C VAL A 583 12.79 39.90 -23.60
N ILE A 584 13.51 39.27 -24.53
CA ILE A 584 13.58 37.83 -24.68
C ILE A 584 15.00 37.37 -24.38
N ILE A 585 15.13 36.32 -23.56
CA ILE A 585 16.40 35.68 -23.22
C ILE A 585 16.41 34.24 -23.75
N GLY A 586 17.37 33.94 -24.61
CA GLY A 586 17.60 32.62 -25.19
C GLY A 586 18.56 31.79 -24.33
N PHE A 587 18.08 30.63 -23.87
CA PHE A 587 18.82 29.64 -23.11
C PHE A 587 19.33 28.53 -24.02
N ASP A 588 20.61 28.19 -23.87
CA ASP A 588 21.21 27.04 -24.52
C ASP A 588 22.21 26.36 -23.59
N HIS A 589 22.16 25.04 -23.48
CA HIS A 589 23.04 24.23 -22.63
C HIS A 589 23.23 24.75 -21.18
N GLY A 590 22.21 25.39 -20.61
CA GLY A 590 22.28 25.94 -19.24
C GLY A 590 22.95 27.31 -19.14
N GLN A 591 23.16 28.01 -20.26
CA GLN A 591 23.69 29.38 -20.35
C GLN A 591 22.68 30.33 -21.01
N ALA A 592 22.75 31.62 -20.67
CA ALA A 592 21.95 32.68 -21.32
C ALA A 592 22.75 33.28 -22.49
N VAL A 593 22.51 32.77 -23.70
CA VAL A 593 23.33 33.05 -24.89
C VAL A 593 22.87 34.31 -25.64
N GLU A 594 21.58 34.58 -25.64
CA GLU A 594 20.97 35.66 -26.42
C GLU A 594 20.06 36.54 -25.59
N ARG A 595 20.11 37.87 -25.81
CA ARG A 595 19.20 38.86 -25.23
C ARG A 595 18.81 39.88 -26.30
N GLY A 596 17.53 40.23 -26.36
CA GLY A 596 17.01 41.27 -27.26
C GLY A 596 15.49 41.25 -27.41
N THR A 597 14.96 42.13 -28.25
CA THR A 597 13.56 42.09 -28.69
C THR A 597 13.35 41.05 -29.78
N HIS A 598 12.09 40.70 -30.06
CA HIS A 598 11.71 39.77 -31.13
C HIS A 598 12.43 40.07 -32.47
N ASP A 599 12.37 41.32 -32.92
CA ASP A 599 12.97 41.75 -34.19
C ASP A 599 14.50 41.71 -34.18
N GLN A 600 15.12 42.00 -33.03
CA GLN A 600 16.57 41.96 -32.85
C GLN A 600 17.08 40.51 -32.91
N LEU A 601 16.38 39.58 -32.27
CA LEU A 601 16.77 38.17 -32.22
C LEU A 601 16.53 37.46 -33.57
N LEU A 602 15.47 37.82 -34.30
CA LEU A 602 15.26 37.34 -35.67
C LEU A 602 16.40 37.76 -36.62
N LYS A 603 16.92 38.98 -36.48
CA LYS A 603 18.07 39.46 -37.26
C LYS A 603 19.37 38.74 -36.89
N LYS A 604 19.56 38.38 -35.62
CA LYS A 604 20.76 37.67 -35.13
C LYS A 604 20.87 36.22 -35.62
N LYS A 605 19.77 35.61 -36.08
CA LYS A 605 19.72 34.22 -36.58
C LYS A 605 20.29 33.17 -35.61
N GLY A 606 20.13 33.40 -34.31
CA GLY A 606 20.60 32.50 -33.26
C GLY A 606 19.54 31.48 -32.80
N VAL A 607 19.65 31.00 -31.56
CA VAL A 607 18.78 29.97 -30.95
C VAL A 607 17.31 30.34 -31.05
N TYR A 608 16.96 31.61 -30.78
CA TYR A 608 15.58 32.07 -30.88
C TYR A 608 15.06 32.00 -32.33
N PHE A 609 15.86 32.42 -33.31
CA PHE A 609 15.50 32.35 -34.73
C PHE A 609 15.29 30.89 -35.17
N THR A 610 16.20 29.99 -34.80
CA THR A 610 16.09 28.56 -35.10
C THR A 610 14.79 27.96 -34.55
N LEU A 611 14.43 28.31 -33.31
CA LEU A 611 13.17 27.85 -32.71
C LEU A 611 11.93 28.43 -33.43
N VAL A 612 11.98 29.69 -33.85
CA VAL A 612 10.90 30.33 -34.62
C VAL A 612 10.73 29.69 -36.00
N THR A 613 11.82 29.42 -36.72
CA THR A 613 11.75 28.74 -38.02
C THR A 613 11.21 27.32 -37.87
N LEU A 614 11.68 26.56 -36.88
CA LEU A 614 11.20 25.20 -36.63
C LEU A 614 9.72 25.14 -36.24
N GLN A 615 9.20 26.12 -35.49
CA GLN A 615 7.77 26.17 -35.14
C GLN A 615 6.89 26.64 -36.30
N ASN A 616 7.37 27.56 -37.16
CA ASN A 616 6.60 28.04 -38.31
C ASN A 616 6.59 27.04 -39.48
N GLU A 617 7.68 26.29 -39.69
CA GLU A 617 7.81 25.30 -40.77
C GLU A 617 6.94 24.05 -40.55
N GLY A 618 6.52 23.78 -39.31
CA GLY A 618 5.52 22.75 -39.01
C GLY A 618 4.12 23.02 -39.59
N GLY A 619 3.87 24.22 -40.13
CA GLY A 619 2.56 24.65 -40.67
C GLY A 619 2.45 24.74 -42.20
N THR A 620 3.55 24.91 -42.95
CA THR A 620 3.47 25.15 -44.41
C THR A 620 4.71 24.69 -45.19
N ALA A 621 4.50 23.70 -46.06
CA ALA A 621 5.26 23.32 -47.27
C ALA A 621 6.78 23.06 -47.18
N MET A 622 7.15 21.78 -47.34
CA MET A 622 8.47 21.37 -47.83
C MET A 622 8.54 21.49 -49.35
N LEU A 623 9.37 22.41 -49.84
CA LEU A 623 10.17 22.22 -51.06
C LEU A 623 11.37 23.19 -51.02
N ASP A 624 12.54 22.69 -51.40
CA ASP A 624 13.84 23.37 -51.54
C ASP A 624 14.61 23.81 -50.28
N LYS A 625 15.56 22.95 -49.86
CA LYS A 625 17.01 23.24 -49.86
C LYS A 625 17.85 22.08 -49.29
N THR A 626 18.45 21.32 -50.19
CA THR A 626 19.27 20.13 -49.92
C THR A 626 20.79 20.40 -49.93
N ILE A 627 21.28 21.61 -49.58
CA ILE A 627 22.70 21.96 -49.83
C ILE A 627 23.47 22.52 -48.60
N ILE A 628 22.91 22.55 -47.39
CA ILE A 628 23.65 23.06 -46.20
C ILE A 628 23.88 21.99 -45.11
N MET A 629 23.28 20.80 -45.25
CA MET A 629 23.28 19.75 -44.21
C MET A 629 24.37 18.68 -44.39
N GLU A 630 25.55 19.02 -44.90
CA GLU A 630 26.63 18.02 -45.11
C GLU A 630 27.88 18.28 -44.24
N ASN A 631 28.10 19.50 -43.75
CA ASN A 631 29.30 19.83 -42.96
C ASN A 631 29.10 19.96 -41.44
N LEU A 632 27.87 19.78 -40.93
CA LEU A 632 27.61 19.78 -39.47
C LEU A 632 27.45 18.36 -38.87
N ALA A 633 27.20 17.36 -39.70
CA ALA A 633 26.88 16.00 -39.25
C ALA A 633 28.07 15.26 -38.62
N ASN A 634 29.31 15.59 -39.01
CA ASN A 634 30.49 14.85 -38.56
C ASN A 634 31.06 15.28 -37.18
N VAL A 635 30.61 16.40 -36.61
CA VAL A 635 31.04 16.86 -35.28
C VAL A 635 30.00 16.56 -34.20
N LEU A 636 28.72 16.41 -34.57
CA LEU A 636 27.62 16.14 -33.62
C LEU A 636 27.44 14.64 -33.28
N PHE A 637 28.05 13.72 -34.03
CA PHE A 637 27.78 12.28 -33.90
C PHE A 637 28.45 11.59 -32.69
N TYR A 638 29.43 12.22 -32.04
CA TYR A 638 30.18 11.59 -30.94
C TYR A 638 29.80 12.02 -29.51
N SER A 639 28.87 12.96 -29.34
CA SER A 639 28.55 13.53 -28.01
C SER A 639 27.13 13.25 -27.50
N LEU A 640 26.23 12.69 -28.31
CA LEU A 640 24.79 12.65 -28.01
C LEU A 640 24.25 11.29 -27.53
N CYS A 641 25.08 10.26 -27.47
CA CYS A 641 24.67 8.95 -26.96
C CYS A 641 25.36 8.62 -25.64
N ARG A 642 24.90 9.23 -24.52
CA ARG A 642 24.85 8.44 -23.27
C ARG A 642 23.97 8.90 -22.13
N ASN A 643 23.70 10.19 -21.93
CA ASN A 643 23.16 10.59 -20.62
C ASN A 643 21.95 11.52 -20.75
N SER A 644 20.76 10.96 -20.92
CA SER A 644 19.54 11.37 -20.21
C SER A 644 18.32 10.65 -20.78
N ILE A 645 17.27 10.55 -19.96
CA ILE A 645 15.98 9.88 -20.23
C ILE A 645 15.95 8.38 -19.91
N ARG A 646 16.29 7.97 -18.67
CA ARG A 646 15.52 6.90 -17.98
C ARG A 646 15.84 6.74 -16.49
N ALA A 647 15.35 7.64 -15.64
CA ALA A 647 15.36 7.39 -14.19
C ALA A 647 14.25 8.12 -13.41
N ARG A 648 13.11 8.45 -14.04
CA ARG A 648 12.02 9.20 -13.37
C ARG A 648 10.68 8.47 -13.29
N SER A 649 10.61 7.19 -13.66
CA SER A 649 9.35 6.42 -13.62
C SER A 649 9.40 5.11 -12.81
N ARG A 650 10.43 4.89 -11.98
CA ARG A 650 10.64 3.57 -11.32
C ARG A 650 10.60 3.53 -9.80
N SER A 651 10.19 4.60 -9.11
CA SER A 651 10.04 4.60 -7.64
C SER A 651 8.65 4.97 -7.12
N GLN A 652 7.67 5.20 -8.01
CA GLN A 652 6.33 5.66 -7.62
C GLN A 652 5.24 4.57 -7.68
N LEU A 653 5.54 3.33 -8.08
CA LEU A 653 4.48 2.36 -8.42
C LEU A 653 4.33 1.15 -7.48
N SER A 654 5.08 1.05 -6.38
CA SER A 654 5.02 -0.14 -5.52
C SER A 654 4.54 0.08 -4.09
N ASN A 655 3.95 1.23 -3.75
CA ASN A 655 3.33 1.46 -2.43
C ASN A 655 2.16 2.47 -2.50
N ILE A 656 1.29 2.34 -3.50
CA ILE A 656 0.05 3.11 -3.57
C ILE A 656 -1.08 2.25 -2.97
N PHE A 657 -1.61 2.70 -1.83
CA PHE A 657 -2.71 2.17 -0.98
C PHE A 657 -2.41 0.97 -0.05
N PRO A 658 -2.60 1.19 1.27
CA PRO A 658 -3.39 0.30 2.11
C PRO A 658 -4.81 0.88 2.28
N ALA A 659 -5.79 0.15 1.75
CA ALA A 659 -7.16 0.05 2.25
C ALA A 659 -8.10 1.27 2.12
N THR A 660 -8.68 1.44 0.93
CA THR A 660 -10.04 1.95 0.72
C THR A 660 -10.98 0.78 0.41
N ILE A 661 -11.38 0.01 1.44
CA ILE A 661 -12.64 -0.74 1.47
C ILE A 661 -13.13 -0.73 2.93
N SER A 662 -14.02 0.22 3.21
CA SER A 662 -15.17 0.10 4.12
C SER A 662 -15.82 1.49 4.19
N GLY A 663 -16.56 1.84 3.14
CA GLY A 663 -17.52 2.92 3.21
C GLY A 663 -18.81 2.37 3.81
N ASN A 664 -19.20 2.87 4.97
CA ASN A 664 -20.60 2.94 5.38
C ASN A 664 -20.84 4.41 5.74
N THR A 665 -21.46 5.15 4.85
CA THR A 665 -21.97 6.51 5.09
C THR A 665 -23.31 6.43 5.79
N ASP A 666 -23.40 6.99 7.00
CA ASP A 666 -24.66 7.49 7.57
C ASP A 666 -24.60 9.02 7.55
N THR A 667 -25.35 9.64 6.64
CA THR A 667 -25.69 11.06 6.65
C THR A 667 -26.99 11.26 7.42
N SER A 668 -26.94 11.94 8.57
CA SER A 668 -28.10 12.61 9.14
C SER A 668 -28.14 14.06 8.64
N PHE A 669 -29.18 14.46 7.90
CA PHE A 669 -30.12 15.53 8.25
C PHE A 669 -31.14 15.83 7.09
N ILE A 670 -32.41 15.50 7.38
CA ILE A 670 -33.71 16.16 7.07
C ILE A 670 -34.36 16.03 5.66
N ASP A 671 -35.37 15.14 5.64
CA ASP A 671 -36.73 15.10 5.06
C ASP A 671 -37.09 15.34 3.56
N ASN A 672 -37.71 14.28 3.03
CA ASN A 672 -38.91 14.18 2.16
C ASN A 672 -38.90 14.80 0.75
N THR A 673 -38.67 13.96 -0.28
CA THR A 673 -39.70 13.57 -1.29
C THR A 673 -39.16 12.59 -2.36
N VAL A 674 -39.78 11.40 -2.40
CA VAL A 674 -40.14 10.56 -3.57
C VAL A 674 -39.04 9.97 -4.50
N SER A 675 -38.89 8.64 -4.33
CA SER A 675 -38.74 7.53 -5.31
C SER A 675 -37.40 7.17 -5.96
N ASN A 676 -36.96 5.95 -5.60
CA ASN A 676 -36.31 4.89 -6.40
C ASN A 676 -35.06 5.23 -7.24
N GLU A 677 -33.88 4.87 -6.71
CA GLU A 677 -32.93 3.96 -7.39
C GLU A 677 -31.85 3.43 -6.43
N GLN A 678 -31.79 2.09 -6.33
CA GLN A 678 -30.75 1.17 -5.83
C GLN A 678 -29.72 1.68 -4.80
N THR A 679 -30.07 1.63 -3.51
CA THR A 679 -29.12 1.66 -2.38
C THR A 679 -28.38 0.31 -2.24
N GLU A 680 -27.06 0.37 -2.04
CA GLU A 680 -26.12 -0.76 -1.95
C GLU A 680 -26.54 -1.83 -0.91
N LYS A 681 -26.55 -3.11 -1.30
CA LYS A 681 -26.74 -4.23 -0.36
C LYS A 681 -25.50 -4.39 0.52
N VAL A 682 -25.68 -4.24 1.83
CA VAL A 682 -24.73 -4.61 2.89
C VAL A 682 -24.19 -6.03 2.63
N GLU A 683 -22.87 -6.18 2.56
CA GLU A 683 -22.21 -7.44 2.20
C GLU A 683 -22.52 -8.55 3.22
N HIS A 684 -23.26 -9.59 2.82
CA HIS A 684 -23.52 -10.73 3.69
C HIS A 684 -22.28 -11.64 3.76
N PRO A 685 -21.83 -12.01 4.97
CA PRO A 685 -20.70 -12.91 5.14
C PRO A 685 -20.99 -14.28 4.50
N ALA A 686 -19.97 -14.87 3.86
CA ALA A 686 -20.14 -16.15 3.17
C ALA A 686 -20.54 -17.27 4.14
N SER A 687 -21.40 -18.18 3.66
CA SER A 687 -21.74 -19.40 4.39
C SER A 687 -20.52 -20.32 4.50
N VAL A 688 -20.27 -20.82 5.71
CA VAL A 688 -19.13 -21.70 6.04
C VAL A 688 -19.19 -23.02 5.27
N ILE A 689 -20.39 -23.55 5.10
CA ILE A 689 -20.65 -24.80 4.35
C ILE A 689 -20.15 -24.65 2.92
N ARG A 690 -20.36 -23.46 2.34
CA ARG A 690 -19.89 -23.16 0.99
C ARG A 690 -18.37 -23.13 0.92
N ILE A 691 -17.68 -22.52 1.88
CA ILE A 691 -16.21 -22.51 1.95
C ILE A 691 -15.66 -23.94 2.06
N LEU A 692 -16.24 -24.76 2.94
CA LEU A 692 -15.86 -26.16 3.12
C LEU A 692 -16.10 -27.01 1.86
N LYS A 693 -17.14 -26.71 1.09
CA LYS A 693 -17.43 -27.41 -0.19
C LYS A 693 -16.29 -27.26 -1.20
N TYR A 694 -15.63 -26.11 -1.27
CA TYR A 694 -14.46 -25.91 -2.15
C TYR A 694 -13.20 -26.65 -1.68
N ASN A 695 -13.14 -27.04 -0.40
CA ASN A 695 -12.07 -27.87 0.18
C ASN A 695 -12.41 -29.37 0.17
N SER A 696 -13.52 -29.77 -0.46
CA SER A 696 -13.96 -31.17 -0.50
C SER A 696 -12.96 -32.15 -1.15
N PRO A 697 -12.15 -31.78 -2.16
CA PRO A 697 -11.14 -32.71 -2.70
C PRO A 697 -10.08 -33.13 -1.67
N GLU A 698 -9.83 -32.30 -0.66
CA GLU A 698 -8.84 -32.52 0.40
C GLU A 698 -9.46 -33.07 1.70
N TRP A 699 -10.69 -33.61 1.67
CA TRP A 699 -11.43 -34.04 2.86
C TRP A 699 -10.67 -35.06 3.72
N LEU A 700 -9.85 -35.93 3.11
CA LEU A 700 -9.02 -36.90 3.83
C LEU A 700 -8.00 -36.21 4.75
N TYR A 701 -7.32 -35.18 4.26
CA TYR A 701 -6.38 -34.42 5.08
C TYR A 701 -7.09 -33.69 6.21
N MET A 702 -8.28 -33.14 5.94
CA MET A 702 -9.09 -32.53 6.99
C MET A 702 -9.52 -33.54 8.05
N LEU A 703 -9.93 -34.74 7.67
CA LEU A 703 -10.37 -35.79 8.59
C LEU A 703 -9.22 -36.24 9.50
N PHE A 704 -8.05 -36.54 8.94
CA PHE A 704 -6.88 -36.90 9.76
C PHE A 704 -6.44 -35.75 10.66
N GLY A 705 -6.52 -34.51 10.17
CA GLY A 705 -6.24 -33.32 10.94
C GLY A 705 -7.20 -33.10 12.11
N THR A 706 -8.52 -33.30 11.90
CA THR A 706 -9.52 -33.17 12.98
C THR A 706 -9.39 -34.28 14.01
N LEU A 707 -9.11 -35.52 13.60
CA LEU A 707 -8.83 -36.62 14.53
C LEU A 707 -7.59 -36.34 15.37
N ALA A 708 -6.50 -35.88 14.74
CA ALA A 708 -5.29 -35.48 15.45
C ALA A 708 -5.53 -34.31 16.41
N ALA A 709 -6.30 -33.30 15.98
CA ALA A 709 -6.68 -32.16 16.82
C ALA A 709 -7.54 -32.57 18.02
N ALA A 710 -8.49 -33.50 17.83
CA ALA A 710 -9.31 -34.03 18.92
C ALA A 710 -8.47 -34.81 19.93
N ALA A 711 -7.57 -35.68 19.45
CA ALA A 711 -6.64 -36.42 20.31
C ALA A 711 -5.73 -35.46 21.10
N ASN A 712 -5.22 -34.42 20.46
CA ASN A 712 -4.42 -33.38 21.11
C ASN A 712 -5.25 -32.57 22.13
N GLY A 713 -6.54 -32.31 21.86
CA GLY A 713 -7.46 -31.65 22.79
C GLY A 713 -7.67 -32.42 24.08
N ALA A 714 -7.60 -33.75 24.03
CA ALA A 714 -7.68 -34.63 25.21
C ALA A 714 -6.40 -34.65 26.06
N VAL A 715 -5.25 -34.21 25.52
CA VAL A 715 -3.96 -34.20 26.25
C VAL A 715 -4.00 -33.32 27.50
N ASN A 716 -4.57 -32.11 27.41
CA ASN A 716 -4.59 -31.17 28.53
C ASN A 716 -5.47 -31.65 29.72
N PRO A 717 -6.68 -32.20 29.50
CA PRO A 717 -7.44 -32.84 30.58
C PRO A 717 -6.73 -34.06 31.19
N VAL A 718 -6.04 -34.86 30.38
CA VAL A 718 -5.24 -36.00 30.87
C VAL A 718 -4.12 -35.50 31.80
N TYR A 719 -3.47 -34.38 31.48
CA TYR A 719 -2.51 -33.73 32.38
C TYR A 719 -3.13 -33.40 33.75
N ALA A 720 -4.36 -32.87 33.81
CA ALA A 720 -5.03 -32.58 35.07
C ALA A 720 -5.28 -33.84 35.93
N ILE A 721 -5.59 -34.97 35.29
CA ILE A 721 -5.76 -36.26 35.97
C ILE A 721 -4.42 -36.74 36.53
N LEU A 722 -3.37 -36.80 35.70
CA LEU A 722 -2.05 -37.27 36.12
C LEU A 722 -1.48 -36.39 37.23
N PHE A 723 -1.59 -35.07 37.11
CA PHE A 723 -1.15 -34.10 38.10
C PHE A 723 -1.87 -34.29 39.45
N SER A 724 -3.20 -34.36 39.45
CA SER A 724 -3.98 -34.58 40.68
C SER A 724 -3.74 -35.97 41.30
N GLN A 725 -3.45 -36.99 40.48
CA GLN A 725 -3.15 -38.33 40.97
C GLN A 725 -1.81 -38.36 41.73
N ILE A 726 -0.77 -37.71 41.21
CA ILE A 726 0.52 -37.56 41.94
C ILE A 726 0.27 -36.95 43.32
N LEU A 727 -0.55 -35.90 43.37
CA LEU A 727 -0.85 -35.21 44.63
C LEU A 727 -1.61 -36.10 45.63
N GLY A 728 -2.46 -37.00 45.14
CA GLY A 728 -3.15 -38.00 45.96
C GLY A 728 -2.25 -39.15 46.41
N THR A 729 -1.20 -39.49 45.66
CA THR A 729 -0.24 -40.54 46.06
C THR A 729 0.67 -40.09 47.22
N PHE A 730 0.86 -38.77 47.42
CA PHE A 730 1.63 -38.25 48.55
C PHE A 730 0.98 -38.49 49.93
N SER A 731 -0.32 -38.82 50.02
CA SER A 731 -0.99 -39.17 51.28
C SER A 731 -0.95 -40.66 51.64
N ILE A 732 -0.42 -41.52 50.76
CA ILE A 732 -0.33 -42.97 51.03
C ILE A 732 0.79 -43.23 52.07
N PRO A 733 0.52 -43.95 53.17
CA PRO A 733 1.50 -44.16 54.24
C PRO A 733 2.64 -45.14 53.89
N ASN A 734 2.45 -46.02 52.89
CA ASN A 734 3.46 -47.00 52.47
C ASN A 734 4.45 -46.40 51.45
N LEU A 735 5.71 -46.23 51.83
CA LEU A 735 6.76 -45.58 51.01
C LEU A 735 7.11 -46.35 49.72
N ASP A 736 7.14 -47.68 49.77
CA ASP A 736 7.46 -48.52 48.59
C ASP A 736 6.35 -48.45 47.53
N GLU A 737 5.09 -48.50 47.99
CA GLU A 737 3.92 -48.39 47.13
C GLU A 737 3.79 -46.98 46.55
N GLN A 738 4.09 -45.96 47.36
CA GLN A 738 4.12 -44.56 46.94
C GLN A 738 5.15 -44.33 45.82
N THR A 739 6.38 -44.83 45.98
CA THR A 739 7.44 -44.70 44.97
C THR A 739 7.10 -45.44 43.67
N ARG A 740 6.52 -46.64 43.77
CA ARG A 740 6.09 -47.43 42.60
C ARG A 740 4.98 -46.74 41.82
N GLN A 741 3.98 -46.17 42.49
CA GLN A 741 2.89 -45.44 41.85
C GLN A 741 3.37 -44.15 41.19
N ILE A 742 4.23 -43.36 41.85
CA ILE A 742 4.77 -42.12 41.27
C ILE A 742 5.62 -42.40 40.03
N ASN A 743 6.48 -43.44 40.07
CA ASN A 743 7.23 -43.88 38.90
C ASN A 743 6.30 -44.28 37.74
N GLY A 744 5.21 -45.00 38.03
CA GLY A 744 4.18 -45.34 37.05
C GLY A 744 3.56 -44.10 36.40
N ILE A 745 3.25 -43.06 37.19
CA ILE A 745 2.67 -41.81 36.68
C ILE A 745 3.71 -41.00 35.86
N CYS A 746 4.98 -41.00 36.24
CA CYS A 746 6.05 -40.34 35.46
C CYS A 746 6.26 -41.01 34.09
N VAL A 747 6.13 -42.34 34.02
CA VAL A 747 6.12 -43.07 32.74
C VAL A 747 4.91 -42.67 31.90
N LEU A 748 3.72 -42.52 32.51
CA LEU A 748 2.52 -42.04 31.80
C LEU A 748 2.73 -40.61 31.23
N PHE A 749 3.40 -39.70 31.95
CA PHE A 749 3.75 -38.39 31.40
C PHE A 749 4.65 -38.48 30.15
N THR A 750 5.58 -39.43 30.13
CA THR A 750 6.45 -39.68 28.96
C THR A 750 5.65 -40.21 27.76
N VAL A 751 4.68 -41.08 28.00
CA VAL A 751 3.75 -41.56 26.95
C VAL A 751 2.91 -40.41 26.40
N VAL A 752 2.37 -39.56 27.28
CA VAL A 752 1.61 -38.37 26.88
C VAL A 752 2.49 -37.40 26.07
N ALA A 753 3.77 -37.24 26.41
CA ALA A 753 4.72 -36.43 25.65
C ALA A 753 4.89 -36.94 24.20
N GLY A 754 5.05 -38.26 24.02
CA GLY A 754 5.14 -38.88 22.70
C GLY A 754 3.84 -38.75 21.89
N MET A 755 2.69 -38.96 22.54
CA MET A 755 1.38 -38.79 21.91
C MET A 755 1.12 -37.34 21.49
N SER A 756 1.50 -36.36 22.31
CA SER A 756 1.38 -34.93 22.00
C SER A 756 2.27 -34.54 20.81
N PHE A 757 3.51 -35.05 20.75
CA PHE A 757 4.41 -34.82 19.61
C PHE A 757 3.77 -35.27 18.28
N VAL A 758 3.28 -36.52 18.23
CA VAL A 758 2.72 -37.11 17.02
C VAL A 758 1.42 -36.41 16.61
N THR A 759 0.51 -36.18 17.55
CA THR A 759 -0.79 -35.54 17.25
C THR A 759 -0.62 -34.09 16.81
N GLN A 760 0.28 -33.33 17.43
CA GLN A 760 0.56 -31.94 17.06
C GLN A 760 1.26 -31.81 15.69
N PHE A 761 2.21 -32.71 15.37
CA PHE A 761 2.84 -32.76 14.05
C PHE A 761 1.83 -33.10 12.96
N LEU A 762 1.03 -34.15 13.17
CA LEU A 762 0.03 -34.59 12.21
C LEU A 762 -1.03 -33.50 11.98
N GLN A 763 -1.50 -32.85 13.06
CA GLN A 763 -2.42 -31.72 13.00
C GLN A 763 -1.82 -30.57 12.15
N GLY A 764 -0.59 -30.16 12.44
CA GLY A 764 0.07 -29.06 11.72
C GLY A 764 0.30 -29.34 10.24
N TYR A 765 0.79 -30.55 9.91
CA TYR A 765 1.09 -30.94 8.53
C TYR A 765 -0.19 -31.06 7.67
N THR A 766 -1.20 -31.78 8.16
CA THR A 766 -2.44 -32.04 7.40
C THR A 766 -3.24 -30.77 7.13
N PHE A 767 -3.43 -29.91 8.14
CA PHE A 767 -4.13 -28.64 7.97
C PHE A 767 -3.32 -27.61 7.19
N GLY A 768 -1.99 -27.58 7.36
CA GLY A 768 -1.11 -26.74 6.55
C GLY A 768 -1.22 -27.12 5.06
N LYS A 769 -1.11 -28.41 4.75
CA LYS A 769 -1.22 -28.91 3.36
C LYS A 769 -2.58 -28.64 2.72
N SER A 770 -3.68 -28.92 3.44
CA SER A 770 -5.04 -28.62 2.94
C SER A 770 -5.24 -27.13 2.69
N GLY A 771 -4.76 -26.26 3.59
CA GLY A 771 -4.88 -24.81 3.42
C GLY A 771 -4.13 -24.24 2.21
N GLU A 772 -2.91 -24.71 1.95
CA GLU A 772 -2.11 -24.27 0.78
C GLU A 772 -2.71 -24.75 -0.56
N LEU A 773 -3.21 -26.00 -0.60
CA LEU A 773 -3.93 -26.53 -1.76
C LEU A 773 -5.18 -25.71 -2.07
N LEU A 774 -5.98 -25.41 -1.05
CA LEU A 774 -7.16 -24.55 -1.18
C LEU A 774 -6.78 -23.16 -1.67
N THR A 775 -5.74 -22.54 -1.11
CA THR A 775 -5.28 -21.20 -1.49
C THR A 775 -4.87 -21.14 -2.96
N ARG A 776 -4.10 -22.11 -3.47
CA ARG A 776 -3.78 -22.20 -4.90
C ARG A 776 -5.04 -22.34 -5.74
N ARG A 777 -5.97 -23.21 -5.36
CA ARG A 777 -7.23 -23.42 -6.10
C ARG A 777 -8.05 -22.13 -6.15
N LEU A 778 -8.23 -21.45 -5.01
CA LEU A 778 -8.94 -20.18 -4.94
C LEU A 778 -8.25 -19.08 -5.76
N ARG A 779 -6.91 -19.02 -5.78
CA ARG A 779 -6.17 -18.08 -6.63
C ARG A 779 -6.34 -18.38 -8.12
N LYS A 780 -6.22 -19.65 -8.54
CA LYS A 780 -6.43 -20.07 -9.93
C LYS A 780 -7.85 -19.77 -10.40
N MET A 781 -8.86 -20.17 -9.62
CA MET A 781 -10.27 -19.89 -9.90
C MET A 781 -10.57 -18.39 -9.84
N GLY A 782 -9.97 -17.67 -8.87
CA GLY A 782 -9.94 -16.20 -8.75
C GLY A 782 -9.56 -15.55 -10.06
N PHE A 783 -8.35 -15.85 -10.49
CA PHE A 783 -7.77 -15.27 -11.69
C PHE A 783 -8.55 -15.67 -12.94
N GLN A 784 -8.93 -16.95 -13.08
CA GLN A 784 -9.77 -17.42 -14.19
C GLN A 784 -11.13 -16.72 -14.24
N ALA A 785 -11.78 -16.52 -13.08
CA ALA A 785 -13.05 -15.82 -13.01
C ALA A 785 -12.90 -14.33 -13.35
N MET A 786 -11.78 -13.68 -12.97
CA MET A 786 -11.48 -12.30 -13.40
C MET A 786 -11.29 -12.23 -14.91
N MET A 787 -10.50 -13.13 -15.51
CA MET A 787 -10.26 -13.17 -16.95
C MET A 787 -11.52 -13.41 -17.79
N ASN A 788 -12.54 -14.01 -17.20
CA ASN A 788 -13.84 -14.24 -17.84
C ASN A 788 -14.76 -13.02 -17.83
N GLN A 789 -14.45 -11.97 -17.06
CA GLN A 789 -15.30 -10.80 -16.98
C GLN A 789 -15.16 -9.93 -18.24
N GLU A 790 -16.24 -9.22 -18.59
CA GLU A 790 -16.21 -8.26 -19.67
C GLU A 790 -15.36 -7.02 -19.33
N VAL A 791 -14.86 -6.30 -20.34
CA VAL A 791 -14.01 -5.11 -20.15
C VAL A 791 -14.70 -4.04 -19.30
N SER A 792 -16.04 -3.90 -19.42
CA SER A 792 -16.81 -2.95 -18.61
C SER A 792 -16.67 -3.18 -17.09
N TRP A 793 -16.36 -4.40 -16.65
CA TRP A 793 -16.13 -4.70 -15.24
C TRP A 793 -14.79 -4.16 -14.73
N PHE A 794 -13.77 -4.10 -15.59
CA PHE A 794 -12.45 -3.56 -15.29
C PHE A 794 -12.40 -2.03 -15.35
N ASP A 795 -13.34 -1.42 -16.07
CA ASP A 795 -13.50 0.04 -16.14
C ASP A 795 -14.13 0.62 -14.85
N ASP A 796 -14.66 -0.22 -13.95
CA ASP A 796 -15.09 0.18 -12.61
C ASP A 796 -13.86 0.52 -11.72
N PRO A 797 -13.79 1.72 -11.13
CA PRO A 797 -12.72 2.09 -10.21
C PRO A 797 -12.51 1.11 -9.04
N LYS A 798 -13.55 0.37 -8.62
CA LYS A 798 -13.47 -0.67 -7.57
C LYS A 798 -12.67 -1.90 -7.99
N ASN A 799 -12.43 -2.09 -9.29
CA ASN A 799 -11.76 -3.25 -9.88
C ASN A 799 -10.49 -2.84 -10.65
N CYS A 800 -9.77 -1.83 -10.14
CA CYS A 800 -8.48 -1.47 -10.72
C CYS A 800 -7.47 -2.63 -10.60
N PRO A 801 -6.51 -2.77 -11.54
CA PRO A 801 -5.57 -3.89 -11.57
C PRO A 801 -4.85 -4.13 -10.24
N GLY A 802 -4.36 -3.08 -9.60
CA GLY A 802 -3.69 -3.18 -8.29
C GLY A 802 -4.60 -3.69 -7.17
N ALA A 803 -5.86 -3.26 -7.14
CA ALA A 803 -6.83 -3.77 -6.17
C ALA A 803 -7.15 -5.25 -6.42
N LEU A 804 -7.31 -5.67 -7.68
CA LEU A 804 -7.56 -7.06 -8.05
C LEU A 804 -6.37 -7.97 -7.74
N THR A 805 -5.15 -7.54 -8.05
CA THR A 805 -3.91 -8.24 -7.67
C THR A 805 -3.81 -8.38 -6.15
N THR A 806 -4.16 -7.33 -5.41
CA THR A 806 -4.21 -7.38 -3.94
C THR A 806 -5.25 -8.38 -3.46
N ARG A 807 -6.48 -8.38 -4.00
CA ARG A 807 -7.52 -9.37 -3.65
C ARG A 807 -7.05 -10.81 -3.89
N LEU A 808 -6.37 -11.08 -5.01
CA LEU A 808 -5.79 -12.40 -5.30
C LEU A 808 -4.67 -12.79 -4.33
N ALA A 809 -3.89 -11.82 -3.86
CA ALA A 809 -2.82 -12.04 -2.90
C ALA A 809 -3.36 -12.28 -1.49
N THR A 810 -4.12 -11.31 -0.98
CA THR A 810 -4.56 -11.25 0.41
C THR A 810 -5.80 -12.09 0.64
N ASP A 811 -6.88 -11.87 -0.10
CA ASP A 811 -8.19 -12.44 0.24
C ASP A 811 -8.17 -13.95 0.08
N ALA A 812 -7.56 -14.45 -1.01
CA ALA A 812 -7.41 -15.87 -1.24
C ALA A 812 -6.60 -16.58 -0.13
N SER A 813 -5.57 -15.92 0.42
CA SER A 813 -4.82 -16.44 1.57
C SER A 813 -5.60 -16.32 2.89
N GLN A 814 -6.38 -15.26 3.07
CA GLN A 814 -7.19 -15.05 4.27
C GLN A 814 -8.30 -16.09 4.41
N VAL A 815 -8.82 -16.66 3.31
CA VAL A 815 -9.81 -17.77 3.38
C VAL A 815 -9.24 -19.00 4.13
N GLN A 816 -7.92 -19.20 4.14
CA GLN A 816 -7.28 -20.22 4.97
C GLN A 816 -7.56 -20.01 6.46
N GLY A 817 -7.84 -18.78 6.91
CA GLY A 817 -8.23 -18.46 8.28
C GLY A 817 -9.63 -18.94 8.68
N ALA A 818 -10.54 -19.17 7.72
CA ALA A 818 -11.83 -19.82 7.98
C ALA A 818 -11.73 -21.36 7.88
N THR A 819 -10.65 -21.85 7.28
CA THR A 819 -10.39 -23.27 7.03
C THR A 819 -9.07 -23.69 7.68
N GLY A 820 -8.41 -24.74 7.17
CA GLY A 820 -7.04 -25.08 7.56
C GLY A 820 -6.83 -25.21 9.07
N THR A 821 -5.77 -24.59 9.57
CA THR A 821 -5.27 -24.74 10.96
C THR A 821 -6.26 -24.26 12.02
N GLN A 822 -7.10 -23.27 11.68
CA GLN A 822 -8.07 -22.69 12.60
C GLN A 822 -9.19 -23.67 12.96
N ILE A 823 -9.67 -24.47 12.01
CA ILE A 823 -10.61 -25.57 12.30
C ILE A 823 -9.98 -26.54 13.30
N GLY A 824 -8.71 -26.89 13.10
CA GLY A 824 -7.96 -27.73 14.03
C GLY A 824 -7.90 -27.13 15.44
N MET A 825 -7.68 -25.83 15.56
CA MET A 825 -7.65 -25.16 16.87
C MET A 825 -9.03 -25.11 17.55
N ILE A 826 -10.10 -24.91 16.78
CA ILE A 826 -11.48 -24.94 17.29
C ILE A 826 -11.83 -26.33 17.80
N VAL A 827 -11.58 -27.37 17.00
CA VAL A 827 -11.82 -28.78 17.40
C VAL A 827 -11.01 -29.12 18.65
N ASN A 828 -9.71 -28.79 18.65
CA ASN A 828 -8.84 -28.97 19.82
C ASN A 828 -9.41 -28.30 21.08
N SER A 829 -9.89 -27.06 20.96
CA SER A 829 -10.45 -26.31 22.09
C SER A 829 -11.79 -26.89 22.57
N LEU A 830 -12.68 -27.28 21.66
CA LEU A 830 -13.96 -27.89 22.00
C LEU A 830 -13.79 -29.27 22.65
N THR A 831 -12.90 -30.11 22.12
CA THR A 831 -12.59 -31.41 22.72
C THR A 831 -11.96 -31.25 24.10
N ASN A 832 -11.07 -30.26 24.28
CA ASN A 832 -10.50 -29.95 25.58
C ASN A 832 -11.57 -29.51 26.60
N VAL A 833 -12.44 -28.56 26.23
CA VAL A 833 -13.55 -28.10 27.08
C VAL A 833 -14.48 -29.25 27.44
N GLY A 834 -14.89 -30.04 26.44
CA GLY A 834 -15.79 -31.18 26.62
C GLY A 834 -15.20 -32.25 27.54
N ALA A 835 -13.98 -32.72 27.25
CA ALA A 835 -13.29 -33.71 28.07
C ALA A 835 -13.07 -33.21 29.52
N SER A 836 -12.67 -31.95 29.68
CA SER A 836 -12.48 -31.33 31.01
C SER A 836 -13.78 -31.28 31.83
N ILE A 837 -14.91 -30.91 31.20
CA ILE A 837 -16.21 -30.87 31.86
C ILE A 837 -16.68 -32.29 32.24
N ILE A 838 -16.54 -33.27 31.34
CA ILE A 838 -16.90 -34.67 31.61
C ILE A 838 -16.11 -35.20 32.82
N ILE A 839 -14.79 -34.98 32.83
CA ILE A 839 -13.92 -35.39 33.94
C ILE A 839 -14.36 -34.70 35.24
N ALA A 840 -14.64 -33.40 35.21
CA ALA A 840 -15.03 -32.66 36.40
C ALA A 840 -16.34 -33.18 37.01
N PHE A 841 -17.39 -33.34 36.19
CA PHE A 841 -18.70 -33.83 36.64
C PHE A 841 -18.65 -35.28 37.14
N TYR A 842 -17.80 -36.13 36.55
CA TYR A 842 -17.63 -37.52 36.99
C TYR A 842 -17.12 -37.62 38.42
N PHE A 843 -16.18 -36.75 38.84
CA PHE A 843 -15.59 -36.83 40.18
C PHE A 843 -16.35 -36.01 41.24
N SER A 844 -16.81 -34.81 40.95
CA SER A 844 -17.63 -34.02 41.89
C SER A 844 -18.55 -33.05 41.17
N TRP A 845 -19.84 -33.38 41.11
CA TRP A 845 -20.84 -32.53 40.47
C TRP A 845 -21.09 -31.21 41.23
N LYS A 846 -21.05 -31.23 42.58
CA LYS A 846 -21.27 -30.03 43.42
C LYS A 846 -20.20 -28.97 43.21
N LEU A 847 -18.92 -29.38 43.23
CA LEU A 847 -17.80 -28.48 42.99
C LEU A 847 -17.79 -28.00 41.53
N SER A 848 -18.07 -28.90 40.59
CA SER A 848 -18.09 -28.59 39.15
C SER A 848 -19.15 -27.53 38.79
N LEU A 849 -20.34 -27.58 39.40
CA LEU A 849 -21.39 -26.57 39.18
C LEU A 849 -20.94 -25.17 39.57
N LEU A 850 -20.23 -25.02 40.69
CA LEU A 850 -19.71 -23.72 41.13
C LEU A 850 -18.71 -23.15 40.12
N VAL A 851 -17.73 -23.94 39.70
CA VAL A 851 -16.69 -23.44 38.78
C VAL A 851 -17.28 -23.20 37.38
N LEU A 852 -18.31 -23.98 36.98
CA LEU A 852 -19.05 -23.75 35.74
C LEU A 852 -19.75 -22.38 35.73
N CYS A 853 -20.19 -21.83 36.88
CA CYS A 853 -20.75 -20.48 36.94
C CYS A 853 -19.74 -19.39 36.56
N PHE A 854 -18.44 -19.60 36.79
CA PHE A 854 -17.39 -18.65 36.42
C PHE A 854 -16.93 -18.78 34.96
N LEU A 855 -17.15 -19.93 34.32
CA LEU A 855 -16.69 -20.20 32.96
C LEU A 855 -17.31 -19.25 31.90
N PRO A 856 -18.63 -18.94 31.93
CA PRO A 856 -19.21 -17.89 31.09
C PRO A 856 -18.64 -16.50 31.35
N LEU A 857 -18.33 -16.15 32.61
CA LEU A 857 -17.74 -14.84 32.94
C LEU A 857 -16.33 -14.70 32.36
N ILE A 858 -15.52 -15.75 32.45
CA ILE A 858 -14.18 -15.80 31.84
C ILE A 858 -14.30 -15.70 30.32
N GLY A 859 -15.17 -16.50 29.69
CA GLY A 859 -15.38 -16.48 28.25
C GLY A 859 -15.90 -15.14 27.73
N LEU A 860 -16.91 -14.55 28.39
CA LEU A 860 -17.48 -13.25 28.03
C LEU A 860 -16.47 -12.12 28.18
N SER A 861 -15.67 -12.12 29.26
CA SER A 861 -14.64 -11.09 29.45
C SER A 861 -13.57 -11.12 28.35
N GLY A 862 -13.12 -12.32 27.96
CA GLY A 862 -12.18 -12.49 26.84
C GLY A 862 -12.78 -12.13 25.48
N ALA A 863 -14.03 -12.53 25.22
CA ALA A 863 -14.74 -12.17 24.00
C ALA A 863 -14.97 -10.66 23.87
N PHE A 864 -15.33 -10.01 24.97
CA PHE A 864 -15.51 -8.56 25.01
C PHE A 864 -14.19 -7.82 24.80
N GLN A 865 -13.10 -8.29 25.43
CA GLN A 865 -11.75 -7.75 25.21
C GLN A 865 -11.35 -7.84 23.72
N ALA A 866 -11.56 -8.99 23.09
CA ALA A 866 -11.27 -9.19 21.67
C ALA A 866 -12.11 -8.27 20.76
N LYS A 867 -13.42 -8.20 21.00
CA LYS A 867 -14.35 -7.36 20.21
C LYS A 867 -14.05 -5.86 20.36
N MET A 868 -13.69 -5.41 21.56
CA MET A 868 -13.32 -4.03 21.82
C MET A 868 -12.02 -3.65 21.11
N LEU A 869 -10.99 -4.50 21.16
CA LEU A 869 -9.72 -4.25 20.45
C LEU A 869 -9.94 -4.05 18.95
N THR A 870 -10.79 -4.89 18.33
CA THR A 870 -11.12 -4.76 16.90
C THR A 870 -12.03 -3.57 16.58
N GLY A 871 -13.05 -3.32 17.40
CA GLY A 871 -14.02 -2.24 17.16
C GLY A 871 -13.38 -0.86 17.29
N PHE A 872 -12.52 -0.66 18.29
CA PHE A 872 -11.80 0.59 18.46
C PHE A 872 -10.72 0.80 17.40
N ALA A 873 -10.10 -0.26 16.87
CA ALA A 873 -9.14 -0.11 15.78
C ALA A 873 -9.78 0.49 14.52
N ASN A 874 -11.03 0.15 14.22
CA ASN A 874 -11.77 0.73 13.10
C ASN A 874 -12.12 2.21 13.36
N GLN A 875 -12.64 2.53 14.54
CA GLN A 875 -12.97 3.92 14.91
C GLN A 875 -11.72 4.83 14.92
N ASP A 876 -10.58 4.32 15.42
CA ASP A 876 -9.32 5.06 15.41
C ASP A 876 -8.84 5.30 13.97
N LYS A 877 -9.05 4.33 13.06
CA LYS A 877 -8.69 4.45 11.65
C LYS A 877 -9.57 5.48 10.92
N GLU A 878 -10.89 5.42 11.11
CA GLU A 878 -11.85 6.38 10.55
C GLU A 878 -11.56 7.81 11.02
N ALA A 879 -11.31 8.00 12.33
CA ALA A 879 -10.98 9.31 12.87
C ALA A 879 -9.65 9.87 12.32
N LEU A 880 -8.69 9.01 11.97
CA LEU A 880 -7.39 9.41 11.41
C LEU A 880 -7.46 9.69 9.90
N GLU A 881 -8.48 9.20 9.20
CA GLU A 881 -8.60 9.32 7.74
C GLU A 881 -8.68 10.79 7.30
N ALA A 882 -9.48 11.61 7.97
CA ALA A 882 -9.60 13.04 7.69
C ALA A 882 -8.26 13.77 7.83
N ALA A 883 -7.51 13.51 8.92
CA ALA A 883 -6.17 14.05 9.09
C ALA A 883 -5.19 13.52 8.03
N GLY A 884 -5.32 12.24 7.65
CA GLY A 884 -4.55 11.61 6.58
C GLY A 884 -4.77 12.28 5.22
N GLN A 885 -6.02 12.60 4.87
CA GLN A 885 -6.38 13.30 3.63
C GLN A 885 -5.71 14.68 3.54
N VAL A 886 -5.80 15.49 4.61
CA VAL A 886 -5.14 16.81 4.68
C VAL A 886 -3.62 16.68 4.51
N SER A 887 -2.99 15.72 5.21
CA SER A 887 -1.54 15.51 5.10
C SER A 887 -1.13 15.06 3.69
N SER A 888 -1.90 14.17 3.07
CA SER A 888 -1.64 13.65 1.73
C SER A 888 -1.79 14.73 0.67
N GLU A 889 -2.83 15.55 0.77
CA GLU A 889 -3.03 16.70 -0.10
C GLU A 889 -1.87 17.70 0.02
N ALA A 890 -1.48 18.04 1.25
CA ALA A 890 -0.40 18.99 1.50
C ALA A 890 0.93 18.51 0.91
N LEU A 891 1.29 17.24 1.12
CA LEU A 891 2.56 16.69 0.66
C LEU A 891 2.62 16.49 -0.86
N ASN A 892 1.50 16.13 -1.51
CA ASN A 892 1.45 16.00 -2.97
C ASN A 892 1.61 17.36 -3.67
N ASN A 893 1.09 18.43 -3.05
CA ASN A 893 1.05 19.77 -3.62
C ASN A 893 2.03 20.74 -2.92
N ILE A 894 3.11 20.21 -2.33
CA ILE A 894 4.01 20.97 -1.47
C ILE A 894 4.67 22.15 -2.19
N ARG A 895 4.98 22.03 -3.49
CA ARG A 895 5.56 23.13 -4.28
C ARG A 895 4.60 24.32 -4.38
N THR A 896 3.33 24.04 -4.67
CA THR A 896 2.28 25.07 -4.75
C THR A 896 2.09 25.73 -3.38
N ILE A 897 2.00 24.95 -2.30
CA ILE A 897 1.85 25.49 -0.93
C ILE A 897 3.05 26.34 -0.54
N ALA A 898 4.27 25.87 -0.84
CA ALA A 898 5.50 26.60 -0.57
C ALA A 898 5.59 27.90 -1.35
N GLY A 899 5.19 27.91 -2.63
CA GLY A 899 5.11 29.12 -3.46
C GLY A 899 4.06 30.13 -2.94
N LEU A 900 2.96 29.63 -2.39
CA LEU A 900 1.94 30.45 -1.73
C LEU A 900 2.33 30.89 -0.31
N ALA A 901 3.39 30.33 0.27
CA ALA A 901 3.81 30.57 1.65
C ALA A 901 2.70 30.30 2.70
N LYS A 902 1.94 29.21 2.48
CA LYS A 902 0.78 28.78 3.29
C LYS A 902 1.03 27.49 4.09
N GLU A 903 2.28 27.15 4.33
CA GLU A 903 2.67 25.96 5.08
C GLU A 903 2.08 25.97 6.50
N ASP A 904 2.08 27.12 7.19
CA ASP A 904 1.55 27.25 8.55
C ASP A 904 0.04 26.99 8.64
N SER A 905 -0.73 27.47 7.66
CA SER A 905 -2.19 27.30 7.61
C SER A 905 -2.56 25.81 7.50
N PHE A 906 -1.80 25.03 6.70
CA PHE A 906 -1.97 23.57 6.62
C PHE A 906 -1.52 22.84 7.89
N VAL A 907 -0.48 23.33 8.58
CA VAL A 907 -0.06 22.80 9.88
C VAL A 907 -1.18 22.98 10.91
N GLN A 908 -1.79 24.16 10.98
CA GLN A 908 -2.90 24.43 11.89
C GLN A 908 -4.13 23.56 11.57
N LEU A 909 -4.48 23.44 10.28
CA LEU A 909 -5.58 22.58 9.84
C LEU A 909 -5.37 21.12 10.25
N TYR A 910 -4.16 20.59 10.06
CA TYR A 910 -3.82 19.23 10.48
C TYR A 910 -3.90 19.07 12.01
N GLU A 911 -3.44 20.06 12.78
CA GLU A 911 -3.50 20.03 14.24
C GLU A 911 -4.92 20.01 14.79
N GLN A 912 -5.86 20.71 14.15
CA GLN A 912 -7.28 20.69 14.48
C GLN A 912 -7.89 19.30 14.21
N GLN A 913 -7.58 18.70 13.05
CA GLN A 913 -8.09 17.36 12.69
C GLN A 913 -7.55 16.25 13.61
N LEU A 914 -6.37 16.44 14.23
CA LEU A 914 -5.80 15.49 15.19
C LEU A 914 -6.48 15.49 16.58
N GLU A 915 -7.38 16.41 16.90
CA GLU A 915 -8.08 16.40 18.18
C GLU A 915 -9.08 15.25 18.31
N LEU A 916 -9.77 14.90 17.21
CA LEU A 916 -10.77 13.85 17.18
C LEU A 916 -10.17 12.46 17.50
N PRO A 917 -9.07 12.02 16.83
CA PRO A 917 -8.36 10.80 17.20
C PRO A 917 -7.89 10.78 18.65
N TYR A 918 -7.41 11.91 19.18
CA TYR A 918 -6.92 11.99 20.54
C TYR A 918 -8.04 11.79 21.58
N LYS A 919 -9.20 12.43 21.38
CA LYS A 919 -10.38 12.24 22.25
C LYS A 919 -10.90 10.79 22.19
N ALA A 920 -10.88 10.17 21.01
CA ALA A 920 -11.24 8.76 20.84
C ALA A 920 -10.28 7.82 21.58
N ALA A 921 -8.96 8.01 21.40
CA ALA A 921 -7.92 7.18 22.02
C ALA A 921 -7.94 7.26 23.57
N THR A 922 -8.18 8.44 24.13
CA THR A 922 -8.28 8.62 25.59
C THR A 922 -9.55 8.00 26.18
N LYS A 923 -10.69 8.05 25.46
CA LYS A 923 -11.92 7.33 25.83
C LYS A 923 -11.68 5.81 25.79
N LYS A 924 -11.05 5.31 24.73
CA LYS A 924 -10.65 3.90 24.57
C LYS A 924 -9.78 3.43 25.73
N ALA A 925 -8.77 4.20 26.13
CA ALA A 925 -7.87 3.84 27.24
C ALA A 925 -8.61 3.53 28.54
N LYS A 926 -9.61 4.36 28.90
CA LYS A 926 -10.41 4.19 30.11
C LYS A 926 -11.27 2.94 30.06
N VAL A 927 -12.00 2.73 28.96
CA VAL A 927 -12.89 1.58 28.82
C VAL A 927 -12.06 0.28 28.75
N TYR A 928 -11.03 0.24 27.92
CA TYR A 928 -10.18 -0.93 27.76
C TYR A 928 -9.48 -1.35 29.07
N GLY A 929 -8.96 -0.39 29.84
CA GLY A 929 -8.32 -0.67 31.12
C GLY A 929 -9.24 -1.33 32.15
N VAL A 930 -10.50 -0.89 32.25
CA VAL A 930 -11.49 -1.46 33.18
C VAL A 930 -11.81 -2.91 32.84
N PHE A 931 -12.07 -3.20 31.56
CA PHE A 931 -12.41 -4.57 31.13
C PHE A 931 -11.22 -5.51 31.24
N PHE A 932 -9.99 -5.03 31.00
CA PHE A 932 -8.78 -5.83 31.21
C PHE A 932 -8.62 -6.23 32.68
N ALA A 933 -8.76 -5.27 33.59
CA ALA A 933 -8.68 -5.51 35.03
C ALA A 933 -9.78 -6.49 35.50
N PHE A 934 -11.01 -6.31 35.00
CA PHE A 934 -12.12 -7.22 35.28
C PHE A 934 -11.83 -8.66 34.83
N ALA A 935 -11.33 -8.85 33.60
CA ALA A 935 -11.00 -10.18 33.07
C ALA A 935 -9.97 -10.92 33.93
N LYS A 936 -8.96 -10.20 34.45
CA LYS A 936 -7.95 -10.78 35.35
C LYS A 936 -8.52 -11.11 36.73
N CYS A 937 -9.36 -10.23 37.28
CA CYS A 937 -9.98 -10.41 38.59
C CYS A 937 -10.89 -11.65 38.65
N VAL A 938 -11.66 -11.91 37.59
CA VAL A 938 -12.59 -13.06 37.53
C VAL A 938 -11.86 -14.40 37.74
N ILE A 939 -10.64 -14.55 37.21
CA ILE A 939 -9.85 -15.79 37.36
C ILE A 939 -9.46 -16.02 38.83
N PHE A 940 -9.00 -14.98 39.53
CA PHE A 940 -8.65 -15.08 40.95
C PHE A 940 -9.89 -15.35 41.83
N MET A 941 -11.02 -14.72 41.51
CA MET A 941 -12.29 -14.96 42.20
C MET A 941 -12.76 -16.41 42.03
N ALA A 942 -12.60 -16.99 40.82
CA ALA A 942 -12.91 -18.39 40.56
C ALA A 942 -12.03 -19.33 41.40
N TYR A 943 -10.73 -19.06 41.51
CA TYR A 943 -9.83 -19.84 42.38
C TYR A 943 -10.25 -19.77 43.86
N ALA A 944 -10.48 -18.57 44.39
CA ALA A 944 -10.86 -18.37 45.78
C ALA A 944 -12.18 -19.10 46.13
N ALA A 945 -13.20 -18.95 45.27
CA ALA A 945 -14.49 -19.61 45.47
C ALA A 945 -14.36 -21.15 45.42
N SER A 946 -13.57 -21.67 44.47
CA SER A 946 -13.37 -23.10 44.29
C SER A 946 -12.66 -23.75 45.48
N PHE A 947 -11.60 -23.12 46.01
CA PHE A 947 -10.89 -23.62 47.18
C PHE A 947 -11.71 -23.51 48.47
N ARG A 948 -12.51 -22.45 48.62
CA ARG A 948 -13.41 -22.25 49.77
C ARG A 948 -14.44 -23.38 49.85
N LEU A 949 -15.14 -23.67 48.75
CA LEU A 949 -16.13 -24.75 48.70
C LEU A 949 -15.45 -26.13 48.75
N GLY A 950 -14.32 -26.29 48.06
CA GLY A 950 -13.54 -27.52 48.08
C GLY A 950 -13.11 -27.93 49.49
N GLY A 951 -12.58 -27.00 50.28
CA GLY A 951 -12.24 -27.26 51.69
C GLY A 951 -13.45 -27.63 52.55
N PHE A 952 -14.59 -26.96 52.33
CA PHE A 952 -15.84 -27.31 53.01
C PHE A 952 -16.31 -28.74 52.67
N LEU A 953 -16.28 -29.13 51.39
CA LEU A 953 -16.68 -30.46 50.93
C LEU A 953 -15.75 -31.57 51.44
N VAL A 954 -14.44 -31.31 51.53
CA VAL A 954 -13.46 -32.24 52.10
C VAL A 954 -13.73 -32.48 53.59
N SER A 955 -14.08 -31.43 54.34
CA SER A 955 -14.37 -31.54 55.78
C SER A 955 -15.76 -32.11 56.10
N SER A 956 -16.77 -31.91 55.24
CA SER A 956 -18.17 -32.27 55.53
C SER A 956 -18.61 -33.57 54.86
N GLU A 957 -18.19 -33.82 53.62
CA GLU A 957 -18.62 -34.98 52.80
C GLU A 957 -17.53 -36.06 52.66
N GLY A 958 -16.34 -35.85 53.23
CA GLY A 958 -15.24 -36.82 53.20
C GLY A 958 -14.66 -37.06 51.81
N ILE A 959 -14.80 -36.11 50.88
CA ILE A 959 -14.23 -36.21 49.54
C ILE A 959 -12.69 -36.09 49.65
N HIS A 960 -11.96 -37.00 49.00
CA HIS A 960 -10.51 -36.95 48.98
C HIS A 960 -10.00 -35.66 48.31
N TYR A 961 -9.07 -34.93 48.94
CA TYR A 961 -8.62 -33.61 48.48
C TYR A 961 -8.04 -33.63 47.05
N SER A 962 -7.47 -34.75 46.58
CA SER A 962 -7.00 -34.87 45.19
C SER A 962 -8.11 -34.68 44.14
N VAL A 963 -9.36 -35.02 44.48
CA VAL A 963 -10.54 -34.78 43.62
C VAL A 963 -10.81 -33.29 43.46
N VAL A 964 -10.62 -32.49 44.52
CA VAL A 964 -10.78 -31.02 44.48
C VAL A 964 -9.78 -30.43 43.49
N PHE A 965 -8.50 -30.81 43.61
CA PHE A 965 -7.46 -30.34 42.68
C PHE A 965 -7.70 -30.80 41.24
N ARG A 966 -8.21 -32.03 41.04
CA ARG A 966 -8.56 -32.55 39.71
C ARG A 966 -9.63 -31.69 39.03
N VAL A 967 -10.72 -31.39 39.73
CA VAL A 967 -11.85 -30.59 39.22
C VAL A 967 -11.40 -29.15 38.92
N ILE A 968 -10.66 -28.52 39.83
CA ILE A 968 -10.17 -27.14 39.65
C ILE A 968 -9.22 -27.05 38.45
N SER A 969 -8.22 -27.93 38.37
CA SER A 969 -7.25 -27.92 37.28
C SER A 969 -7.89 -28.22 35.92
N ALA A 970 -8.83 -29.18 35.85
CA ALA A 970 -9.55 -29.48 34.61
C ALA A 970 -10.37 -28.26 34.12
N ILE A 971 -11.11 -27.59 35.00
CA ILE A 971 -11.99 -26.49 34.59
C ILE A 971 -11.20 -25.21 34.27
N VAL A 972 -10.10 -24.93 34.97
CA VAL A 972 -9.24 -23.78 34.62
C VAL A 972 -8.59 -23.98 33.25
N ILE A 973 -8.07 -25.18 32.98
CA ILE A 973 -7.50 -25.52 31.67
C ILE A 973 -8.56 -25.36 30.57
N SER A 974 -9.80 -25.79 30.84
CA SER A 974 -10.96 -25.55 29.96
C SER A 974 -11.22 -24.04 29.73
N GLY A 975 -11.20 -23.23 30.78
CA GLY A 975 -11.37 -21.77 30.68
C GLY A 975 -10.31 -21.09 29.80
N THR A 976 -9.03 -21.50 29.93
CA THR A 976 -7.96 -20.99 29.05
C THR A 976 -8.09 -21.46 27.60
N ALA A 977 -8.59 -22.69 27.37
CA ALA A 977 -8.88 -23.20 26.04
C ALA A 977 -10.04 -22.43 25.38
N LEU A 978 -11.09 -22.11 26.13
CA LEU A 978 -12.19 -21.29 25.66
C LEU A 978 -11.73 -19.87 25.28
N GLY A 979 -10.87 -19.26 26.10
CA GLY A 979 -10.27 -17.96 25.78
C GLY A 979 -9.44 -17.98 24.48
N ARG A 980 -8.66 -19.05 24.24
CA ARG A 980 -7.95 -19.25 22.97
C ARG A 980 -8.92 -19.36 21.80
N ALA A 981 -9.99 -20.14 21.93
CA ALA A 981 -11.02 -20.26 20.90
C ALA A 981 -11.66 -18.91 20.55
N SER A 982 -11.96 -18.07 21.55
CA SER A 982 -12.54 -16.73 21.34
C SER A 982 -11.58 -15.79 20.59
N SER A 983 -10.26 -15.91 20.82
CA SER A 983 -9.25 -15.06 20.17
C SER A 983 -9.19 -15.19 18.64
N PHE A 984 -9.70 -16.29 18.07
CA PHE A 984 -9.71 -16.54 16.62
C PHE A 984 -10.90 -15.91 15.89
N THR A 985 -11.89 -15.38 16.64
CA THR A 985 -13.11 -14.81 16.06
C THR A 985 -12.83 -13.70 15.02
N PRO A 986 -11.89 -12.77 15.24
CA PRO A 986 -11.55 -11.73 14.26
C PRO A 986 -11.01 -12.28 12.94
N ASP A 987 -10.08 -13.23 12.99
CA ASP A 987 -9.47 -13.82 11.78
C ASP A 987 -10.49 -14.64 11.01
N TYR A 988 -11.36 -15.35 11.73
CA TYR A 988 -12.47 -16.08 11.15
C TYR A 988 -13.50 -15.15 10.48
N ALA A 989 -13.79 -13.99 11.08
CA ALA A 989 -14.67 -12.99 10.48
C ALA A 989 -14.05 -12.39 9.21
N LYS A 990 -12.77 -12.01 9.23
CA LYS A 990 -12.03 -11.53 8.05
C LYS A 990 -12.05 -12.55 6.92
N ALA A 991 -11.78 -13.81 7.24
CA ALA A 991 -11.78 -14.90 6.27
C ALA A 991 -13.16 -15.10 5.61
N LYS A 992 -14.26 -14.91 6.35
CA LYS A 992 -15.62 -14.95 5.79
C LYS A 992 -15.93 -13.80 4.84
N VAL A 993 -15.45 -12.59 5.16
CA VAL A 993 -15.61 -11.42 4.29
C VAL A 993 -14.79 -11.60 3.01
N ALA A 994 -13.51 -11.99 3.14
CA ALA A 994 -12.64 -12.33 2.01
C ALA A 994 -13.26 -13.42 1.11
N ALA A 995 -13.80 -14.49 1.72
CA ALA A 995 -14.50 -15.53 0.97
C ALA A 995 -15.77 -15.03 0.28
N ALA A 996 -16.52 -14.12 0.90
CA ALA A 996 -17.73 -13.53 0.29
C ALA A 996 -17.38 -12.73 -0.96
N GLN A 997 -16.29 -11.95 -0.92
CA GLN A 997 -15.82 -11.17 -2.06
C GLN A 997 -15.36 -12.08 -3.21
N LEU A 998 -14.65 -13.17 -2.91
CA LEU A 998 -14.28 -14.17 -3.92
C LEU A 998 -15.50 -14.91 -4.49
N PHE A 999 -16.47 -15.29 -3.66
CA PHE A 999 -17.68 -15.97 -4.14
C PHE A 999 -18.57 -15.05 -4.97
N LYS A 1000 -18.64 -13.76 -4.62
CA LYS A 1000 -19.32 -12.76 -5.45
C LYS A 1000 -18.70 -12.69 -6.85
N LEU A 1001 -17.38 -12.80 -6.96
CA LEU A 1001 -16.69 -12.88 -8.23
C LEU A 1001 -16.97 -14.20 -8.96
N PHE A 1002 -16.94 -15.34 -8.26
CA PHE A 1002 -17.21 -16.66 -8.87
C PHE A 1002 -18.64 -16.83 -9.38
N ASP A 1003 -19.60 -16.23 -8.68
CA ASP A 1003 -21.02 -16.29 -9.03
C ASP A 1003 -21.43 -15.22 -10.05
N ARG A 1004 -20.58 -14.24 -10.31
CA ARG A 1004 -20.86 -13.20 -11.29
C ARG A 1004 -20.81 -13.83 -12.68
N ILE A 1005 -21.96 -13.93 -13.30
CA ILE A 1005 -22.09 -14.28 -14.71
C ILE A 1005 -21.84 -13.00 -15.53
N PRO A 1006 -20.82 -12.97 -16.40
CA PRO A 1006 -20.52 -11.82 -17.23
C PRO A 1006 -21.63 -11.58 -18.25
N LYS A 1007 -21.87 -10.33 -18.64
CA LYS A 1007 -22.84 -9.99 -19.70
C LYS A 1007 -22.38 -10.52 -21.06
N ILE A 1008 -21.08 -10.44 -21.31
CA ILE A 1008 -20.42 -10.94 -22.52
C ILE A 1008 -19.54 -12.11 -22.08
N SER A 1009 -20.00 -13.34 -22.32
CA SER A 1009 -19.27 -14.55 -21.92
C SER A 1009 -18.20 -14.92 -22.95
N LEU A 1010 -16.95 -15.01 -22.49
CA LEU A 1010 -15.79 -15.37 -23.32
C LEU A 1010 -15.57 -16.90 -23.44
N GLN A 1011 -16.09 -17.68 -22.50
CA GLN A 1011 -15.94 -19.15 -22.44
C GLN A 1011 -17.11 -19.91 -23.05
N SER A 1012 -18.16 -19.21 -23.44
CA SER A 1012 -19.28 -19.80 -24.14
C SER A 1012 -18.84 -20.20 -25.55
N ASP A 1013 -18.83 -21.50 -25.85
CA ASP A 1013 -18.77 -21.98 -27.24
C ASP A 1013 -20.08 -21.69 -28.00
N GLN A 1014 -21.06 -21.04 -27.35
CA GLN A 1014 -22.28 -20.57 -28.00
C GLN A 1014 -21.98 -19.35 -28.87
N GLY A 1015 -22.76 -19.24 -29.94
CA GLY A 1015 -22.65 -18.20 -30.96
C GLY A 1015 -22.29 -18.78 -32.32
N GLU A 1016 -22.58 -18.03 -33.36
CA GLU A 1016 -22.40 -18.47 -34.74
C GLU A 1016 -20.93 -18.36 -35.16
N VAL A 1017 -20.48 -19.37 -35.91
CA VAL A 1017 -19.15 -19.49 -36.52
C VAL A 1017 -19.36 -19.94 -37.96
N TRP A 1018 -18.70 -19.27 -38.92
CA TRP A 1018 -18.79 -19.62 -40.33
C TRP A 1018 -17.42 -19.56 -41.01
N ASP A 1019 -17.24 -20.35 -42.06
CA ASP A 1019 -15.93 -20.50 -42.72
C ASP A 1019 -15.61 -19.34 -43.69
N SER A 1020 -16.64 -18.70 -44.27
CA SER A 1020 -16.51 -17.70 -45.33
C SER A 1020 -16.47 -16.25 -44.82
N PHE A 1021 -15.57 -15.94 -43.89
CA PHE A 1021 -15.44 -14.59 -43.33
C PHE A 1021 -14.87 -13.59 -44.36
N ARG A 1022 -15.69 -12.62 -44.79
CA ARG A 1022 -15.36 -11.61 -45.81
C ARG A 1022 -14.88 -10.30 -45.18
N GLY A 1023 -15.43 -9.92 -44.03
CA GLY A 1023 -15.09 -8.71 -43.31
C GLY A 1023 -15.89 -7.47 -43.76
N GLU A 1024 -17.16 -7.65 -44.09
CA GLU A 1024 -18.13 -6.56 -44.30
C GLU A 1024 -18.66 -6.07 -42.95
N LEU A 1025 -18.68 -4.76 -42.73
CA LEU A 1025 -19.02 -4.15 -41.43
C LEU A 1025 -20.14 -3.13 -41.58
N GLU A 1026 -21.17 -3.20 -40.74
CA GLU A 1026 -22.24 -2.21 -40.69
C GLU A 1026 -22.60 -1.80 -39.27
N PHE A 1027 -22.67 -0.49 -39.01
CA PHE A 1027 -23.26 0.10 -37.81
C PHE A 1027 -24.66 0.60 -38.16
N ILE A 1028 -25.67 0.12 -37.44
CA ILE A 1028 -27.08 0.48 -37.65
C ILE A 1028 -27.61 1.21 -36.41
N ASN A 1029 -27.71 2.53 -36.52
CA ASN A 1029 -28.27 3.45 -35.52
C ASN A 1029 -27.77 3.15 -34.09
N CYS A 1030 -26.46 2.92 -33.93
CA CYS A 1030 -25.91 2.51 -32.65
C CYS A 1030 -25.92 3.67 -31.65
N LYS A 1031 -26.59 3.47 -30.51
CA LYS A 1031 -26.50 4.34 -29.34
C LYS A 1031 -25.76 3.64 -28.22
N PHE A 1032 -24.90 4.38 -27.55
CA PHE A 1032 -24.04 3.80 -26.52
C PHE A 1032 -23.65 4.82 -25.45
N THR A 1033 -23.64 4.32 -24.22
CA THR A 1033 -23.28 5.02 -22.99
C THR A 1033 -22.35 4.12 -22.19
N TYR A 1034 -21.25 4.66 -21.65
CA TYR A 1034 -20.36 3.85 -20.82
C TYR A 1034 -21.03 3.54 -19.48
N PRO A 1035 -21.03 2.29 -18.99
CA PRO A 1035 -21.66 1.94 -17.71
C PRO A 1035 -21.12 2.72 -16.51
N THR A 1036 -19.84 3.10 -16.53
CA THR A 1036 -19.21 3.90 -15.47
C THR A 1036 -19.70 5.35 -15.43
N ARG A 1037 -20.29 5.85 -16.51
CA ARG A 1037 -20.82 7.22 -16.65
C ARG A 1037 -22.16 7.20 -17.41
N PRO A 1038 -23.25 6.72 -16.76
CA PRO A 1038 -24.55 6.59 -17.40
C PRO A 1038 -25.16 7.95 -17.82
N ASP A 1039 -24.73 9.05 -17.20
CA ASP A 1039 -25.28 10.39 -17.47
C ASP A 1039 -24.87 10.96 -18.83
N VAL A 1040 -23.83 10.41 -19.47
CA VAL A 1040 -23.24 10.97 -20.69
C VAL A 1040 -23.28 9.96 -21.83
N GLN A 1041 -24.26 10.12 -22.70
CA GLN A 1041 -24.36 9.32 -23.93
C GLN A 1041 -23.29 9.75 -24.96
N ILE A 1042 -22.45 8.80 -25.36
CA ILE A 1042 -21.32 9.03 -26.26
C ILE A 1042 -21.69 8.86 -27.73
N LEU A 1043 -22.40 7.77 -28.07
CA LEU A 1043 -22.93 7.56 -29.43
C LEU A 1043 -24.43 7.81 -29.44
N ARG A 1044 -24.91 8.62 -30.38
CA ARG A 1044 -26.31 9.09 -30.45
C ARG A 1044 -27.01 8.64 -31.74
N GLY A 1045 -26.62 7.47 -32.29
CA GLY A 1045 -27.17 6.95 -33.54
C GLY A 1045 -26.12 6.89 -34.65
N LEU A 1046 -25.04 6.13 -34.42
CA LEU A 1046 -23.98 5.93 -35.42
C LEU A 1046 -24.50 5.02 -36.56
N GLN A 1047 -24.36 5.47 -37.81
CA GLN A 1047 -24.75 4.71 -39.00
C GLN A 1047 -23.71 4.77 -40.12
N ILE A 1048 -23.04 3.65 -40.41
CA ILE A 1048 -22.03 3.56 -41.47
C ILE A 1048 -21.81 2.10 -41.90
N SER A 1049 -21.52 1.88 -43.19
CA SER A 1049 -21.14 0.58 -43.74
C SER A 1049 -19.77 0.63 -44.41
N VAL A 1050 -19.01 -0.47 -44.32
CA VAL A 1050 -17.65 -0.63 -44.86
C VAL A 1050 -17.58 -1.95 -45.63
N LYS A 1051 -17.17 -1.86 -46.90
CA LYS A 1051 -17.06 -3.04 -47.77
C LYS A 1051 -15.77 -3.82 -47.49
N PRO A 1052 -15.72 -5.12 -47.83
CA PRO A 1052 -14.51 -5.93 -47.72
C PRO A 1052 -13.30 -5.29 -48.44
N GLY A 1053 -12.17 -5.16 -47.74
CA GLY A 1053 -10.93 -4.59 -48.27
C GLY A 1053 -10.88 -3.06 -48.35
N GLN A 1054 -11.94 -2.37 -47.94
CA GLN A 1054 -12.01 -0.91 -47.90
C GLN A 1054 -11.41 -0.35 -46.60
N THR A 1055 -10.81 0.85 -46.67
CA THR A 1055 -10.37 1.61 -45.49
C THR A 1055 -11.38 2.70 -45.13
N LEU A 1056 -11.92 2.62 -43.91
CA LEU A 1056 -12.70 3.68 -43.27
C LEU A 1056 -11.82 4.48 -42.30
N ALA A 1057 -11.80 5.81 -42.43
CA ALA A 1057 -11.16 6.71 -41.48
C ALA A 1057 -12.19 7.48 -40.64
N PHE A 1058 -12.10 7.39 -39.30
CA PHE A 1058 -12.89 8.21 -38.38
C PHE A 1058 -12.12 9.45 -37.95
N VAL A 1059 -12.73 10.63 -38.12
CA VAL A 1059 -12.15 11.94 -37.81
C VAL A 1059 -13.14 12.76 -37.00
N GLY A 1060 -12.68 13.54 -36.01
CA GLY A 1060 -13.58 14.37 -35.19
C GLY A 1060 -12.92 14.85 -33.91
N SER A 1061 -13.62 15.69 -33.15
CA SER A 1061 -13.15 16.22 -31.86
C SER A 1061 -12.90 15.11 -30.82
N SER A 1062 -12.09 15.41 -29.80
CA SER A 1062 -11.87 14.45 -28.70
C SER A 1062 -13.19 14.19 -27.96
N GLY A 1063 -13.46 12.92 -27.62
CA GLY A 1063 -14.70 12.53 -26.95
C GLY A 1063 -15.93 12.33 -27.85
N CYS A 1064 -15.83 12.50 -29.18
CA CYS A 1064 -16.97 12.32 -30.09
C CYS A 1064 -17.38 10.85 -30.36
N GLY A 1065 -16.66 9.87 -29.80
CA GLY A 1065 -16.99 8.43 -29.89
C GLY A 1065 -16.17 7.58 -30.85
N LYS A 1066 -15.08 8.09 -31.45
CA LYS A 1066 -14.23 7.36 -32.41
C LYS A 1066 -13.72 6.02 -31.86
N SER A 1067 -12.98 6.05 -30.75
CA SER A 1067 -12.39 4.82 -30.16
C SER A 1067 -13.47 3.89 -29.62
N THR A 1068 -14.63 4.43 -29.20
CA THR A 1068 -15.79 3.64 -28.80
C THR A 1068 -16.30 2.76 -29.96
N SER A 1069 -16.24 3.23 -31.21
CA SER A 1069 -16.63 2.43 -32.38
C SER A 1069 -15.76 1.18 -32.57
N ILE A 1070 -14.44 1.29 -32.34
CA ILE A 1070 -13.52 0.13 -32.36
C ILE A 1070 -13.86 -0.83 -31.22
N GLN A 1071 -14.13 -0.31 -30.02
CA GLN A 1071 -14.43 -1.14 -28.84
C GLN A 1071 -15.76 -1.90 -28.96
N LEU A 1072 -16.76 -1.32 -29.64
CA LEU A 1072 -18.00 -2.02 -29.98
C LEU A 1072 -17.76 -3.14 -31.00
N LEU A 1073 -16.85 -2.95 -31.95
CA LEU A 1073 -16.52 -3.97 -32.95
C LEU A 1073 -15.73 -5.15 -32.36
N GLU A 1074 -14.80 -4.89 -31.44
CA GLU A 1074 -14.12 -5.91 -30.61
C GLU A 1074 -15.06 -6.59 -29.60
N ARG A 1075 -16.31 -6.13 -29.52
CA ARG A 1075 -17.32 -6.56 -28.56
C ARG A 1075 -16.78 -6.54 -27.13
N PHE A 1076 -16.11 -5.44 -26.78
CA PHE A 1076 -15.82 -5.11 -25.38
C PHE A 1076 -17.06 -4.59 -24.67
N TYR A 1077 -17.95 -3.98 -25.45
CA TYR A 1077 -19.26 -3.50 -25.05
C TYR A 1077 -20.29 -3.89 -26.10
N ASP A 1078 -21.54 -4.03 -25.67
CA ASP A 1078 -22.68 -4.14 -26.57
C ASP A 1078 -23.39 -2.77 -26.65
N PRO A 1079 -23.94 -2.38 -27.82
CA PRO A 1079 -24.75 -1.17 -27.93
C PRO A 1079 -26.08 -1.31 -27.16
N GLU A 1080 -26.56 -0.18 -26.61
CA GLU A 1080 -27.84 -0.09 -25.89
C GLU A 1080 -29.02 -0.21 -26.87
N GLU A 1081 -28.98 0.63 -27.92
CA GLU A 1081 -29.90 0.59 -29.06
C GLU A 1081 -29.13 0.47 -30.37
N GLY A 1082 -29.76 -0.14 -31.37
CA GLY A 1082 -29.13 -0.45 -32.66
C GLY A 1082 -28.30 -1.73 -32.61
N GLN A 1083 -27.60 -2.01 -33.70
CA GLN A 1083 -26.81 -3.24 -33.86
C GLN A 1083 -25.58 -3.01 -34.74
N VAL A 1084 -24.52 -3.77 -34.45
CA VAL A 1084 -23.31 -3.86 -35.29
C VAL A 1084 -23.39 -5.20 -36.02
N LEU A 1085 -23.42 -5.17 -37.35
CA LEU A 1085 -23.43 -6.35 -38.21
C LEU A 1085 -22.04 -6.61 -38.79
N ILE A 1086 -21.67 -7.89 -38.85
CA ILE A 1086 -20.43 -8.39 -39.44
C ILE A 1086 -20.80 -9.52 -40.40
N ASP A 1087 -20.53 -9.34 -41.69
CA ASP A 1087 -20.97 -10.24 -42.78
C ASP A 1087 -22.50 -10.54 -42.73
N GLY A 1088 -23.30 -9.58 -42.27
CA GLY A 1088 -24.76 -9.70 -42.13
C GLY A 1088 -25.25 -10.28 -40.80
N TYR A 1089 -24.34 -10.77 -39.94
CA TYR A 1089 -24.67 -11.33 -38.63
C TYR A 1089 -24.53 -10.28 -37.52
N SER A 1090 -25.45 -10.28 -36.55
CA SER A 1090 -25.35 -9.37 -35.41
C SER A 1090 -24.21 -9.76 -34.49
N SER A 1091 -23.40 -8.77 -34.09
CA SER A 1091 -22.31 -8.94 -33.11
C SER A 1091 -22.71 -9.70 -31.84
N LYS A 1092 -23.97 -9.60 -31.40
CA LYS A 1092 -24.49 -10.31 -30.21
C LYS A 1092 -24.57 -11.83 -30.40
N ASP A 1093 -24.81 -12.29 -31.62
CA ASP A 1093 -25.06 -13.70 -31.94
C ASP A 1093 -23.77 -14.44 -32.33
N ILE A 1094 -22.70 -13.72 -32.64
CA ILE A 1094 -21.39 -14.28 -33.04
C ILE A 1094 -20.64 -14.82 -31.81
N ASN A 1095 -19.88 -15.90 -31.96
CA ASN A 1095 -18.95 -16.33 -30.91
C ASN A 1095 -17.80 -15.30 -30.72
N VAL A 1096 -17.58 -14.82 -29.50
CA VAL A 1096 -16.60 -13.74 -29.21
C VAL A 1096 -15.16 -14.15 -29.53
N SER A 1097 -14.78 -15.39 -29.18
CA SER A 1097 -13.43 -15.92 -29.44
C SER A 1097 -13.18 -16.05 -30.95
N PHE A 1098 -14.19 -16.51 -31.70
CA PHE A 1098 -14.14 -16.56 -33.16
C PHE A 1098 -14.10 -15.17 -33.81
N LEU A 1099 -14.87 -14.20 -33.29
CA LEU A 1099 -14.86 -12.84 -33.81
C LEU A 1099 -13.49 -12.18 -33.66
N ARG A 1100 -12.98 -12.14 -32.43
CA ARG A 1100 -11.69 -11.52 -32.13
C ARG A 1100 -10.58 -12.25 -32.88
N SER A 1101 -10.66 -13.58 -32.95
CA SER A 1101 -10.23 -14.44 -34.05
C SER A 1101 -9.66 -13.81 -35.33
N LYS A 1102 -10.53 -13.02 -35.97
CA LYS A 1102 -10.40 -12.50 -37.32
C LYS A 1102 -10.01 -11.02 -37.35
N ILE A 1103 -9.85 -10.41 -36.18
CA ILE A 1103 -9.52 -9.00 -35.99
C ILE A 1103 -8.07 -8.87 -35.49
N GLY A 1104 -7.33 -7.96 -36.12
CA GLY A 1104 -6.04 -7.47 -35.62
C GLY A 1104 -6.19 -6.04 -35.11
N ILE A 1105 -5.70 -5.76 -33.92
CA ILE A 1105 -5.74 -4.42 -33.33
C ILE A 1105 -4.33 -3.87 -33.12
N VAL A 1106 -4.15 -2.59 -33.43
CA VAL A 1106 -2.95 -1.81 -33.09
C VAL A 1106 -3.41 -0.57 -32.34
N SER A 1107 -3.16 -0.56 -31.03
CA SER A 1107 -3.55 0.52 -30.12
C SER A 1107 -2.52 1.65 -30.09
N GLN A 1108 -2.94 2.81 -29.60
CA GLN A 1108 -2.12 4.01 -29.40
C GLN A 1108 -0.83 3.73 -28.60
N GLU A 1109 -0.95 3.08 -27.44
CA GLU A 1109 0.19 2.65 -26.65
C GLU A 1109 0.25 1.11 -26.61
N PRO A 1110 1.19 0.48 -27.34
CA PRO A 1110 1.27 -0.97 -27.45
C PRO A 1110 1.85 -1.56 -26.17
N VAL A 1111 1.12 -2.49 -25.57
CA VAL A 1111 1.57 -3.23 -24.39
C VAL A 1111 2.37 -4.47 -24.82
N LEU A 1112 3.61 -4.54 -24.34
CA LEU A 1112 4.50 -5.69 -24.51
C LEU A 1112 4.61 -6.42 -23.18
N PHE A 1113 4.45 -7.74 -23.21
CA PHE A 1113 4.60 -8.62 -22.06
C PHE A 1113 6.09 -8.86 -21.77
N ASP A 1114 6.45 -9.12 -20.51
CA ASP A 1114 7.79 -9.42 -20.00
C ASP A 1114 8.24 -10.81 -20.44
N SER A 1115 8.62 -10.88 -21.71
CA SER A 1115 8.86 -12.08 -22.50
C SER A 1115 9.83 -11.75 -23.64
N SER A 1116 10.21 -12.74 -24.45
CA SER A 1116 11.03 -12.47 -25.64
C SER A 1116 10.24 -11.71 -26.72
N ILE A 1117 10.95 -11.07 -27.66
CA ILE A 1117 10.32 -10.44 -28.82
C ILE A 1117 9.55 -11.48 -29.64
N ALA A 1118 10.11 -12.69 -29.80
CA ALA A 1118 9.42 -13.79 -30.48
C ALA A 1118 8.09 -14.12 -29.80
N GLU A 1119 8.08 -14.33 -28.48
CA GLU A 1119 6.85 -14.66 -27.75
C GLU A 1119 5.80 -13.55 -27.83
N ASN A 1120 6.24 -12.29 -27.78
CA ASN A 1120 5.35 -11.14 -27.95
C ASN A 1120 4.70 -11.08 -29.34
N ILE A 1121 5.40 -11.49 -30.39
CA ILE A 1121 4.85 -11.57 -31.75
C ILE A 1121 3.94 -12.80 -31.89
N LYS A 1122 4.38 -13.96 -31.39
CA LYS A 1122 3.58 -15.21 -31.37
C LYS A 1122 2.26 -15.06 -30.62
N TYR A 1123 2.21 -14.17 -29.63
CA TYR A 1123 0.98 -13.85 -28.87
C TYR A 1123 -0.18 -13.37 -29.77
N GLY A 1124 0.09 -12.98 -31.01
CA GLY A 1124 -0.94 -12.60 -31.98
C GLY A 1124 -1.94 -13.70 -32.31
N ASP A 1125 -1.52 -14.97 -32.26
CA ASP A 1125 -2.38 -16.12 -32.47
C ASP A 1125 -2.15 -17.16 -31.36
N ASN A 1126 -3.11 -17.28 -30.45
CA ASN A 1126 -3.06 -18.24 -29.34
C ASN A 1126 -3.84 -19.53 -29.62
N THR A 1127 -4.43 -19.68 -30.82
CA THR A 1127 -5.21 -20.88 -31.17
C THR A 1127 -4.32 -22.04 -31.67
N ARG A 1128 -3.14 -21.71 -32.19
CA ARG A 1128 -2.13 -22.65 -32.68
C ARG A 1128 -0.74 -22.22 -32.21
N ASP A 1129 0.23 -23.12 -32.32
CA ASP A 1129 1.63 -22.76 -32.11
C ASP A 1129 2.22 -22.15 -33.40
N VAL A 1130 2.69 -20.91 -33.30
CA VAL A 1130 3.20 -20.13 -34.44
C VAL A 1130 4.67 -20.48 -34.69
N SER A 1131 5.00 -20.85 -35.92
CA SER A 1131 6.36 -21.20 -36.32
C SER A 1131 7.27 -19.96 -36.32
N MET A 1132 8.57 -20.15 -36.12
CA MET A 1132 9.52 -19.03 -36.13
C MET A 1132 9.63 -18.37 -37.52
N GLU A 1133 9.37 -19.11 -38.59
CA GLU A 1133 9.38 -18.58 -39.96
C GLU A 1133 8.27 -17.54 -40.17
N GLU A 1134 7.07 -17.80 -39.67
CA GLU A 1134 5.95 -16.84 -39.71
C GLU A 1134 6.23 -15.59 -38.87
N VAL A 1135 6.88 -15.75 -37.71
CA VAL A 1135 7.32 -14.62 -36.87
C VAL A 1135 8.30 -13.72 -37.62
N VAL A 1136 9.25 -14.32 -38.34
CA VAL A 1136 10.24 -13.58 -39.15
C VAL A 1136 9.56 -12.88 -40.32
N ASP A 1137 8.64 -13.54 -41.02
CA ASP A 1137 7.88 -12.94 -42.13
C ASP A 1137 7.04 -11.74 -41.67
N ALA A 1138 6.31 -11.89 -40.55
CA ALA A 1138 5.55 -10.79 -39.97
C ALA A 1138 6.45 -9.62 -39.50
N ALA A 1139 7.62 -9.92 -38.94
CA ALA A 1139 8.60 -8.91 -38.57
C ALA A 1139 9.20 -8.18 -39.78
N ARG A 1140 9.35 -8.85 -40.94
CA ARG A 1140 9.78 -8.20 -42.18
C ARG A 1140 8.71 -7.25 -42.72
N LYS A 1141 7.45 -7.70 -42.77
CA LYS A 1141 6.29 -6.87 -43.16
C LYS A 1141 6.11 -5.65 -42.26
N ALA A 1142 6.47 -5.76 -40.98
CA ALA A 1142 6.45 -4.66 -40.03
C ALA A 1142 7.73 -3.79 -40.03
N TYR A 1143 8.67 -3.99 -40.96
CA TYR A 1143 9.98 -3.32 -41.00
C TYR A 1143 10.75 -3.40 -39.66
N LEU A 1144 10.64 -4.52 -38.97
CA LEU A 1144 11.22 -4.77 -37.64
C LEU A 1144 12.45 -5.69 -37.68
N HIS A 1145 12.54 -6.55 -38.70
CA HIS A 1145 13.55 -7.62 -38.76
C HIS A 1145 14.99 -7.13 -38.61
N ASP A 1146 15.39 -6.11 -39.36
CA ASP A 1146 16.78 -5.61 -39.36
C ASP A 1146 17.18 -5.05 -37.99
N PHE A 1147 16.25 -4.36 -37.32
CA PHE A 1147 16.43 -3.87 -35.96
C PHE A 1147 16.61 -5.03 -34.97
N VAL A 1148 15.75 -6.05 -35.04
CA VAL A 1148 15.85 -7.21 -34.13
C VAL A 1148 17.16 -7.96 -34.35
N MET A 1149 17.61 -8.09 -35.59
CA MET A 1149 18.88 -8.75 -35.91
C MET A 1149 20.12 -7.97 -35.43
N ALA A 1150 20.00 -6.66 -35.23
CA ALA A 1150 21.04 -5.83 -34.62
C ALA A 1150 21.13 -6.00 -33.09
N LEU A 1151 20.12 -6.59 -32.43
CA LEU A 1151 20.13 -6.83 -30.99
C LEU A 1151 21.02 -8.05 -30.64
N PRO A 1152 21.69 -8.04 -29.46
CA PRO A 1152 22.63 -9.11 -29.08
C PRO A 1152 22.00 -10.51 -29.07
N ASN A 1153 20.76 -10.63 -28.58
CA ASN A 1153 20.05 -11.90 -28.47
C ASN A 1153 18.99 -12.08 -29.57
N LYS A 1154 18.99 -11.22 -30.60
CA LYS A 1154 18.03 -11.23 -31.70
C LYS A 1154 16.58 -11.31 -31.17
N TYR A 1155 15.80 -12.29 -31.63
CA TYR A 1155 14.41 -12.50 -31.22
C TYR A 1155 14.22 -13.01 -29.78
N GLU A 1156 15.28 -13.55 -29.16
CA GLU A 1156 15.28 -13.96 -27.74
C GLU A 1156 15.60 -12.80 -26.79
N THR A 1157 15.71 -11.58 -27.32
CA THR A 1157 15.86 -10.40 -26.49
C THR A 1157 14.60 -10.20 -25.64
N HIS A 1158 14.77 -10.17 -24.32
CA HIS A 1158 13.68 -9.89 -23.40
C HIS A 1158 13.26 -8.41 -23.49
N VAL A 1159 11.95 -8.21 -23.65
CA VAL A 1159 11.29 -6.91 -23.70
C VAL A 1159 10.17 -6.90 -22.66
N GLY A 1160 9.80 -5.72 -22.18
CA GLY A 1160 8.78 -5.58 -21.13
C GLY A 1160 9.17 -4.54 -20.09
N SER A 1161 8.60 -4.66 -18.89
CA SER A 1161 8.90 -3.76 -17.79
C SER A 1161 10.29 -4.01 -17.20
N GLN A 1162 10.84 -5.23 -17.31
CA GLN A 1162 12.19 -5.59 -16.83
C GLN A 1162 13.25 -5.69 -17.93
N GLY A 1163 12.84 -5.80 -19.19
CA GLY A 1163 13.71 -5.99 -20.36
C GLY A 1163 14.33 -4.73 -20.99
N SER A 1164 14.95 -4.93 -22.15
CA SER A 1164 15.61 -3.88 -22.94
C SER A 1164 14.64 -2.78 -23.39
N GLN A 1165 15.14 -1.56 -23.44
CA GLN A 1165 14.34 -0.36 -23.54
C GLN A 1165 14.13 0.07 -24.99
N LEU A 1166 13.06 -0.44 -25.59
CA LEU A 1166 12.66 -0.09 -26.96
C LEU A 1166 12.07 1.32 -27.07
N SER A 1167 12.28 1.95 -28.23
CA SER A 1167 11.62 3.20 -28.61
C SER A 1167 10.12 2.99 -28.84
N ARG A 1168 9.31 4.06 -28.80
CA ARG A 1168 7.86 3.95 -29.05
C ARG A 1168 7.56 3.40 -30.44
N GLY A 1169 8.30 3.84 -31.46
CA GLY A 1169 8.17 3.34 -32.83
C GLY A 1169 8.51 1.85 -32.98
N GLU A 1170 9.55 1.38 -32.29
CA GLU A 1170 9.89 -0.07 -32.25
C GLU A 1170 8.78 -0.89 -31.60
N LYS A 1171 8.22 -0.42 -30.47
CA LYS A 1171 7.11 -1.11 -29.82
C LYS A 1171 5.88 -1.17 -30.72
N GLN A 1172 5.60 -0.09 -31.46
CA GLN A 1172 4.51 -0.05 -32.43
C GLN A 1172 4.70 -1.10 -33.52
N ARG A 1173 5.92 -1.22 -34.06
CA ARG A 1173 6.26 -2.24 -35.06
C ARG A 1173 6.10 -3.66 -34.53
N ILE A 1174 6.43 -3.92 -33.25
CA ILE A 1174 6.16 -5.23 -32.62
C ILE A 1174 4.65 -5.50 -32.53
N ALA A 1175 3.84 -4.51 -32.17
CA ALA A 1175 2.38 -4.66 -32.15
C ALA A 1175 1.79 -4.89 -33.56
N ILE A 1176 2.35 -4.23 -34.58
CA ILE A 1176 1.98 -4.46 -35.99
C ILE A 1176 2.35 -5.90 -36.39
N ALA A 1177 3.56 -6.36 -36.09
CA ALA A 1177 3.96 -7.74 -36.36
C ALA A 1177 3.05 -8.75 -35.64
N ARG A 1178 2.69 -8.49 -34.37
CA ARG A 1178 1.73 -9.29 -33.59
C ARG A 1178 0.36 -9.35 -34.28
N ALA A 1179 -0.15 -8.23 -34.80
CA ALA A 1179 -1.41 -8.21 -35.54
C ALA A 1179 -1.32 -8.96 -36.88
N ILE A 1180 -0.19 -8.87 -37.60
CA ILE A 1180 0.01 -9.49 -38.91
C ILE A 1180 0.13 -11.02 -38.82
N VAL A 1181 0.81 -11.57 -37.80
CA VAL A 1181 0.97 -13.03 -37.61
C VAL A 1181 -0.36 -13.77 -37.61
N ARG A 1182 -1.41 -13.14 -37.06
CA ARG A 1182 -2.77 -13.69 -37.02
C ARG A 1182 -3.44 -13.78 -38.39
N ASN A 1183 -2.91 -13.07 -39.39
CA ASN A 1183 -3.49 -12.86 -40.71
C ASN A 1183 -4.99 -12.47 -40.67
N PRO A 1184 -5.34 -11.35 -40.01
CA PRO A 1184 -6.72 -10.95 -39.79
C PRO A 1184 -7.38 -10.46 -41.09
N LYS A 1185 -8.71 -10.57 -41.16
CA LYS A 1185 -9.52 -10.02 -42.26
C LYS A 1185 -9.95 -8.57 -42.00
N ILE A 1186 -10.03 -8.20 -40.72
CA ILE A 1186 -10.29 -6.83 -40.26
C ILE A 1186 -9.08 -6.32 -39.48
N LEU A 1187 -8.61 -5.13 -39.80
CA LEU A 1187 -7.50 -4.46 -39.13
C LEU A 1187 -7.98 -3.14 -38.51
N LEU A 1188 -7.82 -3.01 -37.19
CA LEU A 1188 -8.24 -1.85 -36.40
C LEU A 1188 -7.00 -1.07 -35.95
N LEU A 1189 -6.91 0.18 -36.38
CA LEU A 1189 -5.80 1.07 -36.09
C LEU A 1189 -6.31 2.24 -35.24
N ASP A 1190 -6.07 2.19 -33.93
CA ASP A 1190 -6.50 3.22 -32.98
C ASP A 1190 -5.33 4.15 -32.64
N GLU A 1191 -5.25 5.28 -33.34
CA GLU A 1191 -4.21 6.32 -33.17
C GLU A 1191 -2.76 5.78 -33.20
N ALA A 1192 -2.49 4.80 -34.05
CA ALA A 1192 -1.22 4.07 -34.08
C ALA A 1192 0.04 4.91 -34.37
N THR A 1193 -0.10 6.13 -34.91
CA THR A 1193 1.01 7.06 -35.19
C THR A 1193 1.10 8.21 -34.19
N SER A 1194 0.25 8.22 -33.17
CA SER A 1194 0.27 9.27 -32.15
C SER A 1194 1.51 9.14 -31.25
N ALA A 1195 2.04 10.28 -30.81
CA ALA A 1195 3.19 10.37 -29.90
C ALA A 1195 4.51 9.73 -30.39
N LEU A 1196 4.68 9.60 -31.72
CA LEU A 1196 5.94 9.23 -32.40
C LEU A 1196 6.69 10.46 -32.91
N ASP A 1197 8.03 10.35 -32.95
CA ASP A 1197 8.94 11.22 -33.69
C ASP A 1197 8.75 11.07 -35.20
N THR A 1198 9.10 12.12 -35.96
CA THR A 1198 8.84 12.22 -37.40
C THR A 1198 9.56 11.16 -38.23
N GLU A 1199 10.74 10.69 -37.80
CA GLU A 1199 11.47 9.61 -38.49
C GLU A 1199 10.81 8.25 -38.22
N SER A 1200 10.57 7.90 -36.97
CA SER A 1200 9.88 6.65 -36.61
C SER A 1200 8.47 6.58 -37.18
N GLU A 1201 7.76 7.71 -37.25
CA GLU A 1201 6.43 7.81 -37.82
C GLU A 1201 6.39 7.38 -39.29
N LYS A 1202 7.33 7.83 -40.12
CA LYS A 1202 7.38 7.44 -41.54
C LYS A 1202 7.53 5.92 -41.70
N ILE A 1203 8.40 5.31 -40.89
CA ILE A 1203 8.65 3.86 -40.92
C ILE A 1203 7.43 3.09 -40.43
N VAL A 1204 6.80 3.54 -39.32
CA VAL A 1204 5.59 2.92 -38.79
C VAL A 1204 4.42 3.06 -39.78
N GLN A 1205 4.28 4.21 -40.43
CA GLN A 1205 3.24 4.42 -41.44
C GLN A 1205 3.42 3.48 -42.63
N ALA A 1206 4.65 3.30 -43.13
CA ALA A 1206 4.94 2.33 -44.18
C ALA A 1206 4.58 0.90 -43.77
N ALA A 1207 4.85 0.53 -42.51
CA ALA A 1207 4.45 -0.77 -41.97
C ALA A 1207 2.92 -0.93 -41.86
N LEU A 1208 2.20 0.14 -41.52
CA LEU A 1208 0.73 0.14 -41.46
C LEU A 1208 0.11 0.03 -42.86
N ASP A 1209 0.65 0.74 -43.85
CA ASP A 1209 0.15 0.67 -45.22
C ASP A 1209 0.38 -0.72 -45.85
N GLU A 1210 1.50 -1.37 -45.55
CA GLU A 1210 1.74 -2.79 -45.90
C GLU A 1210 0.75 -3.73 -45.18
N ALA A 1211 0.48 -3.49 -43.90
CA ALA A 1211 -0.48 -4.28 -43.12
C ALA A 1211 -1.94 -4.14 -43.63
N ARG A 1212 -2.30 -3.00 -44.22
CA ARG A 1212 -3.66 -2.71 -44.74
C ARG A 1212 -4.00 -3.48 -46.01
N GLN A 1213 -3.02 -3.88 -46.81
CA GLN A 1213 -3.26 -4.50 -48.11
C GLN A 1213 -4.10 -5.79 -47.99
N GLY A 1214 -5.24 -5.82 -48.71
CA GLY A 1214 -6.13 -6.99 -48.76
C GLY A 1214 -6.98 -7.22 -47.50
N ARG A 1215 -7.09 -6.23 -46.59
CA ARG A 1215 -7.86 -6.31 -45.34
C ARG A 1215 -8.84 -5.15 -45.22
N THR A 1216 -10.01 -5.39 -44.64
CA THR A 1216 -10.92 -4.30 -44.26
C THR A 1216 -10.26 -3.52 -43.12
N CYS A 1217 -10.12 -2.21 -43.24
CA CYS A 1217 -9.40 -1.41 -42.25
C CYS A 1217 -10.25 -0.28 -41.67
N ILE A 1218 -10.23 -0.13 -40.35
CA ILE A 1218 -10.76 1.05 -39.67
C ILE A 1218 -9.59 1.79 -39.03
N VAL A 1219 -9.42 3.05 -39.39
CA VAL A 1219 -8.35 3.92 -38.92
C VAL A 1219 -8.94 5.08 -38.14
N ILE A 1220 -8.52 5.21 -36.89
CA ILE A 1220 -8.72 6.42 -36.10
C ILE A 1220 -7.40 7.16 -36.11
N ALA A 1221 -7.40 8.36 -36.66
CA ALA A 1221 -6.18 9.13 -36.79
C ALA A 1221 -6.39 10.56 -36.31
N HIS A 1222 -5.48 10.99 -35.45
CA HIS A 1222 -5.34 12.39 -35.05
C HIS A 1222 -4.50 13.19 -36.07
N ARG A 1223 -3.70 12.50 -36.89
CA ARG A 1223 -2.88 13.10 -37.94
C ARG A 1223 -3.58 13.00 -39.27
N LEU A 1224 -3.64 14.12 -39.98
CA LEU A 1224 -4.34 14.22 -41.25
C LEU A 1224 -3.61 13.50 -42.39
N SER A 1225 -2.29 13.38 -42.32
CA SER A 1225 -1.47 12.68 -43.33
C SER A 1225 -1.86 11.21 -43.50
N THR A 1226 -2.26 10.54 -42.42
CA THR A 1226 -2.55 9.11 -42.42
C THR A 1226 -3.94 8.77 -42.98
N ILE A 1227 -4.84 9.76 -43.08
CA ILE A 1227 -6.22 9.56 -43.55
C ILE A 1227 -6.45 9.97 -45.01
N GLN A 1228 -5.48 10.65 -45.65
CA GLN A 1228 -5.61 11.11 -47.04
C GLN A 1228 -5.87 9.95 -48.00
N ASN A 1229 -5.21 8.81 -47.76
CA ASN A 1229 -5.30 7.60 -48.56
C ASN A 1229 -6.42 6.64 -48.07
N ALA A 1230 -7.45 7.17 -47.41
CA ALA A 1230 -8.60 6.36 -46.99
C ALA A 1230 -9.69 6.41 -48.07
N ASP A 1231 -10.32 5.26 -48.34
CA ASP A 1231 -11.38 5.16 -49.34
C ASP A 1231 -12.64 5.92 -48.90
N VAL A 1232 -12.93 5.91 -47.60
CA VAL A 1232 -14.03 6.67 -46.99
C VAL A 1232 -13.55 7.33 -45.73
N ILE A 1233 -13.82 8.63 -45.61
CA ILE A 1233 -13.60 9.41 -44.39
C ILE A 1233 -14.96 9.76 -43.80
N ALA A 1234 -15.16 9.47 -42.52
CA ALA A 1234 -16.37 9.78 -41.76
C ALA A 1234 -16.04 10.79 -40.65
N VAL A 1235 -16.65 11.97 -40.73
CA VAL A 1235 -16.48 13.03 -39.73
C VAL A 1235 -17.55 12.89 -38.66
N MET A 1236 -17.11 12.64 -37.42
CA MET A 1236 -17.96 12.46 -36.25
C MET A 1236 -17.98 13.71 -35.37
N SER A 1237 -19.17 14.11 -34.94
CA SER A 1237 -19.37 15.08 -33.85
C SER A 1237 -20.53 14.65 -32.96
N GLN A 1238 -20.38 14.81 -31.65
CA GLN A 1238 -21.39 14.46 -30.65
C GLN A 1238 -22.04 13.06 -30.84
N GLY A 1239 -21.26 12.07 -31.30
CA GLY A 1239 -21.72 10.70 -31.48
C GLY A 1239 -22.50 10.41 -32.76
N VAL A 1240 -22.52 11.33 -33.74
CA VAL A 1240 -23.18 11.18 -35.05
C VAL A 1240 -22.21 11.52 -36.19
N ILE A 1241 -22.39 10.92 -37.37
CA ILE A 1241 -21.62 11.25 -38.57
C ILE A 1241 -22.28 12.45 -39.28
N ILE A 1242 -21.53 13.55 -39.43
CA ILE A 1242 -22.00 14.77 -40.11
C ILE A 1242 -21.66 14.70 -41.61
N GLU A 1243 -20.44 14.28 -41.94
CA GLU A 1243 -19.93 14.25 -43.32
C GLU A 1243 -19.31 12.90 -43.63
N LYS A 1244 -19.50 12.44 -44.87
CA LYS A 1244 -18.82 11.27 -45.43
C LYS A 1244 -18.46 11.49 -46.90
N GLY A 1245 -17.33 10.96 -47.32
CA GLY A 1245 -16.83 11.01 -48.70
C GLY A 1245 -15.35 10.66 -48.79
N THR A 1246 -14.79 10.78 -49.98
CA THR A 1246 -13.32 10.71 -50.19
C THR A 1246 -12.65 12.01 -49.74
N HIS A 1247 -11.31 12.01 -49.61
CA HIS A 1247 -10.55 13.21 -49.26
C HIS A 1247 -10.86 14.38 -50.21
N GLU A 1248 -10.84 14.13 -51.52
CA GLU A 1248 -11.07 15.15 -52.55
C GLU A 1248 -12.51 15.70 -52.50
N GLU A 1249 -13.51 14.83 -52.31
CA GLU A 1249 -14.92 15.22 -52.20
C GLU A 1249 -15.16 16.12 -50.97
N LEU A 1250 -14.60 15.76 -49.82
CA LEU A 1250 -14.79 16.52 -48.58
C LEU A 1250 -14.04 17.85 -48.60
N MET A 1251 -12.86 17.91 -49.22
CA MET A 1251 -12.14 19.16 -49.45
C MET A 1251 -12.90 20.09 -50.41
N GLY A 1252 -13.55 19.53 -51.44
CA GLY A 1252 -14.41 20.27 -52.36
C GLY A 1252 -15.65 20.86 -51.70
N ARG A 1253 -16.26 20.16 -50.73
CA ARG A 1253 -17.45 20.61 -49.99
C ARG A 1253 -17.22 21.78 -49.04
N ARG A 1254 -15.97 22.08 -48.66
CA ARG A 1254 -15.59 23.15 -47.71
C ARG A 1254 -16.37 23.11 -46.38
N GLY A 1255 -16.71 21.90 -45.91
CA GLY A 1255 -17.48 21.67 -44.70
C GLY A 1255 -16.63 21.48 -43.44
N ALA A 1256 -17.14 20.67 -42.52
CA ALA A 1256 -16.50 20.32 -41.26
C ALA A 1256 -15.13 19.68 -41.45
N TYR A 1257 -14.98 18.75 -42.40
CA TYR A 1257 -13.68 18.16 -42.72
C TYR A 1257 -12.66 19.19 -43.20
N TYR A 1258 -13.06 20.06 -44.14
CA TYR A 1258 -12.19 21.11 -44.69
C TYR A 1258 -11.70 22.06 -43.59
N ASN A 1259 -12.60 22.45 -42.67
CA ASN A 1259 -12.23 23.26 -41.53
C ASN A 1259 -11.23 22.54 -40.62
N LEU A 1260 -11.43 21.24 -40.37
CA LEU A 1260 -10.51 20.44 -39.57
C LEU A 1260 -9.12 20.35 -40.24
N VAL A 1261 -9.07 20.24 -41.58
CA VAL A 1261 -7.82 20.20 -42.36
C VAL A 1261 -7.11 21.56 -42.41
N THR A 1262 -7.84 22.64 -42.61
CA THR A 1262 -7.25 23.99 -42.80
C THR A 1262 -6.94 24.71 -41.49
N SER A 1263 -7.78 24.57 -40.47
CA SER A 1263 -7.61 25.25 -39.18
C SER A 1263 -6.86 24.40 -38.15
N GLY A 1264 -6.75 23.08 -38.35
CA GLY A 1264 -6.20 22.15 -37.37
C GLY A 1264 -6.95 22.11 -36.03
N ALA A 1265 -8.12 22.77 -35.94
CA ALA A 1265 -8.89 22.90 -34.71
C ALA A 1265 -10.03 21.85 -34.65
N PRO A 1266 -10.36 21.33 -33.45
CA PRO A 1266 -11.47 20.40 -33.28
C PRO A 1266 -12.81 21.08 -33.56
N LEU A 1267 -13.71 20.34 -34.22
CA LEU A 1267 -15.10 20.73 -34.47
C LEU A 1267 -15.86 20.82 -33.14
N SER A 1268 -16.42 21.98 -32.83
CA SER A 1268 -17.33 22.22 -31.69
C SER A 1268 -18.75 21.83 -32.01
#